data_AF-A0A2E5J0D2-F1
#
_entry.id   AF-A0A2E5J0D2-F1
#
_cell.length_a   1.000
_cell.length_b   1.000
_cell.length_c   1.000
_cell.angle_alpha   90.00
_cell.angle_beta   90.00
_cell.angle_gamma   90.00
#
_symmetry.space_group_name_H-M   'P 1'
#
loop_
_entity.id
_entity.type
_entity.pdbx_description
1 polymer ?
#
loop_
_entity_poly.entity_id
_entity_poly.type
_entity_poly.pdbx_seq_one_letter_code
_entity_poly.pdbx_strand_id
1 'polypeptide(L)'
;MANIRVFVILVIFLCLGVFFIIFYSNAAEERIVISEIGAYEGQKKEWIEIYNAGTEPVDISNWKFWENNINHGLHLVLGETEVIAPDTFAIITQNSDVFLENYPDMGVQVFDSSWQNLNEGGEEIGLIDEEGNVIETFIYIAAQDFSLQRKDMYVNDYSANNWQEHHSGNSVGTQNKFIQENKEQKHNEEDPQIPEEELAQNENQEDQLLAVITTSATSTFVHTPIMFSGQFSTSTQNDIVSYMWQFGDGATFEGVSTSYSYTTVGLFVAELVITNTLGNIHVATTTIDVLAKPEDVEVHQEEVFDVVSSTQYIVINEIVTDPASGNTEWIELYNTSSTAVQLTGWTLFDGVGQITTPTSTIAANSFFVIELSSDKLNNTGDILLLKEPNGTIVDAVSYGNWDDGNTNDNAKKPKKTEALARSVDGQDTKNNKEDFVLSTTQTKGLPNIITAPIVMQKPSSQNNSGGGTAPPAPQVATQRYDSGSVVINEIVSDPADGYTEFIELFNTTNRIIPLNDWSVEDGSEATTKISGTIAGKQFFVIENPKGHLNNGGDSIILYDPTGKEIDRLTYGSWDDGNTANNARIAKDPKSLARKKDGLDSDNDYYDFSPTLTITKNAANIITQSVPKNSQNIAQKTTNNIPTSSAVTGIHITELFPNPIGSDSEEEFIEIYNANEETVDITGFVLGDSSSRRYTITNGVVEPKKHKTFLRSATRIALNNTGGDTVTLYDTNNTIVETITYTGKAPEGQSYARDTHSWYWTSSVTPHAANTITKENTPPSIVIEADSEVHIGKLVLFDASDSADSDGDTLSFIWEFENGRRARGEIVTHSFGKVGQETVTLLASDGNVTTTEKMIILVNNTPKNIITDQAADGAEALIISEIFPNPKGADTAEFVEIYNPSATTISLAGIKVDDEVGGSKGYAFPVTDTIATQSYKVIKKEESGIAFNNGSDSARLLFADGSIISEVRYDDVVEGASFVYNQAKNIWQWTQTKTPGEKNSITEISEKQNKTNTNNTKRQKPIIPTPLEEIAQTDIGDRVKIQGIVAVLPGVLSSQYFYIVGSPGVQIYMHKKDFPSISLGDKIEVIGEVSEAYGQTRVKVTQKEDIQIINHPGIPQAAVIDIAQVYDNYTGWLVQISGEITEVKSSHLYVDDGTEEVRVYIKRGTGIKKHLFQVGDLVNVTGIVAKTKNGHQLLPRSQKDIQKTGRVQEHVVVPDSITAPKRSVEDVEKYLTATIGGLSMLLFVLVLKVYGNTLLQTIRKMYAYLCTKFWQ
;
A
#
# COMPACT_ATOMS: atom_id res chain seq x y z
N MET A 1 54.17 43.14 21.16
CA MET A 1 52.95 43.62 20.45
C MET A 1 52.70 42.94 19.10
N ALA A 2 53.73 42.48 18.37
CA ALA A 2 53.54 41.77 17.10
C ALA A 2 52.88 40.38 17.26
N ASN A 3 53.23 39.62 18.31
CA ASN A 3 52.72 38.25 18.49
C ASN A 3 51.24 38.18 18.94
N ILE A 4 50.73 39.25 19.56
CA ILE A 4 49.31 39.33 19.94
C ILE A 4 48.44 39.66 18.72
N ARG A 5 48.97 40.42 17.75
CA ARG A 5 48.25 40.68 16.49
C ARG A 5 48.17 39.44 15.60
N VAL A 6 49.21 38.61 15.57
CA VAL A 6 49.19 37.34 14.82
C VAL A 6 48.24 36.32 15.46
N PHE A 7 48.18 36.25 16.79
CA PHE A 7 47.25 35.37 17.49
C PHE A 7 45.78 35.81 17.34
N VAL A 8 45.50 37.13 17.39
CA VAL A 8 44.14 37.65 17.16
C VAL A 8 43.72 37.49 15.70
N ILE A 9 44.63 37.63 14.73
CA ILE A 9 44.32 37.37 13.31
C ILE A 9 44.09 35.87 13.07
N LEU A 10 44.86 34.98 13.71
CA LEU A 10 44.65 33.53 13.62
C LEU A 10 43.34 33.10 14.27
N VAL A 11 42.94 33.70 15.39
CA VAL A 11 41.64 33.43 16.03
C VAL A 11 40.50 34.01 15.20
N ILE A 12 40.66 35.17 14.57
CA ILE A 12 39.65 35.73 13.64
C ILE A 12 39.52 34.87 12.38
N PHE A 13 40.62 34.32 11.83
CA PHE A 13 40.56 33.37 10.71
C PHE A 13 40.01 32.00 11.10
N LEU A 14 40.27 31.53 12.32
CA LEU A 14 39.67 30.29 12.83
C LEU A 14 38.17 30.48 13.11
N CYS A 15 37.77 31.64 13.63
CA CYS A 15 36.37 31.99 13.82
C CYS A 15 35.64 32.28 12.50
N LEU A 16 36.30 32.86 11.48
CA LEU A 16 35.72 33.04 10.14
C LEU A 16 35.69 31.73 9.34
N GLY A 17 36.64 30.80 9.55
CA GLY A 17 36.62 29.45 8.99
C GLY A 17 35.53 28.56 9.60
N VAL A 18 35.22 28.75 10.89
CA VAL A 18 34.08 28.10 11.56
C VAL A 18 32.75 28.82 11.24
N PHE A 19 32.77 30.10 10.87
CA PHE A 19 31.58 30.81 10.38
C PHE A 19 31.21 30.45 8.93
N PHE A 20 32.18 30.00 8.10
CA PHE A 20 31.95 29.57 6.72
C PHE A 20 31.69 28.07 6.54
N ILE A 21 31.86 27.25 7.59
CA ILE A 21 31.53 25.81 7.57
C ILE A 21 30.21 25.51 8.32
N ILE A 22 29.51 26.54 8.83
CA ILE A 22 28.18 26.40 9.46
C ILE A 22 27.06 27.02 8.59
N PHE A 23 27.34 27.49 7.37
CA PHE A 23 26.30 28.07 6.49
C PHE A 23 26.37 27.66 5.00
N TYR A 24 26.94 26.51 4.67
CA TYR A 24 26.71 25.87 3.36
C TYR A 24 26.63 24.36 3.50
N SER A 25 25.48 23.92 3.98
CA SER A 25 24.87 22.65 3.59
C SER A 25 23.35 22.81 3.61
N ASN A 26 22.84 23.81 2.88
CA ASN A 26 21.50 23.64 2.31
C ASN A 26 21.76 22.89 1.01
N ALA A 27 21.72 21.55 1.07
CA ALA A 27 21.22 20.84 -0.09
C ALA A 27 19.83 21.44 -0.34
N ALA A 28 19.55 21.83 -1.58
CA ALA A 28 18.20 22.21 -1.96
C ALA A 28 17.30 21.01 -1.62
N GLU A 29 16.42 21.17 -0.63
CA GLU A 29 15.39 20.19 -0.36
C GLU A 29 14.28 20.45 -1.38
N GLU A 30 14.14 19.55 -2.35
CA GLU A 30 12.89 19.38 -3.09
C GLU A 30 11.81 19.04 -2.06
N ARG A 31 10.91 19.99 -1.78
CA ARG A 31 9.92 19.85 -0.71
C ARG A 31 8.53 20.22 -1.22
N ILE A 32 7.88 19.25 -1.85
CA ILE A 32 6.45 19.31 -2.14
C ILE A 32 5.69 18.84 -0.91
N VAL A 33 4.66 19.60 -0.52
CA VAL A 33 3.77 19.26 0.58
C VAL A 33 2.30 19.36 0.17
N ILE A 34 1.43 18.54 0.70
CA ILE A 34 -0.01 18.60 0.57
C ILE A 34 -0.49 19.73 1.50
N SER A 35 -1.25 20.66 0.93
CA SER A 35 -1.71 21.87 1.59
C SER A 35 -3.22 21.86 1.85
N GLU A 36 -4.02 21.21 1.00
CA GLU A 36 -5.47 21.17 1.15
C GLU A 36 -6.08 19.88 0.57
N ILE A 37 -7.17 19.40 1.16
CA ILE A 37 -7.85 18.16 0.75
C ILE A 37 -9.36 18.41 0.65
N GLY A 38 -9.93 18.17 -0.52
CA GLY A 38 -11.36 18.12 -0.76
C GLY A 38 -11.84 16.67 -0.86
N ALA A 39 -12.00 15.98 0.27
CA ALA A 39 -12.57 14.64 0.33
C ALA A 39 -14.10 14.74 0.47
N TYR A 40 -14.85 14.46 -0.61
CA TYR A 40 -16.31 14.57 -0.68
C TYR A 40 -16.90 13.23 -1.17
N GLU A 41 -17.15 12.32 -0.24
CA GLU A 41 -17.55 10.94 -0.50
C GLU A 41 -18.79 10.87 -1.40
N GLY A 42 -18.70 10.06 -2.45
CA GLY A 42 -19.83 9.75 -3.32
C GLY A 42 -20.23 10.85 -4.31
N GLN A 43 -19.47 11.95 -4.40
CA GLN A 43 -19.74 13.03 -5.36
C GLN A 43 -18.81 13.09 -6.57
N LYS A 44 -17.75 12.25 -6.65
CA LYS A 44 -16.70 12.30 -7.70
C LYS A 44 -16.04 13.69 -7.86
N LYS A 45 -16.02 14.48 -6.78
CA LYS A 45 -15.54 15.87 -6.76
C LYS A 45 -14.25 16.01 -5.95
N GLU A 46 -13.52 14.92 -5.79
CA GLU A 46 -12.41 14.86 -4.86
C GLU A 46 -11.12 15.39 -5.47
N TRP A 47 -10.34 16.08 -4.65
CA TRP A 47 -9.07 16.68 -5.08
C TRP A 47 -8.13 16.89 -3.91
N ILE A 48 -6.84 16.95 -4.23
CA ILE A 48 -5.72 17.21 -3.33
C ILE A 48 -4.98 18.42 -3.88
N GLU A 49 -4.66 19.39 -3.03
CA GLU A 49 -3.75 20.48 -3.37
C GLU A 49 -2.37 20.22 -2.79
N ILE A 50 -1.36 20.48 -3.61
CA ILE A 50 0.06 20.39 -3.27
C ILE A 50 0.71 21.76 -3.42
N TYR A 51 1.74 22.02 -2.62
CA TYR A 51 2.48 23.27 -2.54
C TYR A 51 3.98 22.98 -2.56
N ASN A 52 4.73 23.72 -3.39
CA ASN A 52 6.19 23.65 -3.36
C ASN A 52 6.74 24.57 -2.25
N ALA A 53 7.05 23.98 -1.10
CA ALA A 53 7.69 24.65 0.04
C ALA A 53 9.24 24.72 -0.08
N GLY A 54 9.79 24.19 -1.17
CA GLY A 54 11.19 24.29 -1.51
C GLY A 54 11.55 25.61 -2.21
N THR A 55 12.84 25.86 -2.38
CA THR A 55 13.38 27.07 -3.05
C THR A 55 13.66 26.88 -4.53
N GLU A 56 13.48 25.67 -5.07
CA GLU A 56 13.75 25.31 -6.46
C GLU A 56 12.50 24.71 -7.13
N PRO A 57 12.32 24.86 -8.46
CA PRO A 57 11.23 24.21 -9.17
C PRO A 57 11.34 22.68 -9.09
N VAL A 58 10.22 21.98 -8.94
CA VAL A 58 10.18 20.51 -8.83
C VAL A 58 9.42 19.93 -10.02
N ASP A 59 10.04 18.99 -10.73
CA ASP A 59 9.42 18.23 -11.80
C ASP A 59 8.72 16.99 -11.23
N ILE A 60 7.40 16.90 -11.44
CA ILE A 60 6.58 15.79 -10.92
C ILE A 60 6.05 14.85 -12.02
N SER A 61 6.61 14.92 -13.24
CA SER A 61 6.13 14.18 -14.43
C SER A 61 5.96 12.66 -14.23
N ASN A 62 6.76 12.06 -13.35
CA ASN A 62 6.77 10.62 -13.07
C ASN A 62 6.33 10.29 -11.64
N TRP A 63 5.82 11.28 -10.91
CA TRP A 63 5.39 11.09 -9.54
C TRP A 63 4.03 10.39 -9.51
N LYS A 64 3.76 9.76 -8.37
CA LYS A 64 2.53 9.01 -8.11
C LYS A 64 1.82 9.59 -6.91
N PHE A 65 0.51 9.80 -7.05
CA PHE A 65 -0.37 9.96 -5.91
C PHE A 65 -0.66 8.58 -5.33
N TRP A 66 -0.38 8.39 -4.06
CA TRP A 66 -0.55 7.12 -3.38
C TRP A 66 -1.76 7.20 -2.46
N GLU A 67 -2.72 6.29 -2.64
CA GLU A 67 -3.94 6.18 -1.81
C GLU A 67 -4.27 4.69 -1.64
N ASN A 68 -4.57 4.27 -0.41
CA ASN A 68 -4.96 2.90 -0.05
C ASN A 68 -4.00 1.79 -0.58
N ASN A 69 -2.69 2.01 -0.43
CA ASN A 69 -1.63 1.13 -0.96
C ASN A 69 -1.59 0.99 -2.49
N ILE A 70 -2.32 1.82 -3.22
CA ILE A 70 -2.33 1.86 -4.68
C ILE A 70 -1.61 3.13 -5.12
N ASN A 71 -0.72 2.97 -6.09
CA ASN A 71 -0.04 4.06 -6.75
C ASN A 71 -0.87 4.51 -7.97
N HIS A 72 -1.31 5.75 -7.94
CA HIS A 72 -2.05 6.40 -9.00
C HIS A 72 -1.13 7.34 -9.76
N GLY A 73 -1.08 7.22 -11.09
CA GLY A 73 -0.30 8.14 -11.92
C GLY A 73 -0.87 9.56 -11.89
N LEU A 74 0.00 10.55 -12.10
CA LEU A 74 -0.41 11.94 -12.31
C LEU A 74 -0.37 12.25 -13.80
N HIS A 75 -1.44 12.84 -14.34
CA HIS A 75 -1.50 13.25 -15.74
C HIS A 75 -1.90 14.74 -15.84
N LEU A 76 -1.03 15.60 -16.36
CA LEU A 76 -1.36 17.01 -16.52
C LEU A 76 -2.58 17.23 -17.45
N VAL A 77 -3.59 17.91 -16.94
CA VAL A 77 -4.82 18.27 -17.67
C VAL A 77 -4.93 19.79 -17.92
N LEU A 78 -4.41 20.60 -17.00
CA LEU A 78 -4.35 22.05 -17.14
C LEU A 78 -2.97 22.57 -16.72
N GLY A 79 -2.30 23.32 -17.59
CA GLY A 79 -0.94 23.84 -17.37
C GLY A 79 -0.03 23.61 -18.58
N GLU A 80 1.07 24.36 -18.68
CA GLU A 80 2.03 24.23 -19.80
C GLU A 80 3.15 23.23 -19.53
N THR A 81 3.43 22.94 -18.25
CA THR A 81 4.53 22.05 -17.82
C THR A 81 4.14 21.28 -16.55
N GLU A 82 4.80 20.15 -16.30
CA GLU A 82 4.68 19.34 -15.06
C GLU A 82 5.65 19.80 -13.96
N VAL A 83 6.25 20.99 -14.12
CA VAL A 83 7.20 21.59 -13.18
C VAL A 83 6.49 22.61 -12.29
N ILE A 84 6.50 22.39 -10.97
CA ILE A 84 5.89 23.26 -9.98
C ILE A 84 6.95 24.26 -9.47
N ALA A 85 6.73 25.55 -9.69
CA ALA A 85 7.66 26.60 -9.26
C ALA A 85 7.69 26.74 -7.72
N PRO A 86 8.79 27.26 -7.14
CA PRO A 86 8.86 27.57 -5.71
C PRO A 86 7.71 28.46 -5.26
N ASP A 87 7.16 28.21 -4.07
CA ASP A 87 6.05 28.96 -3.49
C ASP A 87 4.77 29.01 -4.35
N THR A 88 4.52 27.96 -5.14
CA THR A 88 3.29 27.81 -5.95
C THR A 88 2.54 26.52 -5.63
N PHE A 89 1.26 26.49 -6.00
CA PHE A 89 0.33 25.39 -5.77
C PHE A 89 0.07 24.60 -7.07
N ALA A 90 -0.33 23.35 -6.93
CA ALA A 90 -0.93 22.54 -7.98
C ALA A 90 -2.04 21.64 -7.41
N ILE A 91 -2.95 21.18 -8.26
CA ILE A 91 -4.09 20.34 -7.86
C ILE A 91 -3.98 18.97 -8.51
N ILE A 92 -4.25 17.93 -7.73
CA ILE A 92 -4.44 16.55 -8.19
C ILE A 92 -5.93 16.21 -8.00
N THR A 93 -6.63 15.82 -9.05
CA THR A 93 -8.09 15.59 -9.03
C THR A 93 -8.43 14.14 -9.32
N GLN A 94 -9.46 13.59 -8.66
CA GLN A 94 -10.00 12.27 -8.94
C GLN A 94 -10.65 12.18 -10.34
N ASN A 95 -11.20 13.31 -10.78
CA ASN A 95 -11.84 13.47 -12.06
C ASN A 95 -11.74 14.94 -12.50
N SER A 96 -10.84 15.22 -13.43
CA SER A 96 -10.57 16.58 -13.88
C SER A 96 -11.76 17.23 -14.57
N ASP A 97 -12.61 16.46 -15.28
CA ASP A 97 -13.79 17.00 -15.95
C ASP A 97 -14.81 17.53 -14.92
N VAL A 98 -15.10 16.74 -13.88
CA VAL A 98 -16.01 17.14 -12.79
C VAL A 98 -15.41 18.29 -11.96
N PHE A 99 -14.09 18.27 -11.72
CA PHE A 99 -13.42 19.35 -11.00
C PHE A 99 -13.46 20.67 -11.78
N LEU A 100 -13.10 20.67 -13.06
CA LEU A 100 -13.07 21.86 -13.91
C LEU A 100 -14.47 22.39 -14.26
N GLU A 101 -15.53 21.59 -14.16
CA GLU A 101 -16.92 22.09 -14.19
C GLU A 101 -17.23 23.01 -13.00
N ASN A 102 -16.66 22.73 -11.82
CA ASN A 102 -16.85 23.54 -10.60
C ASN A 102 -15.83 24.69 -10.51
N TYR A 103 -14.64 24.49 -11.10
CA TYR A 103 -13.53 25.45 -11.09
C TYR A 103 -12.99 25.68 -12.53
N PRO A 104 -13.74 26.36 -13.42
CA PRO A 104 -13.36 26.49 -14.83
C PRO A 104 -12.19 27.45 -15.08
N ASP A 105 -11.94 28.39 -14.16
CA ASP A 105 -10.92 29.45 -14.30
C ASP A 105 -9.70 29.20 -13.39
N MET A 106 -9.21 27.95 -13.35
CA MET A 106 -8.06 27.56 -12.52
C MET A 106 -6.74 28.15 -13.03
N GLY A 107 -6.04 28.89 -12.16
CA GLY A 107 -4.78 29.57 -12.47
C GLY A 107 -3.51 28.80 -12.09
N VAL A 108 -3.65 27.56 -11.60
CA VAL A 108 -2.57 26.66 -11.20
C VAL A 108 -2.64 25.36 -12.01
N GLN A 109 -1.57 24.57 -12.00
CA GLN A 109 -1.54 23.28 -12.69
C GLN A 109 -2.58 22.31 -12.10
N VAL A 110 -3.26 21.55 -12.95
CA VAL A 110 -4.22 20.51 -12.56
C VAL A 110 -3.83 19.19 -13.19
N PHE A 111 -3.67 18.17 -12.35
CA PHE A 111 -3.33 16.80 -12.70
C PHE A 111 -4.54 15.90 -12.45
N ASP A 112 -4.89 15.07 -13.42
CA ASP A 112 -5.88 14.01 -13.26
C ASP A 112 -5.20 12.76 -12.71
N SER A 113 -5.86 12.10 -11.77
CA SER A 113 -5.45 10.86 -11.13
C SER A 113 -6.71 10.09 -10.72
N SER A 114 -6.63 8.77 -10.62
CA SER A 114 -7.82 7.91 -10.60
C SER A 114 -7.86 6.98 -9.39
N TRP A 115 -8.41 7.46 -8.27
CA TRP A 115 -8.71 6.67 -7.07
C TRP A 115 -10.23 6.45 -6.90
N GLN A 116 -10.65 5.52 -6.01
CA GLN A 116 -12.06 5.13 -5.91
C GLN A 116 -12.97 6.15 -5.22
N ASN A 117 -12.65 6.55 -3.99
CA ASN A 117 -13.18 7.73 -3.28
C ASN A 117 -12.23 8.02 -2.12
N LEU A 118 -12.06 9.30 -1.80
CA LEU A 118 -11.38 9.75 -0.61
C LEU A 118 -12.29 9.59 0.60
N ASN A 119 -11.79 8.98 1.68
CA ASN A 119 -12.57 8.76 2.90
C ASN A 119 -12.81 10.09 3.66
N GLU A 120 -14.06 10.51 3.84
CA GLU A 120 -14.42 11.72 4.62
C GLU A 120 -14.02 11.57 6.11
N GLY A 121 -13.89 10.33 6.59
CA GLY A 121 -13.36 9.96 7.91
C GLY A 121 -11.83 9.96 8.02
N GLY A 122 -11.11 10.28 6.94
CA GLY A 122 -9.65 10.30 6.86
C GLY A 122 -9.04 8.95 6.47
N GLU A 123 -8.05 8.97 5.58
CA GLU A 123 -7.24 7.83 5.15
C GLU A 123 -5.80 8.26 4.82
N GLU A 124 -4.91 7.30 4.60
CA GLU A 124 -3.52 7.59 4.27
C GLU A 124 -3.38 7.92 2.77
N ILE A 125 -2.81 9.10 2.52
CA ILE A 125 -2.48 9.56 1.17
C ILE A 125 -1.03 10.04 1.12
N GLY A 126 -0.43 10.02 -0.06
CA GLY A 126 0.95 10.43 -0.22
C GLY A 126 1.36 10.76 -1.65
N LEU A 127 2.57 11.27 -1.76
CA LEU A 127 3.27 11.54 -3.02
C LEU A 127 4.56 10.72 -3.03
N ILE A 128 4.76 10.01 -4.13
CA ILE A 128 5.93 9.17 -4.34
C ILE A 128 6.64 9.65 -5.60
N ASP A 129 7.97 9.77 -5.54
CA ASP A 129 8.77 10.17 -6.70
C ASP A 129 8.98 9.04 -7.72
N GLU A 130 9.76 9.31 -8.76
CA GLU A 130 10.01 8.36 -9.85
C GLU A 130 10.84 7.13 -9.41
N GLU A 131 11.68 7.28 -8.39
CA GLU A 131 12.48 6.20 -7.80
C GLU A 131 11.70 5.37 -6.77
N GLY A 132 10.49 5.77 -6.41
CA GLY A 132 9.67 5.10 -5.41
C GLY A 132 9.93 5.57 -3.97
N ASN A 133 10.64 6.68 -3.77
CA ASN A 133 10.79 7.30 -2.46
C ASN A 133 9.52 8.09 -2.11
N VAL A 134 9.14 8.04 -0.84
CA VAL A 134 8.02 8.82 -0.33
C VAL A 134 8.47 10.27 -0.13
N ILE A 135 7.87 11.19 -0.89
CA ILE A 135 8.09 12.63 -0.76
C ILE A 135 7.26 13.18 0.39
N GLU A 136 6.01 12.76 0.48
CA GLU A 136 5.16 13.01 1.64
C GLU A 136 4.15 11.88 1.81
N THR A 137 3.89 11.50 3.05
CA THR A 137 2.76 10.63 3.40
C THR A 137 2.15 11.14 4.70
N PHE A 138 0.82 11.20 4.77
CA PHE A 138 0.12 11.43 6.02
C PHE A 138 -1.34 10.97 5.95
N ILE A 139 -1.88 10.64 7.12
CA ILE A 139 -3.31 10.37 7.29
C ILE A 139 -3.99 11.70 7.57
N TYR A 140 -4.85 12.16 6.68
CA TYR A 140 -5.59 13.40 6.92
C TYR A 140 -6.72 13.17 7.92
N ILE A 141 -7.00 14.19 8.75
CA ILE A 141 -8.07 14.12 9.75
C ILE A 141 -9.44 14.30 9.09
N ALA A 142 -10.47 13.68 9.65
CA ALA A 142 -11.83 13.73 9.10
C ALA A 142 -12.31 15.19 8.90
N ALA A 143 -12.87 15.47 7.73
CA ALA A 143 -13.56 16.71 7.40
C ALA A 143 -14.99 16.35 6.97
N GLN A 144 -16.00 16.99 7.56
CA GLN A 144 -17.39 16.55 7.44
C GLN A 144 -18.21 17.37 6.46
N ASP A 145 -17.87 18.65 6.30
CA ASP A 145 -18.67 19.62 5.58
C ASP A 145 -17.84 20.41 4.53
N PHE A 146 -16.52 20.56 4.72
CA PHE A 146 -15.64 21.43 3.93
C PHE A 146 -14.23 20.84 3.74
N SER A 147 -13.38 21.50 2.94
CA SER A 147 -12.02 21.01 2.71
C SER A 147 -11.14 21.14 3.95
N LEU A 148 -10.18 20.23 4.08
CA LEU A 148 -9.20 20.23 5.16
C LEU A 148 -7.94 21.01 4.76
N GLN A 149 -7.55 22.00 5.57
CA GLN A 149 -6.45 22.92 5.25
C GLN A 149 -5.29 22.84 6.25
N ARG A 150 -4.06 22.88 5.73
CA ARG A 150 -2.82 22.98 6.51
C ARG A 150 -2.55 24.43 6.95
N LYS A 151 -2.32 24.64 8.25
CA LYS A 151 -2.07 25.96 8.87
C LYS A 151 -0.68 26.50 8.58
N ASP A 152 0.32 25.65 8.70
CA ASP A 152 1.71 25.97 8.41
C ASP A 152 2.30 24.89 7.48
N MET A 153 2.64 25.30 6.25
CA MET A 153 3.18 24.46 5.19
C MET A 153 4.63 24.01 5.46
N TYR A 154 5.31 24.68 6.41
CA TYR A 154 6.71 24.40 6.73
C TYR A 154 6.88 23.50 7.97
N VAL A 155 5.77 23.18 8.66
CA VAL A 155 5.77 22.33 9.86
C VAL A 155 5.28 20.92 9.51
N ASN A 156 6.06 19.91 9.88
CA ASN A 156 5.70 18.49 9.74
C ASN A 156 4.84 18.04 10.94
N ASP A 157 3.68 18.67 11.07
CA ASP A 157 2.63 18.32 12.04
C ASP A 157 1.36 18.03 11.25
N TYR A 158 0.87 16.79 11.34
CA TYR A 158 -0.29 16.27 10.62
C TYR A 158 -1.53 16.14 11.52
N SER A 159 -1.45 16.68 12.74
CA SER A 159 -2.56 16.68 13.70
C SER A 159 -3.47 17.89 13.55
N ALA A 160 -4.58 17.91 14.29
CA ALA A 160 -5.50 19.06 14.37
C ALA A 160 -4.85 20.37 14.88
N ASN A 161 -3.61 20.30 15.40
CA ASN A 161 -2.86 21.49 15.76
C ASN A 161 -2.48 22.30 14.51
N ASN A 162 -2.07 21.62 13.43
CA ASN A 162 -1.62 22.23 12.19
C ASN A 162 -2.57 21.98 11.01
N TRP A 163 -3.64 21.21 11.18
CA TRP A 163 -4.70 21.01 10.18
C TRP A 163 -6.06 21.40 10.75
N GLN A 164 -6.89 22.02 9.92
CA GLN A 164 -8.23 22.41 10.30
C GLN A 164 -9.13 22.49 9.07
N GLU A 165 -10.37 22.06 9.23
CA GLU A 165 -11.42 22.19 8.22
C GLU A 165 -11.77 23.67 7.98
N HIS A 166 -11.93 24.04 6.71
CA HIS A 166 -12.26 25.40 6.34
C HIS A 166 -13.64 25.80 6.87
N HIS A 167 -13.79 27.05 7.32
CA HIS A 167 -14.97 27.49 8.08
C HIS A 167 -16.27 27.61 7.25
N SER A 168 -16.19 27.60 5.91
CA SER A 168 -17.37 27.73 5.02
C SER A 168 -17.13 27.35 3.55
N GLY A 169 -16.15 26.51 3.22
CA GLY A 169 -15.77 26.28 1.81
C GLY A 169 -14.42 25.60 1.58
N ASN A 170 -13.57 26.20 0.73
CA ASN A 170 -12.20 25.77 0.43
C ASN A 170 -11.32 26.95 -0.01
N SER A 171 -10.00 26.73 -0.13
CA SER A 171 -9.02 27.69 -0.66
C SER A 171 -8.26 27.17 -1.87
N VAL A 172 -8.88 26.28 -2.66
CA VAL A 172 -8.36 25.68 -3.90
C VAL A 172 -7.52 26.68 -4.72
N GLY A 173 -6.28 26.29 -5.00
CA GLY A 173 -5.29 27.03 -5.77
C GLY A 173 -4.68 28.23 -5.04
N THR A 174 -4.89 28.40 -3.72
CA THR A 174 -4.48 29.60 -2.97
C THR A 174 -4.04 29.30 -1.54
N GLN A 175 -3.40 30.26 -0.87
CA GLN A 175 -2.95 30.10 0.51
C GLN A 175 -4.12 29.94 1.51
N ASN A 176 -4.07 28.87 2.31
CA ASN A 176 -5.01 28.55 3.39
C ASN A 176 -5.25 29.70 4.40
N LYS A 177 -6.49 29.89 4.88
CA LYS A 177 -6.88 30.98 5.81
C LYS A 177 -7.66 30.47 7.02
N PHE A 178 -7.27 30.88 8.24
CA PHE A 178 -7.91 30.47 9.50
C PHE A 178 -8.48 31.66 10.29
N ILE A 179 -9.73 31.56 10.76
CA ILE A 179 -10.35 32.54 11.67
C ILE A 179 -9.97 32.19 13.12
N GLN A 180 -9.41 33.13 13.89
CA GLN A 180 -9.13 32.92 15.32
C GLN A 180 -10.42 33.03 16.16
N GLU A 181 -10.88 31.92 16.73
CA GLU A 181 -11.97 31.92 17.72
C GLU A 181 -11.46 32.29 19.13
N ASN A 182 -11.90 33.43 19.63
CA ASN A 182 -11.73 33.80 21.04
C ASN A 182 -12.66 32.96 21.93
N LYS A 183 -12.07 32.17 22.83
CA LYS A 183 -12.76 31.36 23.84
C LYS A 183 -13.45 32.24 24.89
N GLU A 184 -14.77 32.37 24.84
CA GLU A 184 -15.59 32.70 26.01
C GLU A 184 -16.83 31.78 26.13
N GLN A 185 -16.80 30.99 27.22
CA GLN A 185 -17.90 30.45 28.04
C GLN A 185 -19.23 30.07 27.36
N LYS A 186 -19.53 28.76 27.33
CA LYS A 186 -20.92 28.28 27.40
C LYS A 186 -21.12 27.39 28.62
N HIS A 187 -22.00 27.86 29.50
CA HIS A 187 -22.59 27.14 30.62
C HIS A 187 -23.95 26.59 30.20
N ASN A 188 -24.31 25.49 30.86
CA ASN A 188 -25.46 24.61 30.74
C ASN A 188 -26.87 25.17 30.43
N GLU A 189 -27.66 24.23 29.86
CA GLU A 189 -29.08 23.88 30.15
C GLU A 189 -30.24 24.44 29.30
N GLU A 190 -30.90 23.48 28.63
CA GLU A 190 -32.34 23.24 28.41
C GLU A 190 -33.25 24.25 27.67
N ASP A 191 -33.89 23.74 26.60
CA ASP A 191 -35.04 24.26 25.85
C ASP A 191 -36.34 24.25 26.69
N PRO A 192 -37.27 25.24 26.57
CA PRO A 192 -38.39 25.10 25.62
C PRO A 192 -38.92 26.41 24.96
N GLN A 193 -39.11 26.37 23.64
CA GLN A 193 -40.19 26.96 22.80
C GLN A 193 -40.56 28.48 22.81
N ILE A 194 -40.23 29.17 21.69
CA ILE A 194 -41.02 30.04 20.72
C ILE A 194 -42.04 31.09 21.29
N PRO A 195 -42.11 32.40 20.88
CA PRO A 195 -42.33 32.93 19.50
C PRO A 195 -41.73 34.30 19.07
N GLU A 196 -41.85 34.58 17.76
CA GLU A 196 -41.52 35.79 16.97
C GLU A 196 -42.04 37.15 17.49
N GLU A 197 -41.38 38.22 17.01
CA GLU A 197 -41.64 39.67 17.04
C GLU A 197 -40.99 40.52 18.16
N GLU A 198 -39.79 41.06 17.91
CA GLU A 198 -39.59 42.52 17.75
C GLU A 198 -38.20 42.86 17.19
N LEU A 199 -38.20 43.73 16.17
CA LEU A 199 -37.07 44.23 15.38
C LEU A 199 -36.30 45.35 16.09
N ALA A 200 -35.01 45.43 15.73
CA ALA A 200 -34.14 46.61 15.67
C ALA A 200 -33.57 47.17 16.99
N GLN A 201 -32.27 46.90 17.21
CA GLN A 201 -31.19 47.91 17.09
C GLN A 201 -29.84 47.31 17.52
N ASN A 202 -28.94 47.10 16.56
CA ASN A 202 -27.49 47.30 16.72
C ASN A 202 -26.84 47.28 15.32
N GLU A 203 -27.02 48.38 14.58
CA GLU A 203 -26.10 48.77 13.51
C GLU A 203 -24.87 49.42 14.15
N ASN A 204 -23.70 48.81 13.94
CA ASN A 204 -22.38 49.43 13.74
C ASN A 204 -21.31 48.34 13.88
N GLN A 205 -21.14 47.55 12.82
CA GLN A 205 -19.96 46.73 12.62
C GLN A 205 -19.32 47.27 11.33
N GLU A 206 -18.09 47.79 11.38
CA GLU A 206 -17.40 48.38 10.21
C GLU A 206 -17.24 47.35 9.08
N ASP A 207 -17.54 47.76 7.85
CA ASP A 207 -17.31 46.95 6.65
C ASP A 207 -15.82 46.81 6.37
N GLN A 208 -15.31 45.58 6.37
CA GLN A 208 -13.92 45.25 6.05
C GLN A 208 -13.78 45.06 4.54
N LEU A 209 -13.43 46.13 3.84
CA LEU A 209 -13.05 46.12 2.43
C LEU A 209 -11.55 45.82 2.29
N LEU A 210 -11.20 44.80 1.49
CA LEU A 210 -9.81 44.35 1.28
C LEU A 210 -9.52 44.14 -0.20
N ALA A 211 -8.52 44.85 -0.72
CA ALA A 211 -7.99 44.68 -2.07
C ALA A 211 -6.91 43.60 -2.09
N VAL A 212 -6.96 42.74 -3.10
CA VAL A 212 -5.97 41.66 -3.32
C VAL A 212 -5.53 41.70 -4.77
N ILE A 213 -4.22 41.63 -5.02
CA ILE A 213 -3.63 41.59 -6.36
C ILE A 213 -2.98 40.22 -6.58
N THR A 214 -3.24 39.62 -7.74
CA THR A 214 -2.53 38.44 -8.25
C THR A 214 -1.93 38.76 -9.61
N THR A 215 -0.75 38.21 -9.92
CA THR A 215 -0.02 38.47 -11.17
C THR A 215 0.61 37.21 -11.74
N SER A 216 0.63 37.03 -13.07
CA SER A 216 1.24 35.85 -13.71
C SER A 216 2.77 35.80 -13.60
N ALA A 217 3.42 36.93 -13.31
CA ALA A 217 4.86 37.00 -13.07
C ALA A 217 5.20 38.26 -12.25
N THR A 218 6.16 38.17 -11.34
CA THR A 218 6.72 39.31 -10.58
C THR A 218 8.08 39.80 -11.13
N SER A 219 8.64 39.08 -12.11
CA SER A 219 9.79 39.51 -12.92
C SER A 219 9.60 39.08 -14.37
N THR A 220 9.92 39.96 -15.32
CA THR A 220 9.78 39.66 -16.76
C THR A 220 10.72 40.51 -17.62
N PHE A 221 10.73 40.27 -18.93
CA PHE A 221 11.42 41.13 -19.88
C PHE A 221 10.49 42.21 -20.47
N VAL A 222 11.07 43.32 -20.94
CA VAL A 222 10.30 44.35 -21.66
C VAL A 222 9.46 43.76 -22.80
N HIS A 223 8.23 44.26 -22.95
CA HIS A 223 7.20 43.82 -23.91
C HIS A 223 6.60 42.42 -23.70
N THR A 224 6.89 41.74 -22.60
CA THR A 224 6.20 40.50 -22.25
C THR A 224 4.87 40.82 -21.53
N PRO A 225 3.73 40.22 -21.92
CA PRO A 225 2.45 40.42 -21.24
C PRO A 225 2.43 39.75 -19.87
N ILE A 226 2.01 40.51 -18.84
CA ILE A 226 1.75 40.03 -17.49
C ILE A 226 0.25 40.15 -17.25
N MET A 227 -0.38 39.08 -16.76
CA MET A 227 -1.78 39.11 -16.34
C MET A 227 -1.87 39.64 -14.91
N PHE A 228 -2.76 40.60 -14.66
CA PHE A 228 -3.09 41.16 -13.35
C PHE A 228 -4.56 40.88 -13.04
N SER A 229 -4.86 40.42 -11.82
CA SER A 229 -6.24 40.15 -11.39
C SER A 229 -6.48 40.58 -9.95
N GLY A 230 -7.64 41.22 -9.76
CA GLY A 230 -8.16 41.74 -8.50
C GLY A 230 -9.37 40.95 -8.02
N GLN A 231 -9.71 39.87 -8.73
CA GLN A 231 -10.91 39.03 -8.54
C GLN A 231 -11.07 38.52 -7.10
N PHE A 232 -9.99 38.45 -6.33
CA PHE A 232 -9.97 38.00 -4.93
C PHE A 232 -10.16 39.12 -3.90
N SER A 233 -10.47 40.34 -4.34
CA SER A 233 -10.82 41.44 -3.45
C SER A 233 -12.19 41.21 -2.80
N THR A 234 -12.34 41.54 -1.52
CA THR A 234 -13.55 41.22 -0.74
C THR A 234 -14.10 42.43 0.03
N SER A 235 -15.39 42.41 0.30
CA SER A 235 -16.05 43.33 1.22
C SER A 235 -17.08 42.56 2.04
N THR A 236 -17.14 42.80 3.34
CA THR A 236 -17.95 42.01 4.27
C THR A 236 -19.44 42.36 4.31
N GLN A 237 -19.83 43.56 3.87
CA GLN A 237 -21.21 44.03 3.96
C GLN A 237 -21.75 44.69 2.68
N ASN A 238 -20.90 45.06 1.73
CA ASN A 238 -21.27 45.88 0.58
C ASN A 238 -20.58 45.41 -0.71
N ASP A 239 -21.28 45.36 -1.84
CA ASP A 239 -20.65 44.91 -3.09
C ASP A 239 -19.50 45.83 -3.52
N ILE A 240 -18.42 45.25 -4.07
CA ILE A 240 -17.36 46.01 -4.73
C ILE A 240 -17.89 46.47 -6.09
N VAL A 241 -17.92 47.78 -6.31
CA VAL A 241 -18.49 48.40 -7.51
C VAL A 241 -17.45 48.92 -8.49
N SER A 242 -16.17 48.98 -8.10
CA SER A 242 -15.10 49.48 -8.97
C SER A 242 -13.76 48.84 -8.65
N TYR A 243 -13.00 48.54 -9.71
CA TYR A 243 -11.62 48.07 -9.70
C TYR A 243 -10.80 48.97 -10.62
N MET A 244 -9.81 49.67 -10.06
CA MET A 244 -8.96 50.60 -10.79
C MET A 244 -7.49 50.22 -10.60
N TRP A 245 -6.79 49.94 -11.69
CA TRP A 245 -5.38 49.61 -11.74
C TRP A 245 -4.53 50.82 -12.12
N GLN A 246 -3.33 50.92 -11.54
CA GLN A 246 -2.26 51.83 -11.95
C GLN A 246 -0.94 51.06 -12.00
N PHE A 247 -0.26 51.01 -13.15
CA PHE A 247 0.90 50.12 -13.33
C PHE A 247 2.25 50.70 -12.91
N GLY A 248 2.28 51.93 -12.38
CA GLY A 248 3.51 52.60 -11.93
C GLY A 248 4.32 53.29 -13.04
N ASP A 249 3.97 53.10 -14.31
CA ASP A 249 4.51 53.83 -15.47
C ASP A 249 3.52 54.89 -16.04
N GLY A 250 2.39 55.07 -15.34
CA GLY A 250 1.34 56.03 -15.69
C GLY A 250 0.16 55.41 -16.46
N ALA A 251 0.23 54.14 -16.87
CA ALA A 251 -0.91 53.44 -17.43
C ALA A 251 -1.92 53.04 -16.35
N THR A 252 -3.21 53.12 -16.70
CA THR A 252 -4.33 52.75 -15.82
C THR A 252 -5.33 51.86 -16.53
N PHE A 253 -6.04 51.03 -15.78
CA PHE A 253 -7.08 50.16 -16.33
C PHE A 253 -8.26 50.01 -15.38
N GLU A 254 -9.48 49.98 -15.92
CA GLU A 254 -10.70 49.70 -15.16
C GLU A 254 -11.19 48.29 -15.47
N GLY A 255 -11.36 47.47 -14.44
CA GLY A 255 -11.85 46.10 -14.59
C GLY A 255 -11.19 45.14 -13.60
N VAL A 256 -11.82 43.98 -13.42
CA VAL A 256 -11.42 43.02 -12.38
C VAL A 256 -10.09 42.34 -12.73
N SER A 257 -9.79 42.15 -14.02
CA SER A 257 -8.52 41.62 -14.51
C SER A 257 -8.08 42.30 -15.81
N THR A 258 -6.77 42.24 -16.12
CA THR A 258 -6.18 42.84 -17.33
C THR A 258 -4.82 42.24 -17.67
N SER A 259 -4.36 42.42 -18.91
CA SER A 259 -3.01 42.06 -19.37
C SER A 259 -2.22 43.33 -19.64
N TYR A 260 -1.02 43.45 -19.07
CA TYR A 260 -0.17 44.64 -19.25
C TYR A 260 1.29 44.26 -19.52
N SER A 261 1.93 44.98 -20.44
CA SER A 261 3.35 44.83 -20.79
C SER A 261 4.10 46.13 -20.59
N TYR A 262 5.16 46.09 -19.78
CA TYR A 262 6.03 47.25 -19.57
C TYR A 262 6.97 47.47 -20.76
N THR A 263 7.13 48.73 -21.15
CA THR A 263 7.94 49.12 -22.33
C THR A 263 9.35 49.59 -21.98
N THR A 264 9.62 49.82 -20.69
CA THR A 264 10.93 50.26 -20.18
C THR A 264 11.40 49.30 -19.09
N VAL A 265 12.73 49.16 -18.99
CA VAL A 265 13.38 48.36 -17.94
C VAL A 265 13.29 49.12 -16.62
N GLY A 266 12.98 48.41 -15.54
CA GLY A 266 12.89 49.00 -14.21
C GLY A 266 11.95 48.26 -13.28
N LEU A 267 11.93 48.72 -12.04
CA LEU A 267 11.04 48.22 -11.01
C LEU A 267 9.77 49.07 -10.98
N PHE A 268 8.62 48.47 -11.29
CA PHE A 268 7.32 49.14 -11.33
C PHE A 268 6.42 48.67 -10.19
N VAL A 269 5.67 49.59 -9.58
CA VAL A 269 4.67 49.26 -8.56
C VAL A 269 3.29 49.31 -9.21
N ALA A 270 2.65 48.15 -9.36
CA ALA A 270 1.27 48.05 -9.79
C ALA A 270 0.34 48.17 -8.58
N GLU A 271 -0.59 49.10 -8.62
CA GLU A 271 -1.56 49.43 -7.57
C GLU A 271 -2.98 49.08 -8.03
N LEU A 272 -3.77 48.45 -7.16
CA LEU A 272 -5.20 48.22 -7.34
C LEU A 272 -5.96 48.99 -6.27
N VAL A 273 -6.88 49.84 -6.69
CA VAL A 273 -7.84 50.53 -5.83
C VAL A 273 -9.22 49.93 -6.08
N ILE A 274 -9.82 49.35 -5.05
CA ILE A 274 -11.22 48.89 -5.10
C ILE A 274 -12.13 49.87 -4.36
N THR A 275 -13.38 50.01 -4.81
CA THR A 275 -14.40 50.82 -4.13
C THR A 275 -15.67 50.01 -3.89
N ASN A 276 -16.25 50.03 -2.69
CA ASN A 276 -17.54 49.39 -2.41
C ASN A 276 -18.75 50.31 -2.68
N THR A 277 -19.97 49.77 -2.57
CA THR A 277 -21.22 50.55 -2.79
C THR A 277 -21.37 51.75 -1.84
N LEU A 278 -20.68 51.77 -0.69
CA LEU A 278 -20.65 52.91 0.25
C LEU A 278 -19.56 53.94 -0.06
N GLY A 279 -18.75 53.71 -1.10
CA GLY A 279 -17.65 54.58 -1.49
C GLY A 279 -16.40 54.42 -0.64
N ASN A 280 -16.31 53.38 0.20
CA ASN A 280 -15.07 53.04 0.90
C ASN A 280 -14.08 52.47 -0.12
N ILE A 281 -12.80 52.78 0.08
CA ILE A 281 -11.73 52.33 -0.81
C ILE A 281 -10.71 51.50 -0.05
N HIS A 282 -10.18 50.47 -0.70
CA HIS A 282 -8.99 49.75 -0.22
C HIS A 282 -7.97 49.65 -1.34
N VAL A 283 -6.70 49.76 -0.99
CA VAL A 283 -5.58 49.79 -1.93
C VAL A 283 -4.66 48.61 -1.67
N ALA A 284 -4.28 47.91 -2.73
CA ALA A 284 -3.22 46.91 -2.72
C ALA A 284 -2.13 47.30 -3.71
N THR A 285 -0.90 46.85 -3.48
CA THR A 285 0.23 47.10 -4.38
C THR A 285 1.05 45.82 -4.57
N THR A 286 1.62 45.64 -5.75
CA THR A 286 2.61 44.60 -6.08
C THR A 286 3.75 45.21 -6.89
N THR A 287 4.93 44.59 -6.85
CA THR A 287 6.13 45.10 -7.52
C THR A 287 6.54 44.16 -8.66
N ILE A 288 6.82 44.73 -9.84
CA ILE A 288 7.23 44.02 -11.05
C ILE A 288 8.64 44.46 -11.45
N ASP A 289 9.57 43.51 -11.51
CA ASP A 289 10.93 43.75 -11.99
C ASP A 289 11.04 43.47 -13.50
N VAL A 290 11.15 44.52 -14.30
CA VAL A 290 11.20 44.43 -15.76
C VAL A 290 12.63 44.56 -16.22
N LEU A 291 13.18 43.48 -16.76
CA LEU A 291 14.55 43.33 -17.21
C LEU A 291 14.69 43.69 -18.70
N ALA A 292 15.88 44.16 -19.08
CA ALA A 292 16.24 44.26 -20.48
C ALA A 292 16.28 42.84 -21.07
N LYS A 293 15.68 42.64 -22.25
CA LYS A 293 16.00 41.43 -23.03
C LYS A 293 17.51 41.46 -23.29
N PRO A 294 18.22 40.33 -23.16
CA PRO A 294 19.64 40.27 -23.50
C PRO A 294 19.83 40.77 -24.95
N GLU A 295 20.56 41.87 -25.12
CA GLU A 295 20.91 42.38 -26.45
C GLU A 295 21.96 41.47 -27.07
N ASP A 296 21.56 40.74 -28.11
CA ASP A 296 22.50 40.32 -29.14
C ASP A 296 22.93 41.54 -29.95
N VAL A 297 24.25 41.72 -30.05
CA VAL A 297 24.94 42.83 -30.71
C VAL A 297 24.55 42.92 -32.21
N GLU A 298 24.09 44.11 -32.60
CA GLU A 298 23.57 44.55 -33.91
C GLU A 298 24.48 44.31 -35.14
N VAL A 299 23.87 44.14 -36.33
CA VAL A 299 24.18 44.96 -37.54
C VAL A 299 22.92 45.24 -38.41
N HIS A 300 22.52 46.52 -38.40
CA HIS A 300 21.75 47.39 -39.33
C HIS A 300 20.93 46.90 -40.56
N GLN A 301 19.64 47.27 -40.51
CA GLN A 301 18.76 48.05 -41.44
C GLN A 301 18.58 47.68 -42.94
N GLU A 302 17.33 47.36 -43.33
CA GLU A 302 16.37 48.29 -43.99
C GLU A 302 14.94 47.69 -43.99
N GLU A 303 13.92 48.55 -43.87
CA GLU A 303 12.49 48.24 -43.70
C GLU A 303 11.83 47.56 -44.92
N VAL A 304 10.99 46.53 -44.71
CA VAL A 304 9.73 46.31 -45.45
C VAL A 304 8.72 45.59 -44.55
N PHE A 305 7.51 46.15 -44.44
CA PHE A 305 6.31 45.53 -43.86
C PHE A 305 6.02 44.16 -44.50
N ASP A 306 5.72 43.12 -43.71
CA ASP A 306 4.68 42.17 -44.11
C ASP A 306 4.07 41.36 -42.97
N VAL A 307 2.77 41.17 -43.11
CA VAL A 307 1.81 40.49 -42.22
C VAL A 307 2.15 39.01 -42.13
N VAL A 308 2.41 38.45 -40.94
CA VAL A 308 2.56 36.99 -40.79
C VAL A 308 1.19 36.35 -40.53
N SER A 309 0.77 35.58 -41.54
CA SER A 309 -0.43 34.73 -41.64
C SER A 309 -0.39 33.53 -40.68
N SER A 310 -1.57 33.01 -40.33
CA SER A 310 -1.88 32.04 -39.28
C SER A 310 -1.79 30.55 -39.69
N THR A 311 -0.77 30.10 -40.42
CA THR A 311 -0.83 28.78 -41.10
C THR A 311 0.38 27.86 -41.00
N GLN A 312 1.15 27.87 -39.90
CA GLN A 312 2.26 26.93 -39.67
C GLN A 312 1.87 25.45 -39.45
N TYR A 313 0.62 25.05 -39.75
CA TYR A 313 0.06 23.75 -39.36
C TYR A 313 0.07 22.67 -40.46
N ILE A 314 0.49 22.97 -41.70
CA ILE A 314 0.58 21.97 -42.78
C ILE A 314 2.03 21.88 -43.27
N VAL A 315 2.58 20.68 -43.32
CA VAL A 315 3.94 20.43 -43.85
C VAL A 315 3.95 19.32 -44.90
N ILE A 316 4.95 19.33 -45.78
CA ILE A 316 5.24 18.25 -46.74
C ILE A 316 5.90 17.11 -45.99
N ASN A 317 5.33 15.91 -46.00
CA ASN A 317 5.72 14.81 -45.11
C ASN A 317 6.52 13.69 -45.80
N GLU A 318 6.17 13.32 -47.03
CA GLU A 318 6.85 12.29 -47.80
C GLU A 318 6.86 12.63 -49.30
N ILE A 319 7.97 12.34 -49.98
CA ILE A 319 8.17 12.66 -51.41
C ILE A 319 8.72 11.44 -52.14
N VAL A 320 8.07 11.04 -53.24
CA VAL A 320 8.56 10.01 -54.15
C VAL A 320 8.76 10.59 -55.54
N THR A 321 10.03 10.64 -55.98
CA THR A 321 10.43 11.32 -57.22
C THR A 321 10.70 10.35 -58.39
N ASP A 322 11.14 9.11 -58.13
CA ASP A 322 11.39 8.10 -59.18
C ASP A 322 10.73 6.76 -58.79
N PRO A 323 9.39 6.65 -58.89
CA PRO A 323 8.67 5.44 -58.50
C PRO A 323 8.94 4.27 -59.46
N ALA A 324 8.48 3.06 -59.11
CA ALA A 324 8.63 1.89 -59.98
C ALA A 324 7.96 2.12 -61.35
N SER A 325 8.50 1.51 -62.42
CA SER A 325 8.01 1.72 -63.79
C SER A 325 6.50 1.44 -63.91
N GLY A 326 5.70 2.45 -64.26
CA GLY A 326 4.24 2.38 -64.35
C GLY A 326 3.49 3.04 -63.19
N ASN A 327 4.19 3.52 -62.16
CA ASN A 327 3.62 4.28 -61.04
C ASN A 327 3.84 5.80 -61.22
N THR A 328 3.05 6.58 -60.49
CA THR A 328 3.08 8.04 -60.45
C THR A 328 4.01 8.57 -59.36
N GLU A 329 4.64 9.71 -59.61
CA GLU A 329 5.28 10.51 -58.57
C GLU A 329 4.22 11.02 -57.61
N TRP A 330 4.57 11.24 -56.34
CA TRP A 330 3.60 11.77 -55.39
C TRP A 330 4.29 12.48 -54.23
N ILE A 331 3.51 13.38 -53.62
CA ILE A 331 3.88 14.18 -52.45
C ILE A 331 2.79 14.00 -51.41
N GLU A 332 3.16 13.81 -50.16
CA GLU A 332 2.23 13.76 -49.04
C GLU A 332 2.35 15.03 -48.19
N LEU A 333 1.20 15.52 -47.74
CA LEU A 333 1.09 16.60 -46.77
C LEU A 333 0.59 16.02 -45.44
N TYR A 334 1.04 16.61 -44.33
CA TYR A 334 0.57 16.29 -42.98
C TYR A 334 0.05 17.54 -42.29
N ASN A 335 -1.11 17.42 -41.64
CA ASN A 335 -1.68 18.47 -40.80
C ASN A 335 -1.25 18.28 -39.34
N THR A 336 -0.37 19.14 -38.85
CA THR A 336 0.15 19.11 -37.47
C THR A 336 -0.80 19.73 -36.45
N SER A 337 -1.91 20.34 -36.88
CA SER A 337 -2.90 20.91 -35.94
C SER A 337 -3.93 19.88 -35.48
N SER A 338 -4.51 20.18 -34.32
CA SER A 338 -5.68 19.49 -33.76
C SER A 338 -7.00 19.82 -34.46
N THR A 339 -6.98 20.62 -35.54
CA THR A 339 -8.18 21.00 -36.30
C THR A 339 -8.06 20.65 -37.78
N ALA A 340 -9.18 20.43 -38.45
CA ALA A 340 -9.16 20.14 -39.89
C ALA A 340 -8.85 21.41 -40.70
N VAL A 341 -7.95 21.31 -41.69
CA VAL A 341 -7.52 22.43 -42.55
C VAL A 341 -8.06 22.25 -43.96
N GLN A 342 -8.71 23.28 -44.49
CA GLN A 342 -9.15 23.30 -45.89
C GLN A 342 -8.07 23.86 -46.81
N LEU A 343 -7.69 23.10 -47.83
CA LEU A 343 -6.65 23.50 -48.78
C LEU A 343 -7.20 24.31 -49.97
N THR A 344 -8.45 24.76 -49.92
CA THR A 344 -9.09 25.46 -51.04
C THR A 344 -8.26 26.68 -51.47
N GLY A 345 -7.74 26.64 -52.70
CA GLY A 345 -6.93 27.71 -53.30
C GLY A 345 -5.43 27.65 -52.97
N TRP A 346 -4.99 26.67 -52.18
CA TRP A 346 -3.57 26.44 -51.93
C TRP A 346 -2.90 25.92 -53.20
N THR A 347 -1.60 26.15 -53.34
CA THR A 347 -0.86 25.83 -54.55
C THR A 347 0.49 25.23 -54.20
N LEU A 348 0.89 24.19 -54.93
CA LEU A 348 2.19 23.54 -54.79
C LEU A 348 3.05 23.88 -56.01
N PHE A 349 4.28 24.34 -55.78
CA PHE A 349 5.25 24.71 -56.81
C PHE A 349 6.48 23.83 -56.75
N ASP A 350 7.08 23.58 -57.91
CA ASP A 350 8.46 23.08 -58.05
C ASP A 350 9.40 24.27 -58.37
N GLY A 351 10.68 23.98 -58.59
CA GLY A 351 11.67 24.96 -59.01
C GLY A 351 11.45 25.60 -60.39
N VAL A 352 10.44 25.15 -61.16
CA VAL A 352 10.13 25.59 -62.53
C VAL A 352 8.79 26.32 -62.60
N GLY A 353 7.80 26.00 -61.76
CA GLY A 353 6.47 26.59 -61.75
C GLY A 353 5.46 25.84 -60.89
N GLN A 354 4.17 26.15 -61.08
CA GLN A 354 3.10 25.53 -60.29
C GLN A 354 2.88 24.08 -60.73
N ILE A 355 2.90 23.15 -59.78
CA ILE A 355 2.65 21.71 -59.97
C ILE A 355 1.15 21.43 -59.98
N THR A 356 0.43 21.85 -58.93
CA THR A 356 -1.00 21.57 -58.74
C THR A 356 -1.66 22.49 -57.69
N THR A 357 -2.97 22.36 -57.53
CA THR A 357 -3.80 23.04 -56.52
C THR A 357 -4.58 21.97 -55.76
N PRO A 358 -4.20 21.58 -54.53
CA PRO A 358 -5.02 20.68 -53.73
C PRO A 358 -6.37 21.34 -53.38
N THR A 359 -7.46 20.58 -53.44
CA THR A 359 -8.83 21.09 -53.18
C THR A 359 -9.56 20.33 -52.06
N SER A 360 -8.82 19.60 -51.23
CA SER A 360 -9.39 18.76 -50.17
C SER A 360 -9.27 19.42 -48.80
N THR A 361 -10.01 18.88 -47.84
CA THR A 361 -9.78 19.11 -46.41
C THR A 361 -8.84 18.02 -45.90
N ILE A 362 -7.83 18.39 -45.13
CA ILE A 362 -7.04 17.45 -44.33
C ILE A 362 -7.62 17.47 -42.91
N ALA A 363 -8.02 16.32 -42.37
CA ALA A 363 -8.43 16.23 -40.96
C ALA A 363 -7.25 16.54 -40.02
N ALA A 364 -7.55 16.84 -38.75
CA ALA A 364 -6.52 17.02 -37.74
C ALA A 364 -5.57 15.82 -37.68
N ASN A 365 -4.27 16.05 -37.54
CA ASN A 365 -3.25 14.99 -37.41
C ASN A 365 -3.32 13.91 -38.52
N SER A 366 -3.73 14.28 -39.74
CA SER A 366 -3.97 13.35 -40.84
C SER A 366 -3.13 13.69 -42.08
N PHE A 367 -2.97 12.70 -42.97
CA PHE A 367 -2.18 12.80 -44.19
C PHE A 367 -3.05 13.06 -45.42
N PHE A 368 -2.49 13.74 -46.41
CA PHE A 368 -3.13 13.94 -47.69
C PHE A 368 -2.13 13.76 -48.84
N VAL A 369 -2.45 12.84 -49.75
CA VAL A 369 -1.57 12.46 -50.84
C VAL A 369 -1.96 13.18 -52.13
N ILE A 370 -0.95 13.78 -52.76
CA ILE A 370 -1.02 14.42 -54.06
C ILE A 370 -0.30 13.53 -55.07
N GLU A 371 -1.06 12.85 -55.93
CA GLU A 371 -0.50 12.10 -57.04
C GLU A 371 -0.19 13.02 -58.24
N LEU A 372 0.99 12.87 -58.81
CA LEU A 372 1.48 13.63 -59.94
C LEU A 372 1.68 12.71 -61.15
N SER A 373 1.44 13.23 -62.36
CA SER A 373 1.92 12.54 -63.55
C SER A 373 3.44 12.34 -63.44
N SER A 374 3.96 11.16 -63.78
CA SER A 374 5.41 10.90 -63.80
C SER A 374 6.17 11.97 -64.61
N ASP A 375 7.40 12.30 -64.20
CA ASP A 375 8.29 13.32 -64.75
C ASP A 375 7.97 14.78 -64.34
N LYS A 376 7.33 14.99 -63.18
CA LYS A 376 7.07 16.34 -62.61
C LYS A 376 8.13 16.77 -61.61
N LEU A 377 8.69 15.84 -60.84
CA LEU A 377 9.72 16.09 -59.84
C LEU A 377 11.11 15.75 -60.36
N ASN A 378 12.11 16.59 -60.11
CA ASN A 378 13.45 16.34 -60.61
C ASN A 378 14.24 15.33 -59.77
N ASN A 379 14.54 14.17 -60.38
CA ASN A 379 15.31 13.08 -59.77
C ASN A 379 16.77 13.40 -59.42
N THR A 380 17.33 14.56 -59.80
CA THR A 380 18.64 15.01 -59.29
C THR A 380 18.56 15.89 -58.06
N GLY A 381 17.42 16.57 -57.87
CA GLY A 381 17.17 17.55 -56.82
C GLY A 381 16.21 18.63 -57.31
N ASP A 382 15.34 19.10 -56.41
CA ASP A 382 14.29 20.08 -56.67
C ASP A 382 13.99 20.89 -55.39
N ILE A 383 13.13 21.92 -55.52
CA ILE A 383 12.51 22.60 -54.38
C ILE A 383 10.99 22.51 -54.50
N LEU A 384 10.33 22.13 -53.40
CA LEU A 384 8.88 22.11 -53.30
C LEU A 384 8.43 23.25 -52.41
N LEU A 385 7.54 24.11 -52.91
CA LEU A 385 6.96 25.21 -52.14
C LEU A 385 5.45 25.02 -52.04
N LEU A 386 4.95 24.82 -50.82
CA LEU A 386 3.52 24.84 -50.53
C LEU A 386 3.10 26.27 -50.19
N LYS A 387 2.10 26.81 -50.90
CA LYS A 387 1.65 28.20 -50.74
C LYS A 387 0.15 28.31 -50.51
N GLU A 388 -0.22 29.25 -49.67
CA GLU A 388 -1.60 29.68 -49.46
C GLU A 388 -2.16 30.46 -50.67
N PRO A 389 -3.50 30.68 -50.76
CA PRO A 389 -4.11 31.46 -51.83
C PRO A 389 -3.61 32.91 -51.93
N ASN A 390 -3.12 33.47 -50.82
CA ASN A 390 -2.54 34.82 -50.76
C ASN A 390 -1.07 34.86 -51.23
N GLY A 391 -0.45 33.71 -51.54
CA GLY A 391 0.93 33.58 -52.00
C GLY A 391 1.97 33.33 -50.91
N THR A 392 1.58 33.31 -49.63
CA THR A 392 2.47 33.02 -48.49
C THR A 392 2.98 31.57 -48.55
N ILE A 393 4.28 31.36 -48.31
CA ILE A 393 4.88 30.02 -48.23
C ILE A 393 4.56 29.42 -46.87
N VAL A 394 3.97 28.23 -46.89
CA VAL A 394 3.60 27.44 -45.72
C VAL A 394 4.73 26.48 -45.36
N ASP A 395 5.22 25.74 -46.35
CA ASP A 395 6.37 24.83 -46.20
C ASP A 395 7.23 24.85 -47.46
N ALA A 396 8.53 24.61 -47.29
CA ALA A 396 9.54 24.63 -48.34
C ALA A 396 10.55 23.49 -48.15
N VAL A 397 10.58 22.53 -49.09
CA VAL A 397 11.48 21.37 -49.02
C VAL A 397 12.42 21.35 -50.22
N SER A 398 13.71 21.56 -49.97
CA SER A 398 14.80 21.41 -50.94
C SER A 398 15.47 20.05 -50.79
N TYR A 399 15.75 19.37 -51.90
CA TYR A 399 16.44 18.08 -51.87
C TYR A 399 17.44 17.90 -53.02
N GLY A 400 18.38 16.98 -52.82
CA GLY A 400 19.41 16.66 -53.80
C GLY A 400 20.35 17.84 -54.06
N ASN A 401 20.60 18.16 -55.33
CA ASN A 401 21.55 19.21 -55.74
C ASN A 401 20.90 20.57 -56.07
N TRP A 402 19.66 20.81 -55.65
CA TRP A 402 19.00 22.09 -55.86
C TRP A 402 19.70 23.21 -55.07
N ASP A 403 19.88 24.39 -55.67
CA ASP A 403 20.52 25.53 -54.99
C ASP A 403 19.51 26.67 -54.85
N ASP A 404 18.94 26.80 -53.66
CA ASP A 404 18.05 27.88 -53.25
C ASP A 404 18.78 29.01 -52.50
N GLY A 405 20.12 28.96 -52.47
CA GLY A 405 20.96 29.84 -51.66
C GLY A 405 21.58 29.14 -50.44
N ASN A 406 21.11 27.94 -50.05
CA ASN A 406 21.68 27.17 -48.95
C ASN A 406 21.71 25.65 -49.18
N THR A 407 22.49 25.16 -50.15
CA THR A 407 22.65 23.71 -50.42
C THR A 407 23.07 22.81 -49.23
N ASN A 408 23.53 23.39 -48.10
CA ASN A 408 23.94 22.61 -46.93
C ASN A 408 22.77 22.04 -46.13
N ASP A 409 21.59 22.64 -46.26
CA ASP A 409 20.36 22.22 -45.59
C ASP A 409 19.50 21.29 -46.46
N ASN A 410 19.89 20.98 -47.68
CA ASN A 410 19.11 20.10 -48.55
C ASN A 410 18.96 18.68 -48.00
N ALA A 411 17.75 18.15 -48.10
CA ALA A 411 17.49 16.74 -47.93
C ALA A 411 18.24 15.86 -48.95
N LYS A 412 18.50 14.60 -48.59
CA LYS A 412 19.27 13.68 -49.45
C LYS A 412 18.55 13.40 -50.78
N LYS A 413 19.30 13.18 -51.86
CA LYS A 413 18.70 12.75 -53.14
C LYS A 413 18.16 11.30 -53.03
N PRO A 414 16.86 11.05 -53.32
CA PRO A 414 16.34 9.69 -53.41
C PRO A 414 16.78 8.96 -54.68
N LYS A 415 16.98 7.64 -54.58
CA LYS A 415 17.16 6.76 -55.75
C LYS A 415 15.81 6.22 -56.23
N LYS A 416 15.83 5.54 -57.37
CA LYS A 416 14.67 4.84 -57.90
C LYS A 416 14.03 3.95 -56.83
N THR A 417 12.72 4.08 -56.67
CA THR A 417 11.84 3.44 -55.68
C THR A 417 12.04 3.87 -54.21
N GLU A 418 13.02 4.72 -53.89
CA GLU A 418 13.17 5.29 -52.55
C GLU A 418 12.23 6.50 -52.37
N ALA A 419 11.80 6.73 -51.12
CA ALA A 419 11.11 7.93 -50.69
C ALA A 419 12.04 8.84 -49.89
N LEU A 420 11.77 10.14 -49.95
CA LEU A 420 12.26 11.13 -49.01
C LEU A 420 11.18 11.32 -47.95
N ALA A 421 11.40 10.79 -46.76
CA ALA A 421 10.43 10.78 -45.67
C ALA A 421 10.94 11.69 -44.55
N ARG A 422 10.06 12.49 -43.94
CA ARG A 422 10.43 13.19 -42.71
C ARG A 422 10.79 12.16 -41.63
N SER A 423 11.88 12.38 -40.90
CA SER A 423 12.33 11.45 -39.85
C SER A 423 11.34 11.34 -38.69
N VAL A 424 10.58 12.40 -38.48
CA VAL A 424 9.42 12.47 -37.59
C VAL A 424 8.32 13.19 -38.36
N ASP A 425 7.15 12.57 -38.47
CA ASP A 425 6.03 13.16 -39.20
C ASP A 425 5.67 14.54 -38.63
N GLY A 426 5.48 15.51 -39.51
CA GLY A 426 5.11 16.86 -39.09
C GLY A 426 6.25 17.76 -38.58
N GLN A 427 7.45 17.23 -38.31
CA GLN A 427 8.56 18.02 -37.78
C GLN A 427 9.25 18.83 -38.88
N ASP A 428 9.28 20.16 -38.73
CA ASP A 428 9.95 21.10 -39.65
C ASP A 428 10.87 22.05 -38.88
N THR A 429 12.17 21.76 -38.87
CA THR A 429 13.20 22.59 -38.22
C THR A 429 13.74 23.69 -39.12
N LYS A 430 13.16 23.85 -40.33
CA LYS A 430 13.70 24.67 -41.42
C LYS A 430 15.07 24.19 -41.93
N ASN A 431 15.47 22.96 -41.60
CA ASN A 431 16.69 22.32 -42.08
C ASN A 431 16.35 20.96 -42.71
N ASN A 432 16.08 20.95 -44.01
CA ASN A 432 15.56 19.79 -44.74
C ASN A 432 16.48 18.54 -44.63
N LYS A 433 17.78 18.74 -44.42
CA LYS A 433 18.77 17.68 -44.26
C LYS A 433 18.65 16.93 -42.94
N GLU A 434 18.22 17.64 -41.89
CA GLU A 434 17.97 17.07 -40.57
C GLU A 434 16.54 16.52 -40.49
N ASP A 435 15.61 17.17 -41.17
CA ASP A 435 14.20 16.79 -41.15
C ASP A 435 13.89 15.56 -42.01
N PHE A 436 14.63 15.32 -43.10
CA PHE A 436 14.33 14.25 -44.05
C PHE A 436 15.42 13.17 -44.16
N VAL A 437 14.96 11.93 -44.31
CA VAL A 437 15.78 10.73 -44.47
C VAL A 437 15.33 9.91 -45.68
N LEU A 438 16.27 9.12 -46.23
CA LEU A 438 15.95 8.20 -47.32
C LEU A 438 15.31 6.93 -46.76
N SER A 439 14.13 6.59 -47.27
CA SER A 439 13.45 5.33 -46.96
C SER A 439 13.33 4.44 -48.19
N THR A 440 13.50 3.13 -48.00
CA THR A 440 13.18 2.12 -49.02
C THR A 440 11.71 1.68 -48.97
N THR A 441 10.97 2.10 -47.96
CA THR A 441 9.54 1.83 -47.80
C THR A 441 8.77 3.11 -48.09
N GLN A 442 7.91 3.07 -49.10
CA GLN A 442 7.00 4.17 -49.45
C GLN A 442 5.71 4.05 -48.62
N THR A 443 5.32 5.10 -47.90
CA THR A 443 4.21 5.09 -46.92
C THR A 443 3.04 5.98 -47.33
N LYS A 444 2.65 5.87 -48.60
CA LYS A 444 1.58 6.67 -49.20
C LYS A 444 0.27 6.69 -48.38
N GLY A 445 -0.06 7.84 -47.81
CA GLY A 445 -1.27 8.11 -47.03
C GLY A 445 -1.18 7.67 -45.56
N LEU A 446 0.02 7.33 -45.09
CA LEU A 446 0.29 6.69 -43.80
C LEU A 446 1.55 7.32 -43.15
N PRO A 447 1.72 7.20 -41.82
CA PRO A 447 2.93 7.65 -41.14
C PRO A 447 4.23 7.09 -41.76
N ASN A 448 5.29 7.90 -41.75
CA ASN A 448 6.57 7.54 -42.37
C ASN A 448 7.23 6.31 -41.72
N ILE A 449 7.61 5.31 -42.52
CA ILE A 449 8.40 4.16 -42.07
C ILE A 449 9.81 4.28 -42.62
N ILE A 450 10.79 4.64 -41.77
CA ILE A 450 12.18 4.83 -42.18
C ILE A 450 12.92 3.49 -42.25
N THR A 451 13.00 2.87 -43.43
CA THR A 451 13.85 1.70 -43.68
C THR A 451 15.14 2.10 -44.41
N ALA A 452 16.28 1.95 -43.74
CA ALA A 452 17.57 2.29 -44.33
C ALA A 452 18.00 1.26 -45.41
N PRO A 453 18.60 1.68 -46.54
CA PRO A 453 19.14 0.77 -47.53
C PRO A 453 20.34 -0.01 -46.96
N ILE A 454 20.31 -1.34 -47.08
CA ILE A 454 21.37 -2.25 -46.61
C ILE A 454 22.70 -1.90 -47.29
N VAL A 455 23.68 -1.44 -46.52
CA VAL A 455 25.05 -1.24 -46.99
C VAL A 455 25.77 -2.60 -47.03
N MET A 456 25.80 -3.25 -48.19
CA MET A 456 26.72 -4.37 -48.41
C MET A 456 28.15 -3.83 -48.52
N GLN A 457 28.96 -3.98 -47.47
CA GLN A 457 30.40 -3.84 -47.60
C GLN A 457 31.00 -5.04 -48.33
N LYS A 458 31.71 -4.75 -49.43
CA LYS A 458 32.38 -5.72 -50.31
C LYS A 458 33.68 -6.24 -49.65
N PRO A 459 34.00 -7.54 -49.73
CA PRO A 459 35.15 -8.12 -49.05
C PRO A 459 36.47 -7.74 -49.74
N SER A 460 37.47 -7.35 -48.93
CA SER A 460 38.87 -7.29 -49.37
C SER A 460 39.62 -8.52 -48.86
N SER A 461 40.51 -9.03 -49.72
CA SER A 461 41.08 -10.36 -49.69
C SER A 461 42.48 -10.43 -49.07
N GLN A 462 42.78 -11.60 -48.50
CA GLN A 462 44.06 -12.35 -48.46
C GLN A 462 44.87 -12.47 -47.15
N ASN A 463 44.99 -13.76 -46.75
CA ASN A 463 46.14 -14.53 -46.25
C ASN A 463 46.60 -14.35 -44.78
N ASN A 464 46.28 -15.30 -43.89
CA ASN A 464 47.12 -16.48 -43.67
C ASN A 464 46.54 -17.52 -42.68
N SER A 465 46.81 -18.77 -43.03
CA SER A 465 46.65 -20.10 -42.41
C SER A 465 46.72 -20.27 -40.89
N GLY A 466 45.86 -21.17 -40.38
CA GLY A 466 46.10 -21.99 -39.17
C GLY A 466 44.82 -22.66 -38.66
N GLY A 467 44.65 -23.96 -38.89
CA GLY A 467 43.39 -24.70 -38.66
C GLY A 467 43.14 -25.16 -37.22
N GLY A 468 41.87 -25.48 -36.93
CA GLY A 468 41.45 -26.30 -35.79
C GLY A 468 40.13 -25.86 -35.14
N THR A 469 39.06 -26.60 -35.45
CA THR A 469 37.74 -26.71 -34.77
C THR A 469 36.82 -25.47 -34.71
N ALA A 470 35.56 -25.70 -35.09
CA ALA A 470 34.49 -24.71 -35.23
C ALA A 470 34.22 -23.93 -33.92
N PRO A 471 34.15 -22.58 -33.98
CA PRO A 471 33.51 -21.80 -32.93
C PRO A 471 31.98 -22.01 -33.01
N PRO A 472 31.25 -21.96 -31.89
CA PRO A 472 29.80 -22.07 -31.88
C PRO A 472 29.19 -20.91 -32.69
N ALA A 473 28.01 -21.17 -33.25
CA ALA A 473 27.25 -20.18 -34.01
C ALA A 473 27.25 -18.82 -33.31
N PRO A 474 27.42 -17.70 -34.05
CA PRO A 474 27.34 -16.37 -33.45
C PRO A 474 25.96 -16.25 -32.80
N GLN A 475 25.95 -16.20 -31.47
CA GLN A 475 24.78 -15.88 -30.68
C GLN A 475 24.31 -14.50 -31.16
N VAL A 476 23.14 -14.49 -31.78
CA VAL A 476 22.39 -13.27 -32.09
C VAL A 476 22.30 -12.50 -30.78
N ALA A 477 22.80 -11.28 -30.75
CA ALA A 477 22.53 -10.37 -29.63
C ALA A 477 21.01 -10.20 -29.59
N THR A 478 20.34 -10.90 -28.67
CA THR A 478 18.90 -10.80 -28.47
C THR A 478 18.61 -9.41 -27.95
N GLN A 479 18.04 -8.57 -28.82
CA GLN A 479 17.48 -7.28 -28.46
C GLN A 479 16.45 -7.52 -27.34
N ARG A 480 16.68 -6.94 -26.16
CA ARG A 480 15.75 -6.99 -25.02
C ARG A 480 14.70 -5.91 -25.20
N TYR A 481 13.44 -6.25 -24.97
CA TYR A 481 12.31 -5.31 -25.00
C TYR A 481 11.83 -5.05 -23.56
N ASP A 482 11.49 -3.80 -23.27
CA ASP A 482 10.94 -3.42 -21.97
C ASP A 482 9.46 -3.80 -21.89
N SER A 483 8.96 -4.08 -20.69
CA SER A 483 7.52 -4.36 -20.50
C SER A 483 6.72 -3.12 -20.93
N GLY A 484 5.56 -3.35 -21.53
CA GLY A 484 4.75 -2.30 -22.16
C GLY A 484 5.26 -1.79 -23.52
N SER A 485 6.40 -2.28 -24.05
CA SER A 485 6.89 -1.86 -25.40
C SER A 485 5.89 -2.23 -26.52
N VAL A 486 5.12 -3.30 -26.31
CA VAL A 486 3.98 -3.71 -27.13
C VAL A 486 2.89 -4.18 -26.18
N VAL A 487 1.66 -3.69 -26.34
CA VAL A 487 0.52 -4.05 -25.47
C VAL A 487 -0.64 -4.63 -26.27
N ILE A 488 -1.49 -5.45 -25.65
CA ILE A 488 -2.70 -6.07 -26.18
C ILE A 488 -3.79 -5.00 -26.26
N ASN A 489 -4.13 -4.50 -27.44
CA ASN A 489 -4.98 -3.31 -27.59
C ASN A 489 -6.49 -3.59 -27.68
N GLU A 490 -6.89 -4.70 -28.29
CA GLU A 490 -8.30 -5.08 -28.46
C GLU A 490 -8.43 -6.61 -28.60
N ILE A 491 -9.46 -7.20 -28.00
CA ILE A 491 -9.78 -8.62 -28.19
C ILE A 491 -11.26 -8.83 -28.52
N VAL A 492 -11.55 -9.92 -29.23
CA VAL A 492 -12.90 -10.50 -29.35
C VAL A 492 -12.84 -11.94 -28.90
N SER A 493 -13.45 -12.21 -27.75
CA SER A 493 -13.58 -13.56 -27.18
C SER A 493 -14.90 -14.24 -27.53
N ASP A 494 -15.99 -13.48 -27.75
CA ASP A 494 -17.31 -14.01 -28.14
C ASP A 494 -17.74 -13.43 -29.51
N PRO A 495 -17.17 -13.90 -30.64
CA PRO A 495 -17.46 -13.34 -31.96
C PRO A 495 -18.87 -13.67 -32.44
N ALA A 496 -19.51 -12.70 -33.13
CA ALA A 496 -20.80 -12.90 -33.79
C ALA A 496 -20.76 -14.08 -34.80
N ASP A 497 -21.92 -14.69 -35.08
CA ASP A 497 -22.07 -15.83 -35.99
C ASP A 497 -21.33 -15.61 -37.34
N GLY A 498 -20.24 -16.37 -37.55
CA GLY A 498 -19.42 -16.34 -38.77
C GLY A 498 -18.14 -15.49 -38.72
N TYR A 499 -17.83 -14.87 -37.57
CA TYR A 499 -16.57 -14.16 -37.31
C TYR A 499 -15.62 -15.02 -36.46
N THR A 500 -14.35 -14.62 -36.38
CA THR A 500 -13.29 -15.32 -35.63
C THR A 500 -12.84 -14.51 -34.42
N GLU A 501 -12.42 -15.20 -33.37
CA GLU A 501 -11.66 -14.59 -32.27
C GLU A 501 -10.39 -13.91 -32.81
N PHE A 502 -10.02 -12.79 -32.20
CA PHE A 502 -8.76 -12.13 -32.49
C PHE A 502 -8.19 -11.39 -31.28
N ILE A 503 -6.88 -11.15 -31.35
CA ILE A 503 -6.11 -10.33 -30.42
C ILE A 503 -5.37 -9.28 -31.25
N GLU A 504 -5.51 -8.02 -30.91
CA GLU A 504 -4.74 -6.92 -31.50
C GLU A 504 -3.64 -6.47 -30.54
N LEU A 505 -2.48 -6.14 -31.08
CA LEU A 505 -1.36 -5.56 -30.36
C LEU A 505 -1.15 -4.10 -30.81
N PHE A 506 -0.64 -3.24 -29.94
CA PHE A 506 -0.23 -1.87 -30.23
C PHE A 506 1.20 -1.62 -29.75
N ASN A 507 2.02 -1.01 -30.60
CA ASN A 507 3.39 -0.63 -30.24
C ASN A 507 3.42 0.75 -29.58
N THR A 508 3.72 0.78 -28.28
CA THR A 508 3.77 2.01 -27.51
C THR A 508 5.03 2.84 -27.80
N THR A 509 6.06 2.23 -28.39
CA THR A 509 7.31 2.91 -28.71
C THR A 509 7.21 3.63 -30.06
N ASN A 510 8.15 4.53 -30.33
CA ASN A 510 8.33 5.14 -31.65
C ASN A 510 9.24 4.31 -32.57
N ARG A 511 9.67 3.11 -32.14
CA ARG A 511 10.60 2.24 -32.86
C ARG A 511 9.86 1.08 -33.51
N ILE A 512 10.33 0.60 -34.65
CA ILE A 512 9.80 -0.62 -35.26
C ILE A 512 10.24 -1.83 -34.41
N ILE A 513 9.29 -2.67 -34.02
CA ILE A 513 9.53 -3.88 -33.25
C ILE A 513 9.34 -5.12 -34.14
N PRO A 514 10.39 -5.94 -34.38
CA PRO A 514 10.23 -7.22 -35.05
C PRO A 514 9.64 -8.25 -34.09
N LEU A 515 8.50 -8.82 -34.47
CA LEU A 515 7.76 -9.82 -33.70
C LEU A 515 8.18 -11.26 -34.01
N ASN A 516 9.32 -11.46 -34.68
CA ASN A 516 9.80 -12.80 -35.01
C ASN A 516 10.08 -13.60 -33.73
N ASP A 517 9.48 -14.79 -33.64
CA ASP A 517 9.59 -15.73 -32.51
C ASP A 517 8.92 -15.29 -31.19
N TRP A 518 8.24 -14.14 -31.18
CA TRP A 518 7.33 -13.76 -30.10
C TRP A 518 6.17 -14.75 -29.99
N SER A 519 5.52 -14.79 -28.83
CA SER A 519 4.37 -15.66 -28.58
C SER A 519 3.29 -14.98 -27.76
N VAL A 520 2.05 -15.37 -28.00
CA VAL A 520 0.91 -15.10 -27.10
C VAL A 520 0.47 -16.43 -26.50
N GLU A 521 0.29 -16.47 -25.19
CA GLU A 521 -0.23 -17.60 -24.44
C GLU A 521 -1.59 -17.24 -23.85
N ASP A 522 -2.56 -18.14 -23.93
CA ASP A 522 -3.85 -17.99 -23.25
C ASP A 522 -3.85 -18.74 -21.90
N GLY A 523 -4.94 -18.60 -21.13
CA GLY A 523 -5.06 -19.21 -19.81
C GLY A 523 -5.08 -20.75 -19.83
N SER A 524 -5.20 -21.37 -21.01
CA SER A 524 -5.08 -22.82 -21.19
C SER A 524 -3.63 -23.31 -21.40
N GLU A 525 -2.66 -22.40 -21.31
CA GLU A 525 -1.24 -22.61 -21.64
C GLU A 525 -1.00 -22.87 -23.14
N ALA A 526 -1.97 -22.54 -24.01
CA ALA A 526 -1.83 -22.73 -25.44
C ALA A 526 -1.08 -21.55 -26.08
N THR A 527 0.10 -21.83 -26.66
CA THR A 527 0.95 -20.78 -27.23
C THR A 527 0.76 -20.58 -28.74
N THR A 528 0.40 -19.38 -29.15
CA THR A 528 0.38 -18.87 -30.53
C THR A 528 1.70 -18.17 -30.86
N LYS A 529 2.47 -18.69 -31.82
CA LYS A 529 3.69 -18.02 -32.32
C LYS A 529 3.31 -16.94 -33.33
N ILE A 530 3.88 -15.75 -33.16
CA ILE A 530 3.67 -14.61 -34.06
C ILE A 530 4.96 -14.28 -34.81
N SER A 531 4.82 -13.67 -35.98
CA SER A 531 5.94 -13.26 -36.83
C SER A 531 5.50 -12.07 -37.69
N GLY A 532 6.36 -11.07 -37.83
CA GLY A 532 6.03 -9.82 -38.51
C GLY A 532 6.79 -8.65 -37.91
N THR A 533 6.33 -7.44 -38.20
CA THR A 533 6.86 -6.19 -37.63
C THR A 533 5.71 -5.28 -37.28
N ILE A 534 5.76 -4.65 -36.10
CA ILE A 534 4.83 -3.61 -35.68
C ILE A 534 5.59 -2.28 -35.65
N ALA A 535 5.18 -1.31 -36.48
CA ALA A 535 5.80 0.01 -36.51
C ALA A 535 5.44 0.80 -35.24
N GLY A 536 6.20 1.85 -34.93
CA GLY A 536 5.94 2.66 -33.74
C GLY A 536 4.55 3.28 -33.79
N LYS A 537 3.80 3.23 -32.67
CA LYS A 537 2.41 3.72 -32.60
C LYS A 537 1.47 3.09 -33.64
N GLN A 538 1.68 1.82 -34.01
CA GLN A 538 0.84 1.06 -34.95
C GLN A 538 0.33 -0.24 -34.34
N PHE A 539 -0.62 -0.88 -35.03
CA PHE A 539 -1.32 -2.09 -34.58
C PHE A 539 -0.85 -3.36 -35.31
N PHE A 540 -1.10 -4.53 -34.71
CA PHE A 540 -0.86 -5.84 -35.32
C PHE A 540 -1.92 -6.85 -34.87
N VAL A 541 -2.63 -7.48 -35.81
CA VAL A 541 -3.76 -8.38 -35.51
C VAL A 541 -3.37 -9.85 -35.63
N ILE A 542 -3.78 -10.63 -34.62
CA ILE A 542 -3.65 -12.09 -34.54
C ILE A 542 -5.06 -12.69 -34.62
N GLU A 543 -5.37 -13.37 -35.71
CA GLU A 543 -6.66 -14.06 -35.88
C GLU A 543 -6.57 -15.54 -35.53
N ASN A 544 -7.60 -16.08 -34.87
CA ASN A 544 -7.67 -17.47 -34.41
C ASN A 544 -6.45 -17.88 -33.56
N PRO A 545 -6.22 -17.22 -32.41
CA PRO A 545 -5.19 -17.67 -31.48
C PRO A 545 -5.46 -19.13 -31.06
N LYS A 546 -4.39 -19.90 -30.87
CA LYS A 546 -4.47 -21.28 -30.37
C LYS A 546 -4.98 -21.28 -28.93
N GLY A 547 -5.85 -22.24 -28.64
CA GLY A 547 -6.42 -22.48 -27.30
C GLY A 547 -7.86 -21.96 -27.13
N HIS A 548 -8.25 -21.00 -27.98
CA HIS A 548 -9.56 -20.33 -28.02
C HIS A 548 -9.83 -19.46 -26.79
N LEU A 549 -10.12 -18.18 -27.01
CA LEU A 549 -10.38 -17.21 -25.94
C LEU A 549 -11.68 -17.54 -25.21
N ASN A 550 -11.65 -17.63 -23.88
CA ASN A 550 -12.85 -18.00 -23.11
C ASN A 550 -13.83 -16.82 -22.92
N ASN A 551 -15.10 -17.00 -23.34
CA ASN A 551 -16.16 -15.99 -23.27
C ASN A 551 -16.56 -15.62 -21.82
N GLY A 552 -16.20 -16.44 -20.83
CA GLY A 552 -16.41 -16.18 -19.41
C GLY A 552 -15.26 -15.43 -18.72
N GLY A 553 -14.09 -15.36 -19.38
CA GLY A 553 -12.88 -14.79 -18.83
C GLY A 553 -11.66 -15.66 -19.09
N ASP A 554 -10.52 -15.02 -19.35
CA ASP A 554 -9.24 -15.65 -19.70
C ASP A 554 -8.07 -14.75 -19.28
N SER A 555 -6.84 -15.27 -19.32
CA SER A 555 -5.61 -14.46 -19.19
C SER A 555 -4.73 -14.64 -20.42
N ILE A 556 -4.41 -13.54 -21.07
CA ILE A 556 -3.64 -13.49 -22.32
C ILE A 556 -2.29 -12.87 -21.99
N ILE A 557 -1.19 -13.59 -22.24
CA ILE A 557 0.17 -13.15 -21.92
C ILE A 557 1.01 -13.05 -23.19
N LEU A 558 1.64 -11.90 -23.40
CA LEU A 558 2.54 -11.64 -24.53
C LEU A 558 4.00 -11.83 -24.11
N TYR A 559 4.72 -12.71 -24.80
CA TYR A 559 6.13 -13.02 -24.56
C TYR A 559 7.04 -12.60 -25.73
N ASP A 560 8.20 -12.06 -25.39
CA ASP A 560 9.30 -11.86 -26.34
C ASP A 560 10.05 -13.17 -26.67
N PRO A 561 11.02 -13.17 -27.62
CA PRO A 561 11.75 -14.38 -28.01
C PRO A 561 12.64 -14.97 -26.91
N THR A 562 12.90 -14.22 -25.84
CA THR A 562 13.67 -14.67 -24.68
C THR A 562 12.79 -15.34 -23.62
N GLY A 563 11.46 -15.24 -23.75
CA GLY A 563 10.49 -15.69 -22.77
C GLY A 563 10.17 -14.65 -21.70
N LYS A 564 10.56 -13.38 -21.90
CA LYS A 564 10.18 -12.28 -21.01
C LYS A 564 8.74 -11.87 -21.31
N GLU A 565 7.94 -11.71 -20.27
CA GLU A 565 6.59 -11.13 -20.34
C GLU A 565 6.68 -9.64 -20.69
N ILE A 566 5.99 -9.27 -21.76
CA ILE A 566 5.94 -7.90 -22.27
C ILE A 566 4.64 -7.21 -21.87
N ASP A 567 3.51 -7.93 -21.91
CA ASP A 567 2.19 -7.43 -21.51
C ASP A 567 1.28 -8.61 -21.13
N ARG A 568 0.24 -8.32 -20.34
CA ARG A 568 -0.78 -9.26 -19.90
C ARG A 568 -2.14 -8.58 -19.90
N LEU A 569 -3.16 -9.31 -20.36
CA LEU A 569 -4.57 -8.94 -20.22
C LEU A 569 -5.33 -10.08 -19.55
N THR A 570 -5.83 -9.85 -18.34
CA THR A 570 -6.78 -10.74 -17.66
C THR A 570 -8.19 -10.14 -17.71
N TYR A 571 -9.19 -10.94 -18.11
CA TYR A 571 -10.57 -10.46 -18.20
C TYR A 571 -11.58 -11.47 -17.67
N GLY A 572 -12.78 -10.99 -17.34
CA GLY A 572 -13.87 -11.80 -16.83
C GLY A 572 -13.56 -12.44 -15.48
N SER A 573 -13.98 -13.69 -15.29
CA SER A 573 -13.85 -14.40 -14.01
C SER A 573 -12.51 -15.15 -13.84
N TRP A 574 -11.50 -14.88 -14.66
CA TRP A 574 -10.23 -15.58 -14.59
C TRP A 574 -9.43 -15.18 -13.34
N ASP A 575 -8.99 -16.13 -12.53
CA ASP A 575 -8.25 -15.87 -11.28
C ASP A 575 -6.75 -16.06 -11.50
N ASP A 576 -6.04 -14.94 -11.67
CA ASP A 576 -4.58 -14.86 -11.73
C ASP A 576 -3.92 -14.49 -10.39
N GLY A 577 -4.72 -14.49 -9.30
CA GLY A 577 -4.32 -14.00 -7.99
C GLY A 577 -4.81 -12.59 -7.67
N ASN A 578 -5.46 -11.89 -8.62
CA ASN A 578 -6.11 -10.60 -8.38
C ASN A 578 -7.35 -10.35 -9.27
N THR A 579 -8.48 -11.03 -9.02
CA THR A 579 -9.69 -10.83 -9.85
C THR A 579 -10.28 -9.41 -9.86
N ALA A 580 -9.83 -8.52 -8.97
CA ALA A 580 -10.35 -7.15 -8.86
C ALA A 580 -9.81 -6.22 -9.95
N ASN A 581 -8.68 -6.56 -10.59
CA ASN A 581 -8.12 -5.78 -11.70
C ASN A 581 -8.51 -6.33 -13.07
N ASN A 582 -9.34 -7.37 -13.17
CA ASN A 582 -9.72 -7.97 -14.45
C ASN A 582 -10.57 -7.03 -15.31
N ALA A 583 -10.27 -6.99 -16.61
CA ALA A 583 -11.15 -6.35 -17.58
C ALA A 583 -12.55 -6.99 -17.62
N ARG A 584 -13.55 -6.19 -18.01
CA ARG A 584 -14.94 -6.65 -18.11
C ARG A 584 -15.12 -7.65 -19.26
N ILE A 585 -16.09 -8.55 -19.14
CA ILE A 585 -16.46 -9.45 -20.24
C ILE A 585 -17.11 -8.65 -21.38
N ALA A 586 -16.60 -8.82 -22.60
CA ALA A 586 -17.30 -8.44 -23.82
C ALA A 586 -18.03 -9.67 -24.40
N LYS A 587 -19.35 -9.55 -24.59
CA LYS A 587 -20.21 -10.59 -25.18
C LYS A 587 -20.70 -10.12 -26.55
N ASP A 588 -21.00 -11.06 -27.44
CA ASP A 588 -21.51 -10.78 -28.79
C ASP A 588 -22.57 -9.65 -28.79
N PRO A 589 -22.40 -8.57 -29.59
CA PRO A 589 -21.40 -8.36 -30.65
C PRO A 589 -20.19 -7.50 -30.26
N LYS A 590 -19.86 -7.43 -28.97
CA LYS A 590 -18.86 -6.48 -28.46
C LYS A 590 -17.43 -7.05 -28.52
N SER A 591 -16.47 -6.18 -28.77
CA SER A 591 -15.06 -6.39 -28.43
C SER A 591 -14.74 -5.81 -27.05
N LEU A 592 -13.62 -6.24 -26.49
CA LEU A 592 -13.01 -5.64 -25.32
C LEU A 592 -11.80 -4.83 -25.80
N ALA A 593 -11.91 -3.50 -25.77
CA ALA A 593 -10.93 -2.58 -26.34
C ALA A 593 -10.30 -1.73 -25.24
N ARG A 594 -8.98 -1.47 -25.32
CA ARG A 594 -8.32 -0.47 -24.46
C ARG A 594 -8.96 0.91 -24.68
N LYS A 595 -9.28 1.63 -23.61
CA LYS A 595 -9.98 2.93 -23.66
C LYS A 595 -9.18 4.01 -24.38
N LYS A 596 -7.86 3.91 -24.32
CA LYS A 596 -6.88 4.72 -25.06
C LYS A 596 -5.79 3.77 -25.56
N ASP A 597 -5.42 3.87 -26.83
CA ASP A 597 -4.43 2.95 -27.40
C ASP A 597 -3.09 3.08 -26.67
N GLY A 598 -2.52 1.95 -26.28
CA GLY A 598 -1.26 1.91 -25.54
C GLY A 598 -1.34 2.28 -24.05
N LEU A 599 -2.53 2.52 -23.50
CA LEU A 599 -2.73 2.71 -22.06
C LEU A 599 -2.54 1.39 -21.32
N ASP A 600 -1.61 1.34 -20.38
CA ASP A 600 -1.30 0.14 -19.62
C ASP A 600 -0.96 0.55 -18.17
N SER A 601 -1.97 0.48 -17.30
CA SER A 601 -1.89 0.91 -15.90
C SER A 601 -1.66 -0.25 -14.93
N ASP A 602 -1.31 -1.43 -15.47
CA ASP A 602 -1.28 -2.72 -14.77
C ASP A 602 -2.65 -3.10 -14.15
N ASN A 603 -3.75 -2.49 -14.63
CA ASN A 603 -5.12 -2.75 -14.18
C ASN A 603 -6.12 -2.82 -15.36
N ASP A 604 -6.35 -4.05 -15.82
CA ASP A 604 -7.19 -4.35 -16.98
C ASP A 604 -8.64 -3.84 -16.84
N TYR A 605 -9.19 -3.76 -15.63
CA TYR A 605 -10.53 -3.23 -15.35
C TYR A 605 -10.68 -1.76 -15.77
N TYR A 606 -9.61 -0.97 -15.61
CA TYR A 606 -9.59 0.44 -15.99
C TYR A 606 -9.05 0.66 -17.39
N ASP A 607 -8.14 -0.19 -17.86
CA ASP A 607 -7.56 -0.04 -19.19
C ASP A 607 -8.53 -0.42 -20.30
N PHE A 608 -9.45 -1.37 -20.07
CA PHE A 608 -10.35 -1.89 -21.11
C PHE A 608 -11.83 -1.56 -20.89
N SER A 609 -12.58 -1.49 -22.00
CA SER A 609 -14.03 -1.33 -21.99
C SER A 609 -14.71 -2.18 -23.07
N PRO A 610 -15.83 -2.86 -22.76
CA PRO A 610 -16.64 -3.50 -23.77
C PRO A 610 -17.24 -2.46 -24.72
N THR A 611 -16.98 -2.57 -26.02
CA THR A 611 -17.48 -1.64 -27.04
C THR A 611 -18.21 -2.36 -28.16
N LEU A 612 -19.18 -1.68 -28.78
CA LEU A 612 -19.90 -2.19 -29.96
C LEU A 612 -19.11 -2.00 -31.27
N THR A 613 -18.06 -1.17 -31.25
CA THR A 613 -17.24 -0.88 -32.43
C THR A 613 -15.97 -1.71 -32.39
N ILE A 614 -15.92 -2.78 -33.17
CA ILE A 614 -14.70 -3.58 -33.35
C ILE A 614 -13.73 -2.82 -34.26
N THR A 615 -12.51 -2.54 -33.80
CA THR A 615 -11.52 -1.67 -34.47
C THR A 615 -10.25 -2.40 -34.88
N LYS A 616 -10.41 -3.43 -35.73
CA LYS A 616 -9.25 -4.14 -36.29
C LYS A 616 -8.30 -3.22 -37.05
N ASN A 617 -7.04 -3.26 -36.63
CA ASN A 617 -5.87 -2.59 -37.17
C ASN A 617 -5.98 -1.05 -37.17
N ALA A 618 -6.71 -0.50 -36.20
CA ALA A 618 -7.00 0.92 -36.08
C ALA A 618 -7.16 1.33 -34.61
N ALA A 619 -7.09 2.64 -34.37
CA ALA A 619 -7.31 3.19 -33.03
C ALA A 619 -8.68 2.81 -32.46
N ASN A 620 -8.72 2.48 -31.17
CA ASN A 620 -9.93 2.03 -30.50
C ASN A 620 -11.01 3.13 -30.47
N ILE A 621 -12.26 2.75 -30.70
CA ILE A 621 -13.43 3.66 -30.63
C ILE A 621 -14.40 3.12 -29.58
N ILE A 622 -14.44 3.77 -28.41
CA ILE A 622 -15.35 3.36 -27.32
C ILE A 622 -16.76 3.91 -27.57
N THR A 623 -17.65 3.09 -28.16
CA THR A 623 -19.08 3.37 -28.24
C THR A 623 -19.89 2.67 -27.14
N GLN A 624 -20.63 3.44 -26.35
CA GLN A 624 -21.66 2.97 -25.42
C GLN A 624 -23.02 3.57 -25.82
N SER A 625 -24.11 2.80 -25.70
CA SER A 625 -25.45 3.20 -26.16
C SER A 625 -26.02 4.39 -25.37
N VAL A 626 -26.46 5.44 -26.08
CA VAL A 626 -27.08 6.67 -25.52
C VAL A 626 -28.48 6.37 -24.92
N PRO A 627 -28.85 7.00 -23.79
CA PRO A 627 -30.19 6.89 -23.20
C PRO A 627 -31.23 7.60 -24.07
N LYS A 628 -32.34 6.94 -24.39
CA LYS A 628 -33.48 7.58 -25.07
C LYS A 628 -34.51 8.07 -24.07
N ASN A 629 -34.60 9.38 -23.89
CA ASN A 629 -35.87 10.06 -23.62
C ASN A 629 -35.86 11.50 -24.16
N SER A 630 -36.68 11.75 -25.20
CA SER A 630 -37.64 12.88 -25.34
C SER A 630 -37.84 13.34 -26.79
N GLN A 631 -39.01 13.03 -27.37
CA GLN A 631 -39.99 13.94 -28.01
C GLN A 631 -40.93 13.19 -28.98
N ASN A 632 -42.18 13.62 -28.99
CA ASN A 632 -43.42 12.94 -29.41
C ASN A 632 -43.69 12.93 -30.93
N ILE A 633 -44.53 11.98 -31.41
CA ILE A 633 -45.92 12.21 -31.92
C ILE A 633 -46.55 10.88 -32.43
N ALA A 634 -47.64 10.50 -31.74
CA ALA A 634 -48.86 9.77 -32.15
C ALA A 634 -48.83 8.61 -33.19
N GLN A 635 -49.19 7.40 -32.75
CA GLN A 635 -50.55 6.81 -32.94
C GLN A 635 -50.67 5.39 -32.35
N LYS A 636 -51.39 5.29 -31.22
CA LYS A 636 -52.43 4.31 -30.84
C LYS A 636 -52.34 2.87 -31.41
N THR A 637 -52.07 1.89 -30.53
CA THR A 637 -53.01 0.80 -30.18
C THR A 637 -52.60 0.09 -28.88
N THR A 638 -53.60 -0.24 -28.09
CA THR A 638 -53.60 -0.82 -26.73
C THR A 638 -53.07 -2.26 -26.65
N ASN A 639 -52.27 -2.58 -25.64
CA ASN A 639 -52.37 -3.79 -24.82
C ASN A 639 -51.56 -3.62 -23.53
N ASN A 640 -52.18 -3.97 -22.40
CA ASN A 640 -51.73 -3.71 -21.04
C ASN A 640 -50.36 -4.33 -20.73
N ILE A 641 -49.41 -3.49 -20.32
CA ILE A 641 -48.14 -3.88 -19.66
C ILE A 641 -48.37 -3.69 -18.14
N PRO A 642 -47.99 -4.65 -17.27
CA PRO A 642 -48.07 -4.45 -15.82
C PRO A 642 -47.21 -3.25 -15.41
N THR A 643 -47.77 -2.36 -14.59
CA THR A 643 -47.06 -1.19 -14.04
C THR A 643 -45.92 -1.62 -13.12
N SER A 644 -44.79 -0.90 -13.17
CA SER A 644 -43.54 -1.12 -12.42
C SER A 644 -43.72 -1.42 -10.91
N SER A 645 -44.80 -0.98 -10.27
CA SER A 645 -45.11 -1.26 -8.87
C SER A 645 -45.49 -2.72 -8.54
N ALA A 646 -45.79 -3.58 -9.54
CA ALA A 646 -46.16 -4.97 -9.31
C ALA A 646 -44.95 -5.94 -9.23
N VAL A 647 -43.77 -5.50 -9.70
CA VAL A 647 -42.54 -6.32 -9.72
C VAL A 647 -41.75 -6.20 -8.41
N THR A 648 -41.94 -5.11 -7.65
CA THR A 648 -41.20 -4.75 -6.43
C THR A 648 -41.50 -5.59 -5.17
N GLY A 649 -41.86 -6.87 -5.34
CA GLY A 649 -42.12 -7.79 -4.22
C GLY A 649 -42.09 -9.26 -4.61
N ILE A 650 -41.45 -9.61 -5.72
CA ILE A 650 -41.22 -11.00 -6.14
C ILE A 650 -39.79 -11.36 -5.78
N HIS A 651 -39.63 -12.47 -5.05
CA HIS A 651 -38.32 -12.88 -4.56
C HIS A 651 -38.03 -14.37 -4.68
N ILE A 652 -36.79 -14.76 -4.95
CA ILE A 652 -36.25 -16.12 -4.83
C ILE A 652 -36.04 -16.45 -3.34
N THR A 653 -36.65 -17.54 -2.86
CA THR A 653 -36.64 -17.89 -1.42
C THR A 653 -35.90 -19.17 -1.08
N GLU A 654 -35.84 -20.14 -1.98
CA GLU A 654 -35.23 -21.45 -1.70
C GLU A 654 -34.64 -22.05 -3.00
N LEU A 655 -33.42 -22.59 -2.88
CA LEU A 655 -32.73 -23.32 -3.93
C LEU A 655 -32.41 -24.72 -3.41
N PHE A 656 -32.75 -25.77 -4.16
CA PHE A 656 -32.47 -27.16 -3.76
C PHE A 656 -31.54 -27.86 -4.75
N PRO A 657 -30.23 -27.60 -4.69
CA PRO A 657 -29.28 -27.98 -5.74
C PRO A 657 -28.80 -29.44 -5.71
N ASN A 658 -28.89 -30.13 -4.56
CA ASN A 658 -28.35 -31.49 -4.41
C ASN A 658 -29.33 -32.41 -3.65
N PRO A 659 -30.48 -32.77 -4.25
CA PRO A 659 -31.46 -33.65 -3.61
C PRO A 659 -30.92 -35.06 -3.32
N ILE A 660 -31.44 -35.71 -2.27
CA ILE A 660 -31.13 -37.13 -2.01
C ILE A 660 -31.75 -37.96 -3.14
N GLY A 661 -30.93 -38.56 -3.98
CA GLY A 661 -31.38 -39.37 -5.11
C GLY A 661 -31.03 -38.75 -6.45
N SER A 662 -32.03 -38.41 -7.27
CA SER A 662 -31.80 -37.92 -8.64
C SER A 662 -31.97 -36.41 -8.75
N ASP A 663 -30.87 -35.72 -9.02
CA ASP A 663 -30.84 -34.29 -9.31
C ASP A 663 -31.72 -33.89 -10.51
N SER A 664 -32.11 -34.84 -11.37
CA SER A 664 -32.94 -34.55 -12.56
C SER A 664 -34.42 -34.30 -12.27
N GLU A 665 -34.92 -34.72 -11.10
CA GLU A 665 -36.35 -34.72 -10.80
C GLU A 665 -36.72 -33.82 -9.61
N GLU A 666 -35.85 -33.72 -8.61
CA GLU A 666 -36.19 -33.07 -7.33
C GLU A 666 -35.49 -31.72 -7.11
N GLU A 667 -34.51 -31.37 -7.93
CA GLU A 667 -33.82 -30.08 -7.87
C GLU A 667 -34.80 -28.93 -8.22
N PHE A 668 -34.77 -27.82 -7.49
CA PHE A 668 -35.72 -26.72 -7.71
C PHE A 668 -35.23 -25.32 -7.36
N ILE A 669 -35.93 -24.34 -7.93
CA ILE A 669 -35.87 -22.92 -7.60
C ILE A 669 -37.25 -22.47 -7.12
N GLU A 670 -37.34 -21.77 -5.99
CA GLU A 670 -38.59 -21.26 -5.44
C GLU A 670 -38.67 -19.73 -5.43
N ILE A 671 -39.86 -19.21 -5.76
CA ILE A 671 -40.19 -17.79 -5.75
C ILE A 671 -41.37 -17.51 -4.81
N TYR A 672 -41.33 -16.39 -4.09
CA TYR A 672 -42.35 -15.86 -3.21
C TYR A 672 -42.89 -14.51 -3.68
N ASN A 673 -44.21 -14.32 -3.55
CA ASN A 673 -44.86 -13.04 -3.75
C ASN A 673 -45.10 -12.34 -2.39
N ALA A 674 -44.29 -11.34 -2.09
CA ALA A 674 -44.40 -10.51 -0.89
C ALA A 674 -45.51 -9.44 -0.98
N ASN A 675 -46.10 -9.23 -2.16
CA ASN A 675 -47.17 -8.25 -2.33
C ASN A 675 -48.49 -8.73 -1.69
N GLU A 676 -49.38 -7.77 -1.43
CA GLU A 676 -50.76 -8.04 -0.98
C GLU A 676 -51.72 -8.42 -2.13
N GLU A 677 -51.25 -8.31 -3.38
CA GLU A 677 -52.00 -8.65 -4.59
C GLU A 677 -51.38 -9.82 -5.34
N THR A 678 -52.18 -10.51 -6.15
CA THR A 678 -51.69 -11.60 -7.01
C THR A 678 -50.77 -11.02 -8.08
N VAL A 679 -49.56 -11.57 -8.23
CA VAL A 679 -48.63 -11.14 -9.26
C VAL A 679 -48.56 -12.21 -10.34
N ASP A 680 -48.68 -11.79 -11.61
CA ASP A 680 -48.48 -12.64 -12.76
C ASP A 680 -47.06 -12.43 -13.32
N ILE A 681 -46.17 -13.38 -13.04
CA ILE A 681 -44.79 -13.41 -13.57
C ILE A 681 -44.71 -14.19 -14.89
N THR A 682 -45.81 -14.35 -15.63
CA THR A 682 -45.78 -15.00 -16.95
C THR A 682 -44.91 -14.19 -17.91
N GLY A 683 -43.92 -14.83 -18.52
CA GLY A 683 -42.92 -14.21 -19.39
C GLY A 683 -41.64 -13.79 -18.67
N PHE A 684 -41.58 -13.84 -17.34
CA PHE A 684 -40.33 -13.68 -16.60
C PHE A 684 -39.38 -14.83 -16.92
N VAL A 685 -38.08 -14.59 -16.78
CA VAL A 685 -37.05 -15.57 -17.16
C VAL A 685 -36.23 -15.95 -15.94
N LEU A 686 -36.10 -17.25 -15.67
CA LEU A 686 -35.11 -17.79 -14.76
C LEU A 686 -33.86 -18.16 -15.54
N GLY A 687 -32.69 -17.81 -15.03
CA GLY A 687 -31.40 -18.21 -15.57
C GLY A 687 -30.44 -18.63 -14.47
N ASP A 688 -29.57 -19.58 -14.77
CA ASP A 688 -28.37 -19.84 -13.99
C ASP A 688 -27.15 -19.14 -14.63
N SER A 689 -25.97 -19.36 -14.06
CA SER A 689 -24.68 -18.93 -14.59
C SER A 689 -24.35 -19.48 -15.99
N SER A 690 -25.10 -20.48 -16.47
CA SER A 690 -25.00 -21.00 -17.83
C SER A 690 -25.78 -20.15 -18.86
N SER A 691 -25.70 -20.49 -20.15
CA SER A 691 -26.51 -19.84 -21.20
C SER A 691 -27.97 -20.29 -21.22
N ARG A 692 -28.38 -21.21 -20.33
CA ARG A 692 -29.75 -21.71 -20.28
C ARG A 692 -30.69 -20.69 -19.64
N ARG A 693 -31.84 -20.49 -20.27
CA ARG A 693 -32.90 -19.58 -19.82
C ARG A 693 -34.22 -20.31 -19.86
N TYR A 694 -35.00 -20.19 -18.79
CA TYR A 694 -36.35 -20.72 -18.69
C TYR A 694 -37.35 -19.58 -18.61
N THR A 695 -38.13 -19.37 -19.66
CA THR A 695 -39.25 -18.44 -19.66
C THR A 695 -40.44 -19.07 -18.95
N ILE A 696 -40.92 -18.42 -17.89
CA ILE A 696 -42.06 -18.86 -17.11
C ILE A 696 -43.34 -18.72 -17.93
N THR A 697 -43.93 -19.84 -18.35
CA THR A 697 -45.16 -19.85 -19.17
C THR A 697 -46.45 -19.85 -18.36
N ASN A 698 -46.36 -20.07 -17.04
CA ASN A 698 -47.48 -20.00 -16.11
C ASN A 698 -47.00 -19.38 -14.79
N GLY A 699 -47.09 -18.05 -14.69
CA GLY A 699 -46.47 -17.25 -13.64
C GLY A 699 -47.41 -16.67 -12.58
N VAL A 700 -48.67 -17.10 -12.49
CA VAL A 700 -49.55 -16.56 -11.45
C VAL A 700 -49.09 -17.02 -10.06
N VAL A 701 -48.76 -16.06 -9.18
CA VAL A 701 -48.38 -16.26 -7.76
C VAL A 701 -49.29 -15.43 -6.86
N GLU A 702 -50.12 -16.09 -6.06
CA GLU A 702 -51.05 -15.43 -5.12
C GLU A 702 -50.30 -14.64 -4.01
N PRO A 703 -50.96 -13.66 -3.36
CA PRO A 703 -50.35 -12.89 -2.27
C PRO A 703 -49.82 -13.79 -1.17
N LYS A 704 -48.60 -13.53 -0.70
CA LYS A 704 -47.94 -14.28 0.37
C LYS A 704 -47.83 -15.78 0.10
N LYS A 705 -47.82 -16.20 -1.17
CA LYS A 705 -47.64 -17.61 -1.58
C LYS A 705 -46.29 -17.82 -2.27
N HIS A 706 -45.82 -19.06 -2.18
CA HIS A 706 -44.61 -19.56 -2.83
C HIS A 706 -44.98 -20.36 -4.09
N LYS A 707 -44.07 -20.40 -5.05
CA LYS A 707 -44.19 -21.17 -6.28
C LYS A 707 -42.84 -21.75 -6.66
N THR A 708 -42.80 -23.07 -6.83
CA THR A 708 -41.57 -23.81 -7.11
C THR A 708 -41.47 -24.19 -8.58
N PHE A 709 -40.25 -24.15 -9.10
CA PHE A 709 -39.90 -24.53 -10.47
C PHE A 709 -38.87 -25.65 -10.42
N LEU A 710 -39.32 -26.88 -10.69
CA LEU A 710 -38.46 -28.06 -10.71
C LEU A 710 -37.54 -28.06 -11.94
N ARG A 711 -36.34 -28.62 -11.80
CA ARG A 711 -35.38 -28.85 -12.88
C ARG A 711 -35.97 -29.63 -14.06
N SER A 712 -36.87 -30.57 -13.79
CA SER A 712 -37.57 -31.33 -14.84
C SER A 712 -38.36 -30.42 -15.80
N ALA A 713 -38.83 -29.27 -15.31
CA ALA A 713 -39.52 -28.25 -16.08
C ALA A 713 -38.56 -27.17 -16.61
N THR A 714 -37.64 -26.66 -15.79
CA THR A 714 -36.78 -25.53 -16.15
C THR A 714 -35.60 -25.94 -17.04
N ARG A 715 -35.11 -27.18 -16.89
CA ARG A 715 -33.83 -27.68 -17.45
C ARG A 715 -32.59 -26.90 -17.00
N ILE A 716 -32.75 -25.99 -16.05
CA ILE A 716 -31.69 -25.33 -15.29
C ILE A 716 -31.11 -26.37 -14.34
N ALA A 717 -29.79 -26.46 -14.25
CA ALA A 717 -29.10 -27.45 -13.44
C ALA A 717 -28.18 -26.73 -12.47
N LEU A 718 -28.56 -26.74 -11.21
CA LEU A 718 -27.84 -26.09 -10.13
C LEU A 718 -26.58 -26.88 -9.75
N ASN A 719 -25.46 -26.20 -9.62
CA ASN A 719 -24.16 -26.84 -9.34
C ASN A 719 -24.00 -27.35 -7.90
N ASN A 720 -23.79 -28.66 -7.74
CA ASN A 720 -23.59 -29.28 -6.43
C ASN A 720 -22.16 -29.19 -5.86
N THR A 721 -21.14 -28.77 -6.63
CA THR A 721 -19.73 -28.86 -6.21
C THR A 721 -19.01 -27.52 -6.03
N GLY A 722 -19.39 -26.49 -6.78
CA GLY A 722 -18.65 -25.22 -6.86
C GLY A 722 -19.48 -23.96 -6.58
N GLY A 723 -20.71 -24.11 -6.09
CA GLY A 723 -21.66 -23.01 -5.98
C GLY A 723 -22.29 -22.65 -7.33
N ASP A 724 -23.39 -21.90 -7.29
CA ASP A 724 -24.10 -21.44 -8.48
C ASP A 724 -24.85 -20.14 -8.22
N THR A 725 -25.24 -19.47 -9.30
CA THR A 725 -25.99 -18.21 -9.28
C THR A 725 -27.29 -18.38 -10.04
N VAL A 726 -28.41 -18.00 -9.43
CA VAL A 726 -29.75 -17.97 -10.04
C VAL A 726 -30.23 -16.53 -10.15
N THR A 727 -30.59 -16.12 -11.35
CA THR A 727 -31.14 -14.79 -11.64
C THR A 727 -32.56 -14.88 -12.17
N LEU A 728 -33.43 -14.03 -11.63
CA LEU A 728 -34.78 -13.79 -12.15
C LEU A 728 -34.79 -12.49 -12.95
N TYR A 729 -35.31 -12.54 -14.17
CA TYR A 729 -35.50 -11.39 -15.05
C TYR A 729 -36.98 -11.12 -15.30
N ASP A 730 -37.35 -9.85 -15.45
CA ASP A 730 -38.67 -9.45 -15.90
C ASP A 730 -38.85 -9.66 -17.42
N THR A 731 -40.03 -9.33 -17.95
CA THR A 731 -40.34 -9.48 -19.38
C THR A 731 -39.53 -8.57 -20.30
N ASN A 732 -38.81 -7.58 -19.76
CA ASN A 732 -37.92 -6.68 -20.49
C ASN A 732 -36.44 -7.08 -20.36
N ASN A 733 -36.15 -8.27 -19.81
CA ASN A 733 -34.81 -8.74 -19.46
C ASN A 733 -34.09 -7.87 -18.39
N THR A 734 -34.83 -7.11 -17.59
CA THR A 734 -34.28 -6.41 -16.43
C THR A 734 -34.14 -7.39 -15.27
N ILE A 735 -33.03 -7.33 -14.54
CA ILE A 735 -32.83 -8.18 -13.36
C ILE A 735 -33.82 -7.78 -12.27
N VAL A 736 -34.59 -8.75 -11.79
CA VAL A 736 -35.50 -8.62 -10.63
C VAL A 736 -34.76 -8.98 -9.35
N GLU A 737 -34.06 -10.12 -9.33
CA GLU A 737 -33.24 -10.55 -8.20
C GLU A 737 -32.17 -11.55 -8.66
N THR A 738 -31.04 -11.61 -7.96
CA THR A 738 -29.97 -12.59 -8.18
C THR A 738 -29.51 -13.16 -6.85
N ILE A 739 -29.43 -14.49 -6.75
CA ILE A 739 -29.00 -15.22 -5.56
C ILE A 739 -27.85 -16.15 -5.90
N THR A 740 -26.82 -16.18 -5.04
CA THR A 740 -25.66 -17.06 -5.18
C THR A 740 -25.47 -17.88 -3.91
N TYR A 741 -25.22 -19.18 -4.06
CA TYR A 741 -24.66 -20.02 -2.99
C TYR A 741 -23.25 -20.46 -3.38
N THR A 742 -22.35 -20.53 -2.41
CA THR A 742 -20.92 -20.80 -2.64
C THR A 742 -20.53 -22.17 -2.09
N GLY A 743 -19.54 -22.80 -2.73
CA GLY A 743 -19.01 -24.09 -2.31
C GLY A 743 -19.91 -25.28 -2.62
N LYS A 744 -19.56 -26.45 -2.05
CA LYS A 744 -20.26 -27.71 -2.30
C LYS A 744 -21.64 -27.70 -1.64
N ALA A 745 -22.69 -27.94 -2.42
CA ALA A 745 -24.05 -28.13 -1.90
C ALA A 745 -24.15 -29.45 -1.11
N PRO A 746 -24.54 -29.41 0.18
CA PRO A 746 -24.76 -30.62 0.96
C PRO A 746 -25.92 -31.44 0.37
N GLU A 747 -25.74 -32.76 0.27
CA GLU A 747 -26.77 -33.67 -0.23
C GLU A 747 -27.98 -33.67 0.71
N GLY A 748 -29.18 -33.53 0.15
CA GLY A 748 -30.43 -33.49 0.90
C GLY A 748 -30.74 -32.19 1.62
N GLN A 749 -29.95 -31.13 1.40
CA GLN A 749 -30.20 -29.82 2.00
C GLN A 749 -30.54 -28.77 0.94
N SER A 750 -31.43 -27.85 1.29
CA SER A 750 -31.72 -26.66 0.49
C SER A 750 -30.98 -25.45 1.04
N TYR A 751 -30.63 -24.54 0.15
CA TYR A 751 -30.18 -23.20 0.50
C TYR A 751 -31.43 -22.33 0.57
N ALA A 752 -31.85 -22.01 1.79
CA ALA A 752 -33.13 -21.35 2.06
C ALA A 752 -32.93 -20.10 2.90
N ARG A 753 -33.71 -19.05 2.64
CA ARG A 753 -33.65 -17.81 3.42
C ARG A 753 -34.74 -17.70 4.48
N ASP A 754 -34.41 -17.12 5.63
CA ASP A 754 -35.41 -16.57 6.54
C ASP A 754 -35.72 -15.10 6.18
N THR A 755 -36.21 -14.29 7.12
CA THR A 755 -36.52 -12.88 6.86
C THR A 755 -35.30 -12.01 6.56
N HIS A 756 -34.07 -12.45 6.85
CA HIS A 756 -32.87 -11.62 6.74
C HIS A 756 -31.61 -12.35 6.25
N SER A 757 -31.56 -13.69 6.22
CA SER A 757 -30.33 -14.43 5.92
C SER A 757 -30.56 -15.80 5.26
N TRP A 758 -29.60 -16.27 4.48
CA TRP A 758 -29.60 -17.58 3.82
C TRP A 758 -28.86 -18.64 4.64
N TYR A 759 -29.37 -19.87 4.64
CA TYR A 759 -28.79 -21.01 5.34
C TYR A 759 -28.91 -22.28 4.52
N TRP A 760 -27.92 -23.17 4.62
CA TRP A 760 -28.12 -24.58 4.33
C TRP A 760 -28.99 -25.20 5.42
N THR A 761 -30.08 -25.85 5.03
CA THR A 761 -31.05 -26.45 5.94
C THR A 761 -31.46 -27.84 5.47
N SER A 762 -31.62 -28.77 6.41
CA SER A 762 -32.20 -30.10 6.13
C SER A 762 -33.72 -30.10 6.01
N SER A 763 -34.38 -28.99 6.36
CA SER A 763 -35.82 -28.78 6.21
C SER A 763 -36.14 -28.17 4.85
N VAL A 764 -36.22 -29.03 3.81
CA VAL A 764 -36.54 -28.64 2.43
C VAL A 764 -38.04 -28.36 2.27
N THR A 765 -38.44 -27.18 1.77
CA THR A 765 -39.81 -26.67 1.88
C THR A 765 -40.47 -26.25 0.54
N PRO A 766 -40.56 -27.13 -0.47
CA PRO A 766 -41.12 -26.74 -1.76
C PRO A 766 -42.59 -26.34 -1.66
N HIS A 767 -42.93 -25.19 -2.24
CA HIS A 767 -44.23 -24.52 -2.27
C HIS A 767 -44.71 -24.00 -0.90
N ALA A 768 -43.84 -23.92 0.10
CA ALA A 768 -44.17 -23.55 1.46
C ALA A 768 -43.20 -22.50 2.01
N ALA A 769 -43.51 -21.93 3.18
CA ALA A 769 -42.58 -21.01 3.83
C ALA A 769 -41.39 -21.77 4.43
N ASN A 770 -40.19 -21.21 4.25
CA ASN A 770 -38.94 -21.81 4.70
C ASN A 770 -38.90 -22.09 6.21
N THR A 771 -38.39 -23.27 6.57
CA THR A 771 -38.08 -23.66 7.96
C THR A 771 -36.60 -24.02 8.03
N ILE A 772 -35.84 -23.45 8.97
CA ILE A 772 -34.38 -23.66 9.06
C ILE A 772 -34.04 -24.67 10.17
N THR A 773 -33.28 -25.73 9.84
CA THR A 773 -32.76 -26.74 10.79
C THR A 773 -31.31 -27.07 10.45
N LYS A 774 -30.38 -26.89 11.40
CA LYS A 774 -28.91 -27.06 11.23
C LYS A 774 -28.43 -28.42 11.79
N GLU A 775 -27.41 -29.03 11.17
CA GLU A 775 -26.71 -30.27 11.61
C GLU A 775 -25.38 -29.93 12.32
N ASN A 776 -24.90 -30.81 13.23
CA ASN A 776 -23.67 -30.61 14.03
C ASN A 776 -22.44 -31.23 13.34
N THR A 777 -21.41 -30.42 13.10
CA THR A 777 -20.03 -30.72 12.71
C THR A 777 -19.15 -31.10 13.92
N PRO A 778 -18.16 -32.00 13.79
CA PRO A 778 -17.30 -32.39 14.90
C PRO A 778 -16.12 -31.41 15.14
N PRO A 779 -15.54 -31.37 16.37
CA PRO A 779 -14.42 -30.48 16.70
C PRO A 779 -13.14 -30.73 15.88
N SER A 780 -12.48 -29.65 15.45
CA SER A 780 -11.13 -29.63 14.88
C SER A 780 -10.08 -29.46 15.97
N ILE A 781 -9.17 -30.43 16.12
CA ILE A 781 -8.20 -30.47 17.22
C ILE A 781 -6.83 -29.89 16.80
N VAL A 782 -6.29 -29.02 17.66
CA VAL A 782 -4.92 -28.51 17.60
C VAL A 782 -4.24 -28.77 18.94
N ILE A 783 -3.04 -29.36 18.91
CA ILE A 783 -2.23 -29.66 20.10
C ILE A 783 -0.88 -28.92 19.99
N GLU A 784 -0.48 -28.24 21.06
CA GLU A 784 0.81 -27.56 21.19
C GLU A 784 1.52 -27.99 22.49
N ALA A 785 2.75 -28.52 22.35
CA ALA A 785 3.68 -28.79 23.46
C ALA A 785 5.10 -29.00 22.90
N ASP A 786 6.13 -28.85 23.76
CA ASP A 786 7.52 -29.13 23.40
C ASP A 786 7.70 -30.60 23.00
N SER A 787 8.14 -30.85 21.76
CA SER A 787 8.38 -32.23 21.26
C SER A 787 9.62 -32.89 21.86
N GLU A 788 10.51 -32.11 22.50
CA GLU A 788 11.70 -32.60 23.21
C GLU A 788 11.84 -31.91 24.58
N VAL A 789 11.92 -32.69 25.65
CA VAL A 789 11.88 -32.18 27.03
C VAL A 789 12.88 -32.92 27.92
N HIS A 790 13.27 -32.34 29.05
CA HIS A 790 14.17 -33.01 29.99
C HIS A 790 13.38 -33.70 31.12
N ILE A 791 13.89 -34.85 31.58
CA ILE A 791 13.30 -35.62 32.66
C ILE A 791 13.05 -34.76 33.92
N GLY A 792 11.86 -34.89 34.50
CA GLY A 792 11.45 -34.16 35.70
C GLY A 792 11.08 -32.69 35.50
N LYS A 793 11.25 -32.12 34.29
CA LYS A 793 10.76 -30.76 33.98
C LYS A 793 9.27 -30.79 33.67
N LEU A 794 8.57 -29.72 34.07
CA LEU A 794 7.18 -29.49 33.72
C LEU A 794 7.09 -29.05 32.27
N VAL A 795 6.19 -29.67 31.53
CA VAL A 795 5.87 -29.41 30.13
C VAL A 795 4.45 -28.90 30.08
N LEU A 796 4.22 -27.82 29.33
CA LEU A 796 2.90 -27.25 29.09
C LEU A 796 2.29 -27.91 27.86
N PHE A 797 1.03 -28.35 27.97
CA PHE A 797 0.23 -28.87 26.87
C PHE A 797 -0.95 -27.94 26.68
N ASP A 798 -1.11 -27.43 25.47
CA ASP A 798 -2.10 -26.40 25.12
C ASP A 798 -2.94 -26.89 23.94
N ALA A 799 -4.26 -26.83 24.09
CA ALA A 799 -5.25 -27.18 23.08
C ALA A 799 -6.12 -25.98 22.67
N SER A 800 -5.76 -24.77 23.07
CA SER A 800 -6.59 -23.56 22.93
C SER A 800 -6.92 -23.18 21.50
N ASP A 801 -6.11 -23.64 20.55
CA ASP A 801 -6.34 -23.47 19.12
C ASP A 801 -7.31 -24.50 18.50
N SER A 802 -7.86 -25.42 19.31
CA SER A 802 -8.94 -26.30 18.87
C SER A 802 -10.25 -25.51 18.75
N ALA A 803 -11.04 -25.80 17.72
CA ALA A 803 -12.27 -25.06 17.41
C ALA A 803 -13.35 -25.98 16.85
N ASP A 804 -14.60 -25.53 16.93
CA ASP A 804 -15.75 -26.19 16.33
C ASP A 804 -16.38 -25.26 15.27
N SER A 805 -16.68 -25.79 14.09
CA SER A 805 -17.24 -25.00 12.99
C SER A 805 -18.68 -24.53 13.22
N ASP A 806 -19.40 -25.15 14.16
CA ASP A 806 -20.74 -24.69 14.56
C ASP A 806 -20.69 -23.63 15.66
N GLY A 807 -19.49 -23.33 16.19
CA GLY A 807 -19.29 -22.38 17.29
C GLY A 807 -19.56 -22.97 18.68
N ASP A 808 -19.60 -24.30 18.80
CA ASP A 808 -19.83 -24.97 20.08
C ASP A 808 -18.64 -24.87 21.04
N THR A 809 -18.95 -24.87 22.35
CA THR A 809 -17.92 -24.79 23.40
C THR A 809 -17.27 -26.16 23.61
N LEU A 810 -15.94 -26.21 23.49
CA LEU A 810 -15.18 -27.44 23.63
C LEU A 810 -14.79 -27.78 25.07
N SER A 811 -14.75 -29.07 25.36
CA SER A 811 -14.24 -29.66 26.59
C SER A 811 -13.06 -30.59 26.30
N PHE A 812 -12.01 -30.54 27.11
CA PHE A 812 -10.72 -31.18 26.84
C PHE A 812 -10.30 -32.19 27.91
N ILE A 813 -9.81 -33.35 27.48
CA ILE A 813 -9.22 -34.39 28.32
C ILE A 813 -7.89 -34.84 27.71
N TRP A 814 -6.80 -34.69 28.46
CA TRP A 814 -5.48 -35.20 28.11
C TRP A 814 -5.25 -36.55 28.78
N GLU A 815 -4.71 -37.52 28.04
CA GLU A 815 -4.29 -38.83 28.53
C GLU A 815 -2.80 -39.06 28.25
N PHE A 816 -2.07 -39.43 29.29
CA PHE A 816 -0.63 -39.74 29.22
C PHE A 816 -0.42 -41.26 29.32
N GLU A 817 0.63 -41.80 28.69
CA GLU A 817 0.93 -43.25 28.68
C GLU A 817 1.07 -43.88 30.08
N ASN A 818 1.42 -43.09 31.10
CA ASN A 818 1.44 -43.51 32.50
C ASN A 818 0.05 -43.72 33.12
N GLY A 819 -1.03 -43.57 32.35
CA GLY A 819 -2.43 -43.73 32.75
C GLY A 819 -3.00 -42.51 33.48
N ARG A 820 -2.25 -41.42 33.63
CA ARG A 820 -2.78 -40.16 34.19
C ARG A 820 -3.65 -39.45 33.16
N ARG A 821 -4.71 -38.81 33.66
CA ARG A 821 -5.58 -37.94 32.88
C ARG A 821 -5.60 -36.54 33.47
N ALA A 822 -5.59 -35.52 32.62
CA ALA A 822 -5.77 -34.13 33.01
C ALA A 822 -6.95 -33.54 32.23
N ARG A 823 -7.66 -32.58 32.85
CA ARG A 823 -8.81 -31.89 32.24
C ARG A 823 -8.48 -30.42 32.12
N GLY A 824 -8.91 -29.80 31.02
CA GLY A 824 -8.68 -28.40 30.75
C GLY A 824 -8.01 -28.18 29.40
N GLU A 825 -8.29 -27.01 28.82
CA GLU A 825 -7.72 -26.53 27.57
C GLU A 825 -6.20 -26.43 27.62
N ILE A 826 -5.65 -26.04 28.78
CA ILE A 826 -4.22 -25.97 29.06
C ILE A 826 -3.90 -26.80 30.31
N VAL A 827 -2.92 -27.70 30.23
CA VAL A 827 -2.49 -28.54 31.35
C VAL A 827 -0.96 -28.61 31.44
N THR A 828 -0.42 -28.98 32.60
CA THR A 828 1.02 -29.25 32.75
C THR A 828 1.27 -30.71 33.13
N HIS A 829 2.38 -31.28 32.63
CA HIS A 829 2.81 -32.62 32.97
C HIS A 829 4.34 -32.71 33.01
N SER A 830 4.90 -33.52 33.92
CA SER A 830 6.32 -33.85 33.92
C SER A 830 6.53 -35.34 33.69
N PHE A 831 7.57 -35.67 32.92
CA PHE A 831 7.89 -37.05 32.58
C PHE A 831 8.95 -37.62 33.54
N GLY A 832 8.66 -38.79 34.09
CA GLY A 832 9.53 -39.47 35.06
C GLY A 832 10.53 -40.46 34.44
N LYS A 833 10.54 -40.62 33.11
CA LYS A 833 11.37 -41.59 32.40
C LYS A 833 11.85 -41.00 31.08
N VAL A 834 13.12 -41.27 30.74
CA VAL A 834 13.73 -40.94 29.44
C VAL A 834 13.15 -41.88 28.37
N GLY A 835 12.83 -41.35 27.18
CA GLY A 835 12.24 -42.12 26.08
C GLY A 835 11.18 -41.33 25.31
N GLN A 836 10.55 -41.97 24.32
CA GLN A 836 9.38 -41.43 23.65
C GLN A 836 8.12 -41.75 24.45
N GLU A 837 7.26 -40.75 24.66
CA GLU A 837 5.99 -40.87 25.37
C GLU A 837 4.87 -40.32 24.47
N THR A 838 3.79 -41.09 24.27
CA THR A 838 2.62 -40.62 23.54
C THR A 838 1.64 -39.90 24.46
N VAL A 839 1.18 -38.73 24.05
CA VAL A 839 0.13 -37.96 24.73
C VAL A 839 -1.10 -37.90 23.81
N THR A 840 -2.28 -38.21 24.34
CA THR A 840 -3.54 -38.21 23.61
C THR A 840 -4.45 -37.09 24.12
N LEU A 841 -5.04 -36.30 23.23
CA LEU A 841 -6.06 -35.30 23.55
C LEU A 841 -7.42 -35.76 23.03
N LEU A 842 -8.45 -35.63 23.87
CA LEU A 842 -9.85 -35.76 23.48
C LEU A 842 -10.52 -34.39 23.62
N ALA A 843 -11.17 -33.92 22.57
CA ALA A 843 -11.95 -32.68 22.55
C ALA A 843 -13.42 -32.97 22.22
N SER A 844 -14.37 -32.41 22.96
CA SER A 844 -15.81 -32.62 22.73
C SER A 844 -16.62 -31.33 22.83
N ASP A 845 -17.51 -31.12 21.86
CA ASP A 845 -18.52 -30.05 21.77
C ASP A 845 -19.80 -30.31 22.61
N GLY A 846 -19.91 -31.49 23.24
CA GLY A 846 -21.10 -31.95 23.95
C GLY A 846 -22.00 -32.90 23.16
N ASN A 847 -21.82 -33.01 21.84
CA ASN A 847 -22.54 -33.91 20.93
C ASN A 847 -21.61 -35.01 20.36
N VAL A 848 -20.41 -34.63 19.91
CA VAL A 848 -19.37 -35.48 19.33
C VAL A 848 -18.04 -35.27 20.07
N THR A 849 -17.16 -36.28 20.03
CA THR A 849 -15.79 -36.21 20.59
C THR A 849 -14.77 -36.59 19.53
N THR A 850 -13.81 -35.71 19.27
CA THR A 850 -12.65 -35.94 18.41
C THR A 850 -11.42 -36.33 19.25
N THR A 851 -10.46 -37.06 18.69
CA THR A 851 -9.25 -37.51 19.40
C THR A 851 -8.01 -37.32 18.52
N GLU A 852 -6.92 -36.80 19.10
CA GLU A 852 -5.63 -36.54 18.43
C GLU A 852 -4.45 -36.98 19.32
N LYS A 853 -3.28 -37.28 18.74
CA LYS A 853 -2.10 -37.78 19.47
C LYS A 853 -0.82 -37.02 19.11
N MET A 854 0.06 -36.85 20.10
CA MET A 854 1.42 -36.33 19.90
C MET A 854 2.48 -37.19 20.59
N ILE A 855 3.73 -37.12 20.11
CA ILE A 855 4.88 -37.84 20.69
C ILE A 855 5.84 -36.83 21.31
N ILE A 856 6.26 -37.08 22.55
CA ILE A 856 7.23 -36.28 23.29
C ILE A 856 8.50 -37.10 23.50
N LEU A 857 9.66 -36.56 23.14
CA LEU A 857 10.97 -37.16 23.42
C LEU A 857 11.54 -36.61 24.73
N VAL A 858 11.71 -37.47 25.72
CA VAL A 858 12.24 -37.12 27.04
C VAL A 858 13.72 -37.46 27.13
N ASN A 859 14.56 -36.45 27.32
CA ASN A 859 16.02 -36.50 27.41
C ASN A 859 16.52 -36.36 28.86
N ASN A 860 17.78 -36.70 29.10
CA ASN A 860 18.41 -36.59 30.42
C ASN A 860 18.99 -35.17 30.61
N THR A 861 18.82 -34.56 31.78
CA THR A 861 19.31 -33.18 32.03
C THR A 861 20.86 -33.13 32.00
N PRO A 862 21.49 -32.23 31.22
CA PRO A 862 22.95 -32.06 31.26
C PRO A 862 23.40 -31.57 32.63
N LYS A 863 24.27 -32.35 33.31
CA LYS A 863 25.01 -31.85 34.47
C LYS A 863 26.20 -31.02 33.99
N ASN A 864 26.11 -29.71 34.08
CA ASN A 864 27.29 -28.85 34.00
C ASN A 864 27.87 -28.66 35.40
N ILE A 865 29.09 -29.16 35.59
CA ILE A 865 29.91 -28.94 36.79
C ILE A 865 30.88 -27.82 36.44
N ILE A 866 30.68 -26.60 36.95
CA ILE A 866 31.75 -25.62 37.13
C ILE A 866 31.68 -25.04 38.54
N THR A 867 32.86 -25.05 39.15
CA THR A 867 33.26 -24.60 40.48
C THR A 867 33.41 -23.08 40.56
N ASP A 868 32.69 -22.44 41.48
CA ASP A 868 33.21 -21.44 42.44
C ASP A 868 32.11 -21.18 43.46
N GLN A 869 32.43 -21.29 44.76
CA GLN A 869 31.54 -21.31 45.95
C GLN A 869 30.12 -20.70 45.77
N ALA A 870 29.24 -21.41 45.08
CA ALA A 870 27.82 -21.10 44.98
C ALA A 870 27.10 -21.80 46.14
N ALA A 871 26.08 -21.13 46.70
CA ALA A 871 25.31 -21.60 47.83
C ALA A 871 24.74 -23.01 47.63
N ASP A 872 25.44 -24.02 48.14
CA ASP A 872 25.04 -25.42 48.07
C ASP A 872 23.63 -25.57 48.69
N GLY A 873 22.69 -26.11 47.91
CA GLY A 873 21.30 -26.29 48.31
C GLY A 873 20.38 -25.06 48.15
N ALA A 874 20.85 -23.92 47.64
CA ALA A 874 20.02 -22.72 47.47
C ALA A 874 18.79 -22.90 46.56
N GLU A 875 18.83 -23.85 45.61
CA GLU A 875 17.67 -24.23 44.78
C GLU A 875 16.46 -24.73 45.61
N ALA A 876 16.67 -25.07 46.89
CA ALA A 876 15.58 -25.50 47.77
C ALA A 876 14.81 -24.32 48.40
N LEU A 877 15.33 -23.08 48.34
CA LEU A 877 14.68 -21.92 48.95
C LEU A 877 13.37 -21.58 48.23
N ILE A 878 12.35 -21.19 48.99
CA ILE A 878 11.06 -20.75 48.45
C ILE A 878 10.65 -19.42 49.06
N ILE A 879 9.89 -18.61 48.32
CA ILE A 879 9.18 -17.46 48.90
C ILE A 879 7.96 -17.99 49.66
N SER A 880 7.77 -17.56 50.91
CA SER A 880 6.71 -18.07 51.80
C SER A 880 5.57 -17.07 52.04
N GLU A 881 5.86 -15.77 52.12
CA GLU A 881 4.87 -14.73 52.42
C GLU A 881 5.26 -13.41 51.75
N ILE A 882 4.26 -12.68 51.25
CA ILE A 882 4.41 -11.32 50.72
C ILE A 882 3.35 -10.45 51.37
N PHE A 883 3.74 -9.26 51.82
CA PHE A 883 2.82 -8.26 52.36
C PHE A 883 2.90 -6.97 51.53
N PRO A 884 2.14 -6.89 50.43
CA PRO A 884 2.35 -5.85 49.42
C PRO A 884 1.59 -4.55 49.70
N ASN A 885 0.43 -4.60 50.38
CA ASN A 885 -0.41 -3.41 50.62
C ASN A 885 -0.75 -3.25 52.11
N PRO A 886 0.13 -2.60 52.90
CA PRO A 886 -0.17 -2.26 54.28
C PRO A 886 -1.31 -1.25 54.42
N LYS A 887 -2.13 -1.36 55.47
CA LYS A 887 -3.14 -0.33 55.75
C LYS A 887 -2.49 1.04 55.97
N GLY A 888 -2.90 2.03 55.19
CA GLY A 888 -2.37 3.39 55.28
C GLY A 888 -1.17 3.61 54.34
N ALA A 889 -0.06 4.14 54.87
CA ALA A 889 1.13 4.39 54.04
C ALA A 889 1.95 3.12 53.83
N ASP A 890 2.36 2.86 52.58
CA ASP A 890 3.12 1.70 52.10
C ASP A 890 4.58 1.72 52.59
N THR A 891 4.74 1.60 53.90
CA THR A 891 6.03 1.65 54.60
C THR A 891 6.36 0.34 55.30
N ALA A 892 5.36 -0.55 55.44
CA ALA A 892 5.48 -1.80 56.19
C ALA A 892 5.52 -3.05 55.29
N GLU A 893 5.76 -2.88 53.98
CA GLU A 893 5.87 -3.99 53.03
C GLU A 893 7.03 -4.94 53.34
N PHE A 894 6.84 -6.23 53.06
CA PHE A 894 7.90 -7.23 53.16
C PHE A 894 7.67 -8.43 52.24
N VAL A 895 8.77 -9.15 51.97
CA VAL A 895 8.79 -10.49 51.39
C VAL A 895 9.54 -11.43 52.32
N GLU A 896 9.11 -12.68 52.39
CA GLU A 896 9.69 -13.70 53.26
C GLU A 896 10.15 -14.92 52.47
N ILE A 897 11.33 -15.44 52.84
CA ILE A 897 11.94 -16.64 52.26
C ILE A 897 12.01 -17.73 53.32
N TYR A 898 11.65 -18.95 52.92
CA TYR A 898 11.74 -20.16 53.73
C TYR A 898 12.79 -21.14 53.21
N ASN A 899 13.57 -21.71 54.13
CA ASN A 899 14.46 -22.84 53.86
C ASN A 899 13.79 -24.17 54.28
N PRO A 900 13.23 -24.96 53.34
CA PRO A 900 12.64 -26.27 53.64
C PRO A 900 13.68 -27.38 53.86
N SER A 901 14.95 -27.14 53.53
CA SER A 901 15.99 -28.17 53.58
C SER A 901 16.41 -28.52 55.00
N ALA A 902 17.00 -29.71 55.17
CA ALA A 902 17.55 -30.18 56.44
C ALA A 902 18.91 -29.53 56.81
N THR A 903 19.39 -28.61 55.98
CA THR A 903 20.71 -27.97 56.12
C THR A 903 20.56 -26.45 56.16
N THR A 904 21.50 -25.76 56.79
CA THR A 904 21.59 -24.29 56.70
C THR A 904 22.04 -23.91 55.29
N ILE A 905 21.33 -22.97 54.65
CA ILE A 905 21.64 -22.49 53.29
C ILE A 905 22.28 -21.10 53.39
N SER A 906 23.35 -20.89 52.63
CA SER A 906 23.95 -19.55 52.45
C SER A 906 23.16 -18.74 51.43
N LEU A 907 23.03 -17.43 51.67
CA LEU A 907 22.44 -16.50 50.71
C LEU A 907 23.50 -15.75 49.88
N ALA A 908 24.76 -16.17 49.95
CA ALA A 908 25.83 -15.51 49.20
C ALA A 908 25.57 -15.58 47.69
N GLY A 909 25.52 -14.41 47.05
CA GLY A 909 25.22 -14.29 45.62
C GLY A 909 23.74 -14.37 45.26
N ILE A 910 22.84 -14.53 46.24
CA ILE A 910 21.39 -14.53 46.02
C ILE A 910 20.85 -13.10 46.04
N LYS A 911 19.84 -12.82 45.20
CA LYS A 911 19.15 -11.53 45.14
C LYS A 911 17.63 -11.72 45.23
N VAL A 912 16.95 -10.70 45.75
CA VAL A 912 15.49 -10.56 45.67
C VAL A 912 15.14 -9.36 44.83
N ASP A 913 14.14 -9.48 43.96
CA ASP A 913 13.57 -8.37 43.20
C ASP A 913 12.05 -8.52 43.03
N ASP A 914 11.40 -7.46 42.53
CA ASP A 914 9.97 -7.37 42.24
C ASP A 914 9.64 -7.76 40.79
N GLU A 915 10.49 -7.43 39.81
CA GLU A 915 10.36 -7.86 38.40
C GLU A 915 11.63 -7.62 37.55
N VAL A 916 11.69 -8.12 36.30
CA VAL A 916 12.82 -7.79 35.39
C VAL A 916 12.71 -6.32 35.00
N GLY A 917 13.71 -5.52 35.40
CA GLY A 917 13.73 -4.09 35.08
C GLY A 917 12.95 -3.20 36.08
N GLY A 918 12.42 -3.79 37.16
CA GLY A 918 11.75 -3.10 38.27
C GLY A 918 12.72 -2.38 39.22
N SER A 919 12.39 -2.34 40.52
CA SER A 919 13.27 -1.71 41.51
C SER A 919 14.63 -2.43 41.59
N LYS A 920 15.68 -1.71 42.00
CA LYS A 920 17.03 -2.29 42.05
C LYS A 920 17.05 -3.49 43.01
N GLY A 921 17.16 -4.70 42.46
CA GLY A 921 17.17 -5.94 43.24
C GLY A 921 18.12 -5.91 44.45
N TYR A 922 17.62 -6.38 45.59
CA TYR A 922 18.34 -6.47 46.86
C TYR A 922 19.24 -7.69 46.87
N ALA A 923 20.56 -7.48 46.90
CA ALA A 923 21.53 -8.55 47.03
C ALA A 923 21.82 -8.84 48.51
N PHE A 924 21.71 -10.10 48.92
CA PHE A 924 22.04 -10.49 50.29
C PHE A 924 23.54 -10.34 50.58
N PRO A 925 23.91 -9.90 51.80
CA PRO A 925 25.30 -9.93 52.24
C PRO A 925 25.88 -11.35 52.16
N VAL A 926 27.15 -11.47 51.79
CA VAL A 926 27.84 -12.78 51.67
C VAL A 926 27.91 -13.58 52.98
N THR A 927 27.61 -12.95 54.12
CA THR A 927 27.53 -13.59 55.45
C THR A 927 26.14 -14.11 55.80
N ASP A 928 25.11 -13.78 55.02
CA ASP A 928 23.74 -14.16 55.35
C ASP A 928 23.47 -15.63 55.09
N THR A 929 22.74 -16.25 56.02
CA THR A 929 22.33 -17.65 55.95
C THR A 929 20.91 -17.82 56.48
N ILE A 930 20.17 -18.78 55.96
CA ILE A 930 18.89 -19.23 56.52
C ILE A 930 19.09 -20.62 57.11
N ALA A 931 18.93 -20.76 58.43
CA ALA A 931 19.04 -22.05 59.11
C ALA A 931 17.98 -23.03 58.59
N THR A 932 18.22 -24.34 58.79
CA THR A 932 17.25 -25.38 58.40
C THR A 932 15.87 -25.08 58.97
N GLN A 933 14.82 -25.25 58.16
CA GLN A 933 13.41 -25.04 58.54
C GLN A 933 13.11 -23.64 59.12
N SER A 934 13.91 -22.62 58.78
CA SER A 934 13.77 -21.25 59.27
C SER A 934 13.37 -20.27 58.16
N TYR A 935 12.89 -19.10 58.56
CA TYR A 935 12.40 -18.03 57.69
C TYR A 935 13.31 -16.79 57.77
N LYS A 936 13.36 -16.02 56.69
CA LYS A 936 14.04 -14.72 56.63
C LYS A 936 13.07 -13.71 56.02
N VAL A 937 12.78 -12.65 56.77
CA VAL A 937 11.93 -11.54 56.33
C VAL A 937 12.81 -10.42 55.80
N ILE A 938 12.43 -9.87 54.66
CA ILE A 938 13.07 -8.75 54.00
C ILE A 938 12.03 -7.65 53.88
N LYS A 939 12.21 -6.56 54.63
CA LYS A 939 11.28 -5.43 54.63
C LYS A 939 11.69 -4.39 53.60
N LYS A 940 10.73 -3.60 53.12
CA LYS A 940 10.98 -2.45 52.22
C LYS A 940 12.03 -1.46 52.75
N GLU A 941 12.06 -1.23 54.07
CA GLU A 941 13.09 -0.37 54.70
C GLU A 941 14.52 -0.92 54.56
N GLU A 942 14.67 -2.24 54.40
CA GLU A 942 15.96 -2.93 54.23
C GLU A 942 16.32 -3.08 52.74
N SER A 943 15.36 -3.50 51.91
CA SER A 943 15.60 -3.82 50.50
C SER A 943 15.47 -2.63 49.56
N GLY A 944 14.65 -1.64 49.91
CA GLY A 944 14.20 -0.60 49.00
C GLY A 944 13.19 -1.08 47.94
N ILE A 945 12.81 -2.35 47.97
CA ILE A 945 11.83 -2.94 47.03
C ILE A 945 10.43 -2.48 47.44
N ALA A 946 9.72 -1.89 46.49
CA ALA A 946 8.33 -1.47 46.64
C ALA A 946 7.45 -2.42 45.84
N PHE A 947 6.47 -3.00 46.50
CA PHE A 947 5.56 -3.97 45.95
C PHE A 947 4.27 -3.27 45.51
N ASN A 948 3.73 -3.61 44.34
CA ASN A 948 2.55 -2.94 43.82
C ASN A 948 1.26 -3.37 44.56
N ASN A 949 0.43 -2.38 44.89
CA ASN A 949 -0.86 -2.53 45.58
C ASN A 949 -1.99 -3.11 44.70
N GLY A 950 -1.74 -3.38 43.42
CA GLY A 950 -2.68 -4.02 42.49
C GLY A 950 -2.30 -5.46 42.15
N SER A 951 -1.15 -5.63 41.48
CA SER A 951 -0.53 -6.91 41.15
C SER A 951 0.98 -6.73 40.94
N ASP A 952 1.78 -7.71 41.32
CA ASP A 952 3.23 -7.67 41.19
C ASP A 952 3.82 -9.09 41.26
N SER A 953 5.15 -9.21 41.17
CA SER A 953 5.87 -10.42 41.55
C SER A 953 6.92 -10.20 42.64
N ALA A 954 7.38 -11.29 43.23
CA ALA A 954 8.58 -11.32 44.05
C ALA A 954 9.40 -12.51 43.59
N ARG A 955 10.70 -12.29 43.34
CA ARG A 955 11.58 -13.32 42.78
C ARG A 955 12.87 -13.41 43.57
N LEU A 956 13.39 -14.63 43.65
CA LEU A 956 14.62 -15.01 44.30
C LEU A 956 15.55 -15.54 43.22
N LEU A 957 16.74 -14.95 43.07
CA LEU A 957 17.63 -15.17 41.94
C LEU A 957 19.05 -15.53 42.39
N PHE A 958 19.76 -16.32 41.58
CA PHE A 958 21.22 -16.46 41.67
C PHE A 958 21.95 -15.24 41.10
N ALA A 959 23.27 -15.18 41.32
CA ALA A 959 24.10 -14.04 40.91
C ALA A 959 24.13 -13.83 39.39
N ASP A 960 23.96 -14.90 38.62
CA ASP A 960 23.90 -14.93 37.16
C ASP A 960 22.50 -14.60 36.61
N GLY A 961 21.51 -14.37 37.47
CA GLY A 961 20.13 -14.03 37.11
C GLY A 961 19.19 -15.25 36.98
N SER A 962 19.67 -16.48 37.20
CA SER A 962 18.80 -17.66 37.17
C SER A 962 17.83 -17.69 38.36
N ILE A 963 16.58 -18.09 38.11
CA ILE A 963 15.48 -18.05 39.10
C ILE A 963 15.56 -19.25 40.06
N ILE A 964 15.53 -18.96 41.36
CA ILE A 964 15.39 -19.91 42.47
C ILE A 964 13.91 -20.12 42.82
N SER A 965 13.18 -19.03 43.04
CA SER A 965 11.75 -19.04 43.38
C SER A 965 11.10 -17.76 42.90
N GLU A 966 9.89 -17.85 42.36
CA GLU A 966 9.11 -16.71 41.90
C GLU A 966 7.65 -16.90 42.30
N VAL A 967 7.03 -15.81 42.76
CA VAL A 967 5.61 -15.77 43.10
C VAL A 967 5.01 -14.48 42.57
N ARG A 968 3.88 -14.62 41.89
CA ARG A 968 3.04 -13.51 41.45
C ARG A 968 1.78 -13.47 42.30
N TYR A 969 1.32 -12.27 42.61
CA TYR A 969 0.06 -12.05 43.32
C TYR A 969 -0.77 -10.99 42.60
N ASP A 970 -2.08 -11.20 42.60
CA ASP A 970 -3.09 -10.33 42.01
C ASP A 970 -4.24 -10.15 43.04
N ASP A 971 -5.19 -9.24 42.76
CA ASP A 971 -6.34 -8.95 43.64
C ASP A 971 -5.93 -8.56 45.07
N VAL A 972 -4.94 -7.67 45.18
CA VAL A 972 -4.34 -7.28 46.45
C VAL A 972 -5.37 -6.75 47.46
N VAL A 973 -5.41 -7.38 48.62
CA VAL A 973 -6.33 -7.01 49.71
C VAL A 973 -5.58 -6.13 50.72
N GLU A 974 -6.01 -4.87 50.87
CA GLU A 974 -5.41 -3.93 51.82
C GLU A 974 -5.32 -4.53 53.23
N GLY A 975 -4.11 -4.55 53.78
CA GLY A 975 -3.80 -5.07 55.10
C GLY A 975 -3.70 -6.60 55.19
N ALA A 976 -3.77 -7.34 54.08
CA ALA A 976 -3.59 -8.79 54.04
C ALA A 976 -2.24 -9.19 53.43
N SER A 977 -1.73 -10.35 53.83
CA SER A 977 -0.55 -10.99 53.21
C SER A 977 -0.98 -12.08 52.24
N PHE A 978 -0.21 -12.26 51.17
CA PHE A 978 -0.29 -13.40 50.27
C PHE A 978 0.66 -14.49 50.75
N VAL A 979 0.13 -15.64 51.16
CA VAL A 979 0.90 -16.71 51.82
C VAL A 979 0.87 -18.02 51.06
N TYR A 980 2.00 -18.72 51.06
CA TYR A 980 2.09 -20.07 50.52
C TYR A 980 1.55 -21.10 51.51
N ASN A 981 0.47 -21.80 51.14
CA ASN A 981 -0.07 -22.91 51.90
C ASN A 981 0.59 -24.23 51.49
N GLN A 982 1.65 -24.60 52.21
CA GLN A 982 2.40 -25.84 51.96
C GLN A 982 1.55 -27.13 52.04
N ALA A 983 0.47 -27.15 52.82
CA ALA A 983 -0.37 -28.36 52.97
C ALA A 983 -1.30 -28.59 51.78
N LYS A 984 -1.77 -27.51 51.16
CA LYS A 984 -2.66 -27.56 49.99
C LYS A 984 -1.92 -27.29 48.68
N ASN A 985 -0.66 -26.86 48.76
CA ASN A 985 0.17 -26.48 47.62
C ASN A 985 -0.47 -25.36 46.77
N ILE A 986 -1.03 -24.35 47.44
CA ILE A 986 -1.70 -23.19 46.82
C ILE A 986 -1.26 -21.90 47.51
N TRP A 987 -1.29 -20.79 46.79
CA TRP A 987 -1.18 -19.44 47.37
C TRP A 987 -2.56 -18.88 47.70
N GLN A 988 -2.67 -18.05 48.74
CA GLN A 988 -3.94 -17.47 49.18
C GLN A 988 -3.75 -16.23 50.06
N TRP A 989 -4.73 -15.31 50.05
CA TRP A 989 -4.77 -14.14 50.91
C TRP A 989 -5.18 -14.48 52.35
N THR A 990 -4.50 -13.88 53.33
CA THR A 990 -4.80 -14.01 54.76
C THR A 990 -4.67 -12.67 55.48
N GLN A 991 -5.55 -12.40 56.45
CA GLN A 991 -5.42 -11.22 57.32
C GLN A 991 -4.31 -11.40 58.37
N THR A 992 -3.88 -12.64 58.61
CA THR A 992 -2.83 -12.99 59.57
C THR A 992 -1.48 -12.95 58.89
N LYS A 993 -0.62 -12.03 59.33
CA LYS A 993 0.76 -11.89 58.88
C LYS A 993 1.67 -12.75 59.75
N THR A 994 2.64 -13.43 59.18
CA THR A 994 3.53 -14.34 59.90
C THR A 994 5.02 -14.08 59.65
N PRO A 995 5.49 -12.82 59.70
CA PRO A 995 6.90 -12.52 59.46
C PRO A 995 7.81 -13.24 60.48
N GLY A 996 8.70 -14.07 59.98
CA GLY A 996 9.70 -14.86 60.70
C GLY A 996 9.21 -16.23 61.17
N GLU A 997 7.95 -16.58 60.91
CA GLU A 997 7.27 -17.74 61.50
C GLU A 997 6.54 -18.56 60.43
N LYS A 998 6.12 -19.78 60.79
CA LYS A 998 5.34 -20.60 59.87
C LYS A 998 3.98 -19.95 59.55
N ASN A 999 3.66 -19.85 58.26
CA ASN A 999 2.39 -19.32 57.75
C ASN A 999 1.16 -19.84 58.51
N SER A 1000 0.38 -18.92 59.06
CA SER A 1000 -0.90 -19.18 59.73
C SER A 1000 -2.02 -18.54 58.93
N ILE A 1001 -2.95 -19.35 58.45
CA ILE A 1001 -4.03 -18.90 57.58
C ILE A 1001 -5.30 -18.70 58.39
N THR A 1002 -5.82 -17.48 58.39
CA THR A 1002 -7.20 -17.20 58.82
C THR A 1002 -8.02 -16.93 57.56
N GLU A 1003 -9.02 -17.78 57.29
CA GLU A 1003 -9.89 -17.61 56.11
C GLU A 1003 -10.54 -16.23 56.11
N ILE A 1004 -10.38 -15.50 55.01
CA ILE A 1004 -11.13 -14.28 54.74
C ILE A 1004 -12.53 -14.72 54.32
N SER A 1005 -13.54 -14.52 55.16
CA SER A 1005 -14.92 -14.88 54.82
C SER A 1005 -15.37 -14.11 53.58
N GLU A 1006 -15.88 -14.81 52.56
CA GLU A 1006 -16.37 -14.30 51.25
C GLU A 1006 -17.52 -13.24 51.33
N LYS A 1007 -17.83 -12.69 52.52
CA LYS A 1007 -18.94 -11.75 52.75
C LYS A 1007 -18.55 -10.40 53.36
N GLN A 1008 -17.27 -10.01 53.36
CA GLN A 1008 -16.88 -8.64 53.71
C GLN A 1008 -16.32 -7.77 52.58
N ASN A 1009 -16.26 -8.26 51.33
CA ASN A 1009 -16.04 -7.41 50.14
C ASN A 1009 -17.33 -7.12 49.34
N LYS A 1010 -18.46 -7.00 50.05
CA LYS A 1010 -19.70 -6.38 49.55
C LYS A 1010 -20.66 -6.12 50.71
N THR A 1011 -20.46 -5.03 51.43
CA THR A 1011 -21.55 -4.38 52.18
C THR A 1011 -22.08 -3.21 51.38
N ASN A 1012 -23.08 -3.55 50.56
CA ASN A 1012 -24.27 -2.79 50.21
C ASN A 1012 -24.25 -1.27 50.46
N THR A 1013 -24.06 -0.52 49.38
CA THR A 1013 -25.05 0.47 49.01
C THR A 1013 -25.89 -0.11 47.86
N ASN A 1014 -27.15 -0.40 48.14
CA ASN A 1014 -28.14 -0.65 47.11
C ASN A 1014 -28.25 0.62 46.26
N ASN A 1015 -27.94 0.52 44.96
CA ASN A 1015 -28.77 1.02 43.85
C ASN A 1015 -27.97 0.87 42.55
N THR A 1016 -28.44 -0.01 41.65
CA THR A 1016 -27.93 -0.29 40.30
C THR A 1016 -26.49 -0.81 40.25
N LYS A 1017 -26.22 -1.94 39.56
CA LYS A 1017 -24.85 -2.28 39.13
C LYS A 1017 -24.39 -1.14 38.20
N ARG A 1018 -23.79 -0.09 38.75
CA ARG A 1018 -22.96 0.82 37.96
C ARG A 1018 -21.81 -0.05 37.47
N GLN A 1019 -21.79 -0.34 36.17
CA GLN A 1019 -20.61 -0.90 35.52
C GLN A 1019 -19.40 -0.02 35.90
N LYS A 1020 -18.21 -0.61 36.12
CA LYS A 1020 -16.97 0.18 36.21
C LYS A 1020 -16.99 1.17 35.03
N PRO A 1021 -16.71 2.46 35.27
CA PRO A 1021 -16.71 3.45 34.21
C PRO A 1021 -15.75 2.99 33.12
N ILE A 1022 -16.15 3.20 31.87
CA ILE A 1022 -15.29 2.91 30.72
C ILE A 1022 -14.30 4.07 30.64
N ILE A 1023 -13.01 3.76 30.75
CA ILE A 1023 -11.91 4.71 30.67
C ILE A 1023 -11.44 4.74 29.22
N PRO A 1024 -11.59 5.86 28.49
CA PRO A 1024 -10.92 6.02 27.21
C PRO A 1024 -9.41 5.98 27.45
N THR A 1025 -8.73 5.02 26.84
CA THR A 1025 -7.31 4.76 27.09
C THR A 1025 -6.59 4.71 25.74
N PRO A 1026 -5.63 5.60 25.49
CA PRO A 1026 -4.74 5.50 24.34
C PRO A 1026 -3.97 4.17 24.37
N LEU A 1027 -3.66 3.62 23.19
CA LEU A 1027 -2.99 2.31 23.11
C LEU A 1027 -1.59 2.32 23.74
N GLU A 1028 -0.93 3.48 23.77
CA GLU A 1028 0.36 3.73 24.43
C GLU A 1028 0.31 3.68 25.96
N GLU A 1029 -0.86 3.95 26.55
CA GLU A 1029 -1.06 3.93 28.00
C GLU A 1029 -1.62 2.59 28.49
N ILE A 1030 -1.98 1.67 27.58
CA ILE A 1030 -2.65 0.42 27.95
C ILE A 1030 -1.79 -0.45 28.86
N ALA A 1031 -0.48 -0.49 28.62
CA ALA A 1031 0.47 -1.26 29.41
C ALA A 1031 0.64 -0.69 30.83
N GLN A 1032 0.30 0.58 31.04
CA GLN A 1032 0.36 1.28 32.33
C GLN A 1032 -1.00 1.31 33.03
N THR A 1033 -2.05 0.78 32.39
CA THR A 1033 -3.41 0.77 32.94
C THR A 1033 -3.58 -0.36 33.94
N ASP A 1034 -4.28 -0.08 35.04
CA ASP A 1034 -4.53 -1.05 36.09
C ASP A 1034 -5.29 -2.28 35.57
N ILE A 1035 -4.78 -3.47 35.90
CA ILE A 1035 -5.45 -4.73 35.60
C ILE A 1035 -6.86 -4.74 36.22
N GLY A 1036 -7.84 -5.16 35.44
CA GLY A 1036 -9.25 -5.23 35.82
C GLY A 1036 -10.05 -3.95 35.53
N ASP A 1037 -9.43 -2.90 34.99
CA ASP A 1037 -10.16 -1.71 34.54
C ASP A 1037 -10.83 -1.90 33.19
N ARG A 1038 -11.99 -1.26 33.03
CA ARG A 1038 -12.72 -1.28 31.77
C ARG A 1038 -12.25 -0.13 30.92
N VAL A 1039 -11.58 -0.44 29.83
CA VAL A 1039 -11.02 0.52 28.90
C VAL A 1039 -11.82 0.56 27.62
N LYS A 1040 -11.79 1.70 26.96
CA LYS A 1040 -12.14 1.86 25.55
C LYS A 1040 -10.85 2.24 24.83
N ILE A 1041 -10.36 1.33 24.03
CA ILE A 1041 -9.12 1.51 23.25
C ILE A 1041 -9.43 1.46 21.77
N GLN A 1042 -8.56 2.07 20.97
CA GLN A 1042 -8.64 2.02 19.52
C GLN A 1042 -7.29 1.57 18.95
N GLY A 1043 -7.32 0.77 17.89
CA GLY A 1043 -6.12 0.32 17.20
C GLY A 1043 -6.45 -0.40 15.90
N ILE A 1044 -5.44 -0.64 15.08
CA ILE A 1044 -5.59 -1.23 13.74
C ILE A 1044 -5.34 -2.73 13.81
N VAL A 1045 -6.25 -3.54 13.29
CA VAL A 1045 -6.15 -5.00 13.23
C VAL A 1045 -4.92 -5.41 12.41
N ALA A 1046 -3.85 -5.84 13.10
CA ALA A 1046 -2.61 -6.28 12.47
C ALA A 1046 -2.55 -7.79 12.23
N VAL A 1047 -3.38 -8.54 12.95
CA VAL A 1047 -3.50 -9.99 12.90
C VAL A 1047 -4.98 -10.33 13.06
N LEU A 1048 -5.51 -11.23 12.23
CA LEU A 1048 -6.89 -11.70 12.34
C LEU A 1048 -7.06 -12.85 13.35
N PRO A 1049 -8.26 -13.02 13.92
CA PRO A 1049 -8.61 -14.24 14.64
C PRO A 1049 -8.34 -15.48 13.77
N GLY A 1050 -7.75 -16.51 14.36
CA GLY A 1050 -7.38 -17.76 13.70
C GLY A 1050 -5.98 -17.79 13.08
N VAL A 1051 -5.32 -16.64 12.89
CA VAL A 1051 -3.94 -16.60 12.34
C VAL A 1051 -2.91 -17.02 13.39
N LEU A 1052 -2.89 -16.33 14.53
CA LEU A 1052 -2.00 -16.65 15.65
C LEU A 1052 -2.71 -17.45 16.76
N SER A 1053 -4.02 -17.23 16.95
CA SER A 1053 -4.92 -18.05 17.75
C SER A 1053 -6.38 -17.77 17.42
N SER A 1054 -7.27 -18.73 17.70
CA SER A 1054 -8.73 -18.54 17.57
C SER A 1054 -9.35 -17.70 18.69
N GLN A 1055 -8.66 -17.54 19.83
CA GLN A 1055 -9.17 -16.82 21.01
C GLN A 1055 -8.73 -15.36 21.10
N TYR A 1056 -7.78 -14.96 20.27
CA TYR A 1056 -7.31 -13.58 20.27
C TYR A 1056 -6.80 -13.17 18.91
N PHE A 1057 -6.76 -11.87 18.73
CA PHE A 1057 -6.14 -11.22 17.60
C PHE A 1057 -5.37 -9.99 18.10
N TYR A 1058 -4.66 -9.28 17.22
CA TYR A 1058 -3.85 -8.12 17.61
C TYR A 1058 -4.35 -6.87 16.93
N ILE A 1059 -4.43 -5.79 17.72
CA ILE A 1059 -4.48 -4.43 17.19
C ILE A 1059 -3.18 -3.69 17.49
N VAL A 1060 -2.76 -2.80 16.60
CA VAL A 1060 -1.52 -2.02 16.73
C VAL A 1060 -1.79 -0.52 16.55
N GLY A 1061 -0.96 0.29 17.20
CA GLY A 1061 -1.00 1.76 17.16
C GLY A 1061 0.22 2.38 17.84
N SER A 1062 1.37 1.68 17.80
CA SER A 1062 2.65 2.02 18.44
C SER A 1062 2.51 2.35 19.95
N PRO A 1063 2.24 1.37 20.84
CA PRO A 1063 2.41 -0.09 20.75
C PRO A 1063 1.15 -0.83 20.24
N GLY A 1064 1.21 -2.15 20.16
CA GLY A 1064 0.02 -2.99 19.95
C GLY A 1064 -0.40 -3.78 21.19
N VAL A 1065 -1.62 -4.31 21.17
CA VAL A 1065 -2.20 -5.06 22.28
C VAL A 1065 -3.02 -6.24 21.78
N GLN A 1066 -3.01 -7.32 22.56
CA GLN A 1066 -3.78 -8.52 22.28
C GLN A 1066 -5.25 -8.31 22.69
N ILE A 1067 -6.18 -8.55 21.77
CA ILE A 1067 -7.62 -8.55 22.04
C ILE A 1067 -8.09 -9.98 22.22
N TYR A 1068 -8.49 -10.34 23.43
CA TYR A 1068 -8.81 -11.71 23.82
C TYR A 1068 -10.31 -11.88 24.09
N MET A 1069 -10.92 -12.92 23.51
CA MET A 1069 -12.30 -13.31 23.79
C MET A 1069 -12.39 -14.81 24.04
N HIS A 1070 -12.82 -15.16 25.25
CA HIS A 1070 -13.00 -16.56 25.63
C HIS A 1070 -14.00 -17.31 24.72
N LYS A 1071 -15.05 -16.62 24.24
CA LYS A 1071 -16.10 -17.22 23.41
C LYS A 1071 -15.71 -17.41 21.94
N LYS A 1072 -14.61 -16.79 21.48
CA LYS A 1072 -14.17 -16.82 20.07
C LYS A 1072 -15.18 -16.26 19.04
N ASP A 1073 -16.29 -15.68 19.50
CA ASP A 1073 -17.32 -15.03 18.67
C ASP A 1073 -16.91 -13.58 18.40
N PHE A 1074 -15.93 -13.38 17.53
CA PHE A 1074 -15.51 -12.06 17.08
C PHE A 1074 -16.45 -11.56 15.96
N PRO A 1075 -16.66 -10.23 15.81
CA PRO A 1075 -17.33 -9.72 14.63
C PRO A 1075 -16.49 -9.98 13.38
N SER A 1076 -17.11 -9.96 12.19
CA SER A 1076 -16.38 -10.05 10.92
C SER A 1076 -15.48 -8.81 10.78
N ILE A 1077 -14.18 -9.01 10.95
CA ILE A 1077 -13.13 -7.97 10.87
C ILE A 1077 -12.09 -8.37 9.82
N SER A 1078 -11.50 -7.37 9.17
CA SER A 1078 -10.46 -7.49 8.15
C SER A 1078 -9.12 -6.95 8.65
N LEU A 1079 -8.01 -7.42 8.08
CA LEU A 1079 -6.68 -6.83 8.36
C LEU A 1079 -6.71 -5.37 7.93
N GLY A 1080 -6.28 -4.47 8.81
CA GLY A 1080 -6.30 -3.03 8.55
C GLY A 1080 -7.56 -2.31 9.03
N ASP A 1081 -8.56 -3.01 9.56
CA ASP A 1081 -9.68 -2.34 10.24
C ASP A 1081 -9.17 -1.63 11.48
N LYS A 1082 -9.48 -0.35 11.65
CA LYS A 1082 -9.38 0.31 12.95
C LYS A 1082 -10.63 0.00 13.72
N ILE A 1083 -10.46 -0.60 14.88
CA ILE A 1083 -11.56 -1.00 15.73
C ILE A 1083 -11.50 -0.26 17.06
N GLU A 1084 -12.67 0.06 17.59
CA GLU A 1084 -12.87 0.42 18.98
C GLU A 1084 -13.15 -0.84 19.77
N VAL A 1085 -12.43 -1.06 20.87
CA VAL A 1085 -12.62 -2.20 21.75
C VAL A 1085 -12.93 -1.71 23.15
N ILE A 1086 -14.07 -2.13 23.68
CA ILE A 1086 -14.43 -1.94 25.08
C ILE A 1086 -14.19 -3.25 25.82
N GLY A 1087 -13.16 -3.30 26.66
CA GLY A 1087 -12.80 -4.53 27.35
C GLY A 1087 -12.17 -4.30 28.70
N GLU A 1088 -11.89 -5.39 29.40
CA GLU A 1088 -11.22 -5.39 30.69
C GLU A 1088 -9.72 -5.61 30.50
N VAL A 1089 -8.88 -4.72 31.02
CA VAL A 1089 -7.42 -4.90 31.00
C VAL A 1089 -7.09 -6.15 31.81
N SER A 1090 -6.29 -7.02 31.23
CA SER A 1090 -5.77 -8.22 31.89
C SER A 1090 -4.37 -8.52 31.39
N GLU A 1091 -3.76 -9.57 31.89
CA GLU A 1091 -2.42 -9.94 31.49
C GLU A 1091 -2.31 -11.44 31.20
N ALA A 1092 -1.36 -11.80 30.34
CA ALA A 1092 -0.90 -13.16 30.11
C ALA A 1092 0.63 -13.16 29.91
N TYR A 1093 1.36 -13.96 30.70
CA TYR A 1093 2.81 -14.14 30.58
C TYR A 1093 3.65 -12.84 30.66
N GLY A 1094 3.21 -11.81 31.39
CA GLY A 1094 3.90 -10.52 31.43
C GLY A 1094 3.50 -9.55 30.32
N GLN A 1095 2.54 -9.92 29.45
CA GLN A 1095 2.05 -9.11 28.35
C GLN A 1095 0.60 -8.66 28.59
N THR A 1096 0.38 -7.35 28.51
CA THR A 1096 -0.94 -6.72 28.62
C THR A 1096 -1.86 -7.17 27.47
N ARG A 1097 -3.12 -7.44 27.81
CA ARG A 1097 -4.19 -7.79 26.87
C ARG A 1097 -5.51 -7.16 27.29
N VAL A 1098 -6.42 -6.97 26.35
CA VAL A 1098 -7.79 -6.51 26.62
C VAL A 1098 -8.77 -7.65 26.42
N LYS A 1099 -9.49 -8.00 27.48
CA LYS A 1099 -10.45 -9.10 27.51
C LYS A 1099 -11.85 -8.59 27.18
N VAL A 1100 -12.46 -9.21 26.18
CA VAL A 1100 -13.79 -8.88 25.67
C VAL A 1100 -14.75 -10.05 25.92
N THR A 1101 -16.06 -9.77 26.08
CA THR A 1101 -17.05 -10.79 26.48
C THR A 1101 -18.11 -11.12 25.43
N GLN A 1102 -18.29 -10.23 24.45
CA GLN A 1102 -19.27 -10.32 23.36
C GLN A 1102 -18.75 -9.51 22.16
N LYS A 1103 -19.16 -9.83 20.93
CA LYS A 1103 -18.67 -9.13 19.72
C LYS A 1103 -19.07 -7.67 19.65
N GLU A 1104 -20.18 -7.29 20.26
CA GLU A 1104 -20.72 -5.91 20.23
C GLU A 1104 -19.83 -4.92 21.00
N ASP A 1105 -18.94 -5.43 21.85
CA ASP A 1105 -17.89 -4.66 22.52
C ASP A 1105 -16.75 -4.28 21.56
N ILE A 1106 -16.77 -4.79 20.32
CA ILE A 1106 -15.81 -4.49 19.25
C ILE A 1106 -16.58 -3.83 18.11
N GLN A 1107 -16.22 -2.59 17.80
CA GLN A 1107 -16.86 -1.82 16.72
C GLN A 1107 -15.82 -1.42 15.70
N ILE A 1108 -16.10 -1.69 14.42
CA ILE A 1108 -15.27 -1.19 13.33
C ILE A 1108 -15.52 0.31 13.23
N ILE A 1109 -14.46 1.11 13.35
CA ILE A 1109 -14.51 2.56 13.23
C ILE A 1109 -14.34 2.94 11.75
N ASN A 1110 -13.24 2.51 11.15
CA ASN A 1110 -12.88 2.73 9.75
C ASN A 1110 -11.81 1.71 9.32
N HIS A 1111 -11.28 1.82 8.10
CA HIS A 1111 -10.25 0.93 7.57
C HIS A 1111 -9.05 1.76 7.08
N PRO A 1112 -8.15 2.22 7.97
CA PRO A 1112 -6.98 3.02 7.60
C PRO A 1112 -5.90 2.23 6.85
N GLY A 1113 -6.11 0.95 6.58
CA GLY A 1113 -5.16 0.09 5.87
C GLY A 1113 -4.27 -0.76 6.78
N ILE A 1114 -3.46 -1.62 6.19
CA ILE A 1114 -2.63 -2.58 6.93
C ILE A 1114 -1.48 -1.84 7.63
N PRO A 1115 -1.29 -2.01 8.94
CA PRO A 1115 -0.28 -1.27 9.69
C PRO A 1115 1.14 -1.64 9.23
N GLN A 1116 2.00 -0.65 9.04
CA GLN A 1116 3.41 -0.83 8.68
C GLN A 1116 4.21 -1.36 9.88
N ALA A 1117 5.17 -2.24 9.60
CA ALA A 1117 6.06 -2.78 10.62
C ALA A 1117 7.21 -1.81 10.92
N ALA A 1118 7.53 -1.59 12.20
CA ALA A 1118 8.71 -0.83 12.59
C ALA A 1118 9.98 -1.66 12.29
N VAL A 1119 10.90 -1.11 11.50
CA VAL A 1119 12.18 -1.77 11.23
C VAL A 1119 13.10 -1.57 12.43
N ILE A 1120 13.55 -2.66 13.05
CA ILE A 1120 14.41 -2.65 14.24
C ILE A 1120 15.54 -3.66 14.13
N ASP A 1121 16.60 -3.45 14.93
CA ASP A 1121 17.68 -4.42 15.09
C ASP A 1121 17.24 -5.55 16.04
N ILE A 1122 17.83 -6.75 15.93
CA ILE A 1122 17.43 -7.88 16.78
C ILE A 1122 17.71 -7.61 18.25
N ALA A 1123 18.80 -6.87 18.55
CA ALA A 1123 19.10 -6.37 19.89
C ALA A 1123 18.10 -5.34 20.44
N GLN A 1124 17.04 -4.99 19.71
CA GLN A 1124 15.95 -4.14 20.22
C GLN A 1124 14.69 -4.94 20.56
N VAL A 1125 14.64 -6.25 20.27
CA VAL A 1125 13.50 -7.13 20.55
C VAL A 1125 13.40 -7.46 22.05
N TYR A 1126 13.04 -6.46 22.84
CA TYR A 1126 12.86 -6.50 24.30
C TYR A 1126 11.56 -5.80 24.74
N ASP A 1127 11.37 -5.58 26.05
CA ASP A 1127 10.08 -5.19 26.65
C ASP A 1127 9.43 -3.96 25.97
N ASN A 1128 10.22 -2.97 25.55
CA ASN A 1128 9.75 -1.73 24.91
C ASN A 1128 8.99 -1.94 23.59
N TYR A 1129 9.19 -3.07 22.91
CA TYR A 1129 8.52 -3.41 21.66
C TYR A 1129 7.46 -4.50 21.82
N THR A 1130 7.14 -4.93 23.05
CA THR A 1130 6.12 -5.97 23.27
C THR A 1130 4.77 -5.53 22.68
N GLY A 1131 4.17 -6.40 21.86
CA GLY A 1131 2.91 -6.14 21.14
C GLY A 1131 3.07 -5.36 19.84
N TRP A 1132 4.27 -4.85 19.51
CA TRP A 1132 4.51 -4.13 18.26
C TRP A 1132 4.59 -5.07 17.07
N LEU A 1133 4.16 -4.58 15.91
CA LEU A 1133 4.49 -5.17 14.62
C LEU A 1133 5.84 -4.62 14.17
N VAL A 1134 6.83 -5.50 14.02
CA VAL A 1134 8.21 -5.12 13.70
C VAL A 1134 8.77 -5.95 12.55
N GLN A 1135 9.79 -5.42 11.87
CA GLN A 1135 10.57 -6.14 10.86
C GLN A 1135 12.04 -6.16 11.27
N ILE A 1136 12.63 -7.36 11.26
CA ILE A 1136 14.05 -7.61 11.52
C ILE A 1136 14.70 -8.25 10.29
N SER A 1137 16.03 -8.18 10.18
CA SER A 1137 16.78 -8.85 9.11
C SER A 1137 17.96 -9.62 9.71
N GLY A 1138 18.22 -10.85 9.25
CA GLY A 1138 19.35 -11.64 9.75
C GLY A 1138 19.53 -12.99 9.06
N GLU A 1139 20.50 -13.78 9.52
CA GLU A 1139 20.79 -15.13 9.07
C GLU A 1139 20.02 -16.17 9.88
N ILE A 1140 19.45 -17.18 9.22
CA ILE A 1140 18.88 -18.34 9.91
C ILE A 1140 20.01 -19.21 10.46
N THR A 1141 20.10 -19.29 11.79
CA THR A 1141 21.12 -20.09 12.51
C THR A 1141 20.60 -21.49 12.86
N GLU A 1142 19.29 -21.64 13.10
CA GLU A 1142 18.67 -22.91 13.44
C GLU A 1142 17.22 -23.03 12.91
N VAL A 1143 16.84 -24.23 12.47
CA VAL A 1143 15.47 -24.57 12.03
C VAL A 1143 14.92 -25.75 12.83
N LYS A 1144 13.80 -25.55 13.53
CA LYS A 1144 13.12 -26.56 14.37
C LYS A 1144 11.74 -26.95 13.84
N SER A 1145 11.03 -27.79 14.59
CA SER A 1145 9.66 -28.24 14.28
C SER A 1145 8.69 -27.07 14.18
N SER A 1146 8.70 -26.18 15.19
CA SER A 1146 7.74 -25.09 15.40
C SER A 1146 8.33 -23.66 15.30
N HIS A 1147 9.64 -23.51 15.11
CA HIS A 1147 10.30 -22.20 15.09
C HIS A 1147 11.62 -22.23 14.31
N LEU A 1148 12.16 -21.05 14.05
CA LEU A 1148 13.51 -20.82 13.56
C LEU A 1148 14.20 -19.74 14.40
N TYR A 1149 15.53 -19.74 14.40
CA TYR A 1149 16.34 -18.70 15.04
C TYR A 1149 16.99 -17.84 13.96
N VAL A 1150 16.97 -16.51 14.16
CA VAL A 1150 17.55 -15.51 13.26
C VAL A 1150 18.54 -14.65 14.04
N ASP A 1151 19.73 -14.45 13.47
CA ASP A 1151 20.83 -13.69 14.07
C ASP A 1151 21.33 -12.62 13.07
N ASP A 1152 21.45 -11.38 13.52
CA ASP A 1152 21.94 -10.23 12.72
C ASP A 1152 23.41 -9.90 13.01
N GLY A 1153 24.07 -10.71 13.84
CA GLY A 1153 25.42 -10.49 14.35
C GLY A 1153 25.48 -9.68 15.64
N THR A 1154 24.35 -9.16 16.14
CA THR A 1154 24.24 -8.50 17.44
C THR A 1154 23.63 -9.43 18.49
N GLU A 1155 22.46 -10.01 18.20
CA GLU A 1155 21.69 -10.91 19.06
C GLU A 1155 20.92 -11.93 18.21
N GLU A 1156 20.47 -13.01 18.83
CA GLU A 1156 19.68 -14.06 18.18
C GLU A 1156 18.24 -14.05 18.73
N VAL A 1157 17.23 -14.08 17.86
CA VAL A 1157 15.81 -14.11 18.26
C VAL A 1157 15.07 -15.32 17.71
N ARG A 1158 14.18 -15.86 18.54
CA ARG A 1158 13.26 -16.92 18.15
C ARG A 1158 12.11 -16.36 17.31
N VAL A 1159 11.93 -16.88 16.11
CA VAL A 1159 10.77 -16.66 15.24
C VAL A 1159 9.84 -17.87 15.33
N TYR A 1160 8.71 -17.73 16.02
CA TYR A 1160 7.81 -18.83 16.33
C TYR A 1160 6.67 -18.95 15.31
N ILE A 1161 6.58 -20.09 14.61
CA ILE A 1161 5.66 -20.29 13.50
C ILE A 1161 4.40 -21.00 13.98
N LYS A 1162 3.30 -20.24 14.11
CA LYS A 1162 1.97 -20.78 14.45
C LYS A 1162 1.33 -21.47 13.23
N ARG A 1163 0.56 -22.53 13.45
CA ARG A 1163 -0.08 -23.31 12.36
C ARG A 1163 -1.03 -22.46 11.50
N GLY A 1164 -1.78 -21.54 12.12
CA GLY A 1164 -2.74 -20.65 11.44
C GLY A 1164 -2.10 -19.67 10.44
N THR A 1165 -0.78 -19.49 10.48
CA THR A 1165 -0.04 -18.59 9.57
C THR A 1165 0.13 -19.16 8.15
N GLY A 1166 -0.04 -20.47 7.98
CA GLY A 1166 0.18 -21.15 6.69
C GLY A 1166 1.64 -21.17 6.20
N ILE A 1167 2.61 -20.79 7.04
CA ILE A 1167 4.02 -20.69 6.66
C ILE A 1167 4.62 -22.07 6.39
N LYS A 1168 5.15 -22.25 5.17
CA LYS A 1168 5.83 -23.45 4.70
C LYS A 1168 7.31 -23.40 5.08
N LYS A 1169 7.64 -23.83 6.30
CA LYS A 1169 9.02 -23.74 6.82
C LYS A 1169 10.10 -24.46 5.99
N HIS A 1170 9.72 -25.47 5.19
CA HIS A 1170 10.67 -26.25 4.39
C HIS A 1170 11.31 -25.44 3.25
N LEU A 1171 10.81 -24.22 3.01
CA LEU A 1171 11.41 -23.26 2.10
C LEU A 1171 12.66 -22.58 2.68
N PHE A 1172 12.93 -22.77 3.98
CA PHE A 1172 14.05 -22.16 4.70
C PHE A 1172 15.00 -23.22 5.26
N GLN A 1173 16.28 -22.85 5.33
CA GLN A 1173 17.35 -23.69 5.87
C GLN A 1173 18.39 -22.81 6.58
N VAL A 1174 19.25 -23.44 7.38
CA VAL A 1174 20.39 -22.76 8.02
C VAL A 1174 21.31 -22.10 6.97
N GLY A 1175 21.69 -20.86 7.22
CA GLY A 1175 22.53 -20.01 6.36
C GLY A 1175 21.79 -19.15 5.34
N ASP A 1176 20.46 -19.25 5.27
CA ASP A 1176 19.65 -18.33 4.47
C ASP A 1176 19.56 -16.96 5.15
N LEU A 1177 19.71 -15.88 4.38
CA LEU A 1177 19.47 -14.51 4.84
C LEU A 1177 17.98 -14.18 4.65
N VAL A 1178 17.35 -13.63 5.69
CA VAL A 1178 15.91 -13.37 5.71
C VAL A 1178 15.56 -12.01 6.30
N ASN A 1179 14.47 -11.42 5.79
CA ASN A 1179 13.73 -10.37 6.46
C ASN A 1179 12.48 -11.00 7.10
N VAL A 1180 12.26 -10.76 8.39
CA VAL A 1180 11.14 -11.32 9.15
C VAL A 1180 10.29 -10.21 9.74
N THR A 1181 9.00 -10.19 9.38
CA THR A 1181 7.99 -9.30 9.92
C THR A 1181 7.10 -10.05 10.91
N GLY A 1182 6.79 -9.49 12.08
CA GLY A 1182 5.90 -10.17 13.03
C GLY A 1182 5.59 -9.37 14.28
N ILE A 1183 4.71 -9.92 15.12
CA ILE A 1183 4.37 -9.33 16.42
C ILE A 1183 5.41 -9.76 17.46
N VAL A 1184 6.01 -8.80 18.17
CA VAL A 1184 6.85 -9.11 19.32
C VAL A 1184 5.97 -9.60 20.47
N ALA A 1185 6.15 -10.85 20.89
CA ALA A 1185 5.37 -11.45 21.97
C ALA A 1185 6.27 -11.85 23.12
N LYS A 1186 5.74 -11.72 24.34
CA LYS A 1186 6.44 -12.14 25.56
C LYS A 1186 6.02 -13.54 25.96
N THR A 1187 7.00 -14.38 26.28
CA THR A 1187 6.79 -15.73 26.79
C THR A 1187 7.48 -15.90 28.13
N LYS A 1188 7.21 -17.01 28.83
CA LYS A 1188 7.94 -17.39 30.04
C LYS A 1188 9.45 -17.53 29.84
N ASN A 1189 9.92 -17.71 28.60
CA ASN A 1189 11.33 -17.93 28.27
C ASN A 1189 11.98 -16.72 27.58
N GLY A 1190 11.33 -15.55 27.57
CA GLY A 1190 11.80 -14.33 26.89
C GLY A 1190 10.92 -13.91 25.70
N HIS A 1191 11.45 -12.99 24.88
CA HIS A 1191 10.76 -12.43 23.72
C HIS A 1191 10.89 -13.33 22.49
N GLN A 1192 9.88 -13.30 21.64
CA GLN A 1192 9.89 -13.99 20.34
C GLN A 1192 9.12 -13.16 19.32
N LEU A 1193 9.37 -13.43 18.03
CA LEU A 1193 8.66 -12.82 16.93
C LEU A 1193 7.61 -13.78 16.36
N LEU A 1194 6.38 -13.28 16.19
CA LEU A 1194 5.22 -14.02 15.66
C LEU A 1194 4.88 -13.54 14.24
N PRO A 1195 5.41 -14.18 13.19
CA PRO A 1195 5.02 -13.88 11.81
C PRO A 1195 3.56 -14.29 11.58
N ARG A 1196 2.89 -13.59 10.66
CA ARG A 1196 1.44 -13.70 10.43
C ARG A 1196 1.14 -14.50 9.16
N SER A 1197 2.03 -14.48 8.17
CA SER A 1197 1.84 -15.18 6.90
C SER A 1197 3.16 -15.60 6.23
N GLN A 1198 3.09 -16.36 5.13
CA GLN A 1198 4.27 -16.72 4.32
C GLN A 1198 5.05 -15.50 3.80
N LYS A 1199 4.37 -14.36 3.57
CA LYS A 1199 4.99 -13.11 3.09
C LYS A 1199 5.83 -12.41 4.17
N ASP A 1200 5.61 -12.75 5.44
CA ASP A 1200 6.32 -12.17 6.57
C ASP A 1200 7.71 -12.79 6.78
N ILE A 1201 8.10 -13.82 6.02
CA ILE A 1201 9.48 -14.35 6.03
C ILE A 1201 10.00 -14.35 4.59
N GLN A 1202 10.81 -13.35 4.26
CA GLN A 1202 11.33 -13.14 2.91
C GLN A 1202 12.80 -13.51 2.85
N LYS A 1203 13.16 -14.43 1.95
CA LYS A 1203 14.55 -14.81 1.72
C LYS A 1203 15.23 -13.75 0.85
N THR A 1204 16.25 -13.10 1.41
CA THR A 1204 17.03 -12.04 0.74
C THR A 1204 18.35 -12.53 0.19
N GLY A 1205 18.81 -13.71 0.61
CA GLY A 1205 20.05 -14.29 0.10
C GLY A 1205 20.48 -15.55 0.82
N ARG A 1206 21.77 -15.87 0.70
CA ARG A 1206 22.41 -16.98 1.41
C ARG A 1206 23.89 -16.66 1.62
N VAL A 1207 24.43 -16.98 2.78
CA VAL A 1207 25.86 -16.88 3.04
C VAL A 1207 26.58 -18.01 2.27
N GLN A 1208 27.50 -17.67 1.36
CA GLN A 1208 28.29 -18.66 0.63
C GLN A 1208 29.45 -19.20 1.49
N GLU A 1209 29.50 -20.52 1.70
CA GLU A 1209 30.67 -21.18 2.28
C GLU A 1209 31.90 -21.02 1.36
N HIS A 1210 32.90 -20.28 1.84
CA HIS A 1210 34.20 -20.21 1.17
C HIS A 1210 34.98 -21.52 1.38
N VAL A 1211 35.05 -22.36 0.33
CA VAL A 1211 36.01 -23.46 0.25
C VAL A 1211 37.38 -22.89 -0.15
N VAL A 1212 38.29 -22.75 0.83
CA VAL A 1212 39.66 -22.27 0.59
C VAL A 1212 40.57 -23.43 0.18
N VAL A 1213 41.09 -23.37 -1.06
CA VAL A 1213 42.29 -24.11 -1.49
C VAL A 1213 43.47 -23.13 -1.47
N PRO A 1214 44.61 -23.45 -0.83
CA PRO A 1214 45.71 -22.50 -0.69
C PRO A 1214 46.68 -22.58 -1.87
N ASP A 1215 47.07 -21.42 -2.44
CA ASP A 1215 48.50 -21.08 -2.58
C ASP A 1215 48.80 -19.66 -3.12
N SER A 1216 49.72 -19.01 -2.41
CA SER A 1216 50.73 -18.00 -2.83
C SER A 1216 50.33 -16.57 -3.29
N ILE A 1217 50.27 -15.68 -2.29
CA ILE A 1217 51.01 -14.39 -2.13
C ILE A 1217 51.30 -13.54 -3.40
N THR A 1218 50.71 -12.35 -3.47
CA THR A 1218 51.43 -11.05 -3.44
C THR A 1218 50.46 -9.87 -3.23
N ALA A 1219 50.75 -9.02 -2.24
CA ALA A 1219 49.92 -7.87 -1.83
C ALA A 1219 50.64 -6.53 -2.08
N PRO A 1220 49.90 -5.45 -2.40
CA PRO A 1220 50.29 -4.08 -2.06
C PRO A 1220 49.37 -3.47 -0.99
N LYS A 1221 49.96 -2.59 -0.18
CA LYS A 1221 49.40 -1.93 1.03
C LYS A 1221 48.55 -0.68 0.74
N ARG A 1222 47.46 -0.50 1.52
CA ARG A 1222 46.83 0.74 2.08
C ARG A 1222 45.62 0.26 2.92
N SER A 1223 45.13 0.84 4.01
CA SER A 1223 45.52 1.86 5.01
C SER A 1223 44.70 1.52 6.28
N VAL A 1224 45.23 1.81 7.47
CA VAL A 1224 44.85 1.22 8.77
C VAL A 1224 43.75 2.02 9.47
N GLU A 1225 42.52 2.02 8.97
CA GLU A 1225 41.43 2.68 9.73
C GLU A 1225 40.07 1.95 9.76
N ASP A 1226 39.87 0.88 8.97
CA ASP A 1226 38.55 0.21 8.89
C ASP A 1226 38.49 -1.22 9.50
N VAL A 1227 39.48 -1.65 10.31
CA VAL A 1227 39.60 -3.07 10.75
C VAL A 1227 39.39 -3.29 12.26
N GLU A 1228 39.16 -2.26 13.09
CA GLU A 1228 39.02 -2.44 14.55
C GLU A 1228 37.60 -2.75 15.06
N LYS A 1229 36.57 -2.89 14.22
CA LYS A 1229 35.19 -3.14 14.71
C LYS A 1229 34.64 -4.57 14.60
N TYR A 1230 35.31 -5.49 13.91
CA TYR A 1230 34.75 -6.84 13.62
C TYR A 1230 35.54 -8.04 14.14
N LEU A 1231 36.50 -7.88 15.06
CA LEU A 1231 37.27 -9.02 15.58
C LEU A 1231 37.50 -8.99 17.11
N THR A 1232 36.42 -9.02 17.89
CA THR A 1232 36.50 -9.26 19.35
C THR A 1232 35.41 -10.15 19.93
N ALA A 1233 35.02 -11.26 19.27
CA ALA A 1233 34.23 -12.29 19.96
C ALA A 1233 34.25 -13.72 19.38
N THR A 1234 35.32 -14.20 18.75
CA THR A 1234 35.58 -15.65 18.62
C THR A 1234 36.98 -15.87 18.03
N ILE A 1235 38.01 -15.95 18.90
CA ILE A 1235 39.33 -16.64 18.74
C ILE A 1235 40.16 -16.35 20.03
N GLY A 1236 39.52 -16.39 21.20
CA GLY A 1236 40.23 -16.34 22.50
C GLY A 1236 40.67 -17.72 23.01
N GLY A 1237 40.06 -18.80 22.50
CA GLY A 1237 40.13 -20.13 23.13
C GLY A 1237 41.27 -21.06 22.67
N LEU A 1238 41.81 -20.91 21.46
CA LEU A 1238 42.80 -21.87 20.92
C LEU A 1238 44.26 -21.41 21.00
N SER A 1239 44.50 -20.12 21.29
CA SER A 1239 45.86 -19.54 21.39
C SER A 1239 46.50 -19.72 22.78
N MET A 1240 45.68 -19.92 23.83
CA MET A 1240 46.16 -20.05 25.21
C MET A 1240 46.64 -21.47 25.58
N LEU A 1241 46.37 -22.48 24.73
CA LEU A 1241 46.76 -23.87 24.95
C LEU A 1241 48.14 -24.25 24.35
N LEU A 1242 48.66 -23.48 23.38
CA LEU A 1242 50.01 -23.70 22.84
C LEU A 1242 51.10 -22.88 23.56
N PHE A 1243 50.76 -21.75 24.18
CA PHE A 1243 51.73 -20.89 24.86
C PHE A 1243 52.19 -21.45 26.23
N VAL A 1244 51.32 -22.20 26.91
CA VAL A 1244 51.64 -22.88 28.19
C VAL A 1244 52.55 -24.12 27.96
N LEU A 1245 52.48 -24.76 26.79
CA LEU A 1245 53.30 -25.93 26.48
C LEU A 1245 54.77 -25.58 26.13
N VAL A 1246 55.03 -24.39 25.60
CA VAL A 1246 56.38 -23.92 25.24
C VAL A 1246 57.14 -23.37 26.47
N LEU A 1247 56.45 -22.77 27.43
CA LEU A 1247 57.06 -22.30 28.69
C LEU A 1247 57.52 -23.44 29.62
N LYS A 1248 57.03 -24.67 29.42
CA LYS A 1248 57.39 -25.83 30.24
C LYS A 1248 58.69 -26.53 29.81
N VAL A 1249 59.29 -26.19 28.66
CA VAL A 1249 60.50 -26.88 28.14
C VAL A 1249 61.77 -26.02 28.14
N TYR A 1250 61.70 -24.68 28.08
CA TYR A 1250 62.90 -23.83 27.88
C TYR A 1250 63.09 -22.66 28.86
N GLY A 1251 62.39 -22.64 30.01
CA GLY A 1251 62.41 -21.51 30.95
C GLY A 1251 63.78 -21.16 31.58
N ASN A 1252 64.72 -22.11 31.69
CA ASN A 1252 65.97 -21.87 32.43
C ASN A 1252 67.09 -21.18 31.63
N THR A 1253 67.06 -21.20 30.30
CA THR A 1253 68.12 -20.61 29.45
C THR A 1253 67.85 -19.16 29.06
N LEU A 1254 66.58 -18.73 29.07
CA LEU A 1254 66.20 -17.35 28.75
C LEU A 1254 66.46 -16.40 29.95
N LEU A 1255 66.27 -16.88 31.18
CA LEU A 1255 66.46 -16.09 32.41
C LEU A 1255 67.94 -15.72 32.67
N GLN A 1256 68.89 -16.56 32.25
CA GLN A 1256 70.33 -16.27 32.39
C GLN A 1256 70.84 -15.26 31.34
N THR A 1257 70.20 -15.20 30.18
CA THR A 1257 70.60 -14.31 29.07
C THR A 1257 70.12 -12.88 29.34
N ILE A 1258 68.92 -12.72 29.88
CA ILE A 1258 68.35 -11.42 30.28
C ILE A 1258 69.12 -10.81 31.47
N ARG A 1259 69.57 -11.61 32.44
CA ARG A 1259 70.42 -11.13 33.56
C ARG A 1259 71.81 -10.62 33.11
N LYS A 1260 72.41 -11.23 32.08
CA LYS A 1260 73.70 -10.76 31.53
C LYS A 1260 73.55 -9.48 30.70
N MET A 1261 72.42 -9.29 30.03
CA MET A 1261 72.13 -8.10 29.23
C MET A 1261 71.84 -6.88 30.12
N TYR A 1262 71.19 -7.07 31.26
CA TYR A 1262 70.91 -6.01 32.24
C TYR A 1262 72.19 -5.51 32.96
N ALA A 1263 73.14 -6.42 33.27
CA ALA A 1263 74.42 -6.06 33.89
C ALA A 1263 75.38 -5.29 32.93
N TYR A 1264 75.26 -5.53 31.62
CA TYR A 1264 76.05 -4.84 30.59
C TYR A 1264 75.53 -3.42 30.30
N LEU A 1265 74.22 -3.21 30.40
CA LEU A 1265 73.59 -1.89 30.20
C LEU A 1265 73.77 -0.96 31.40
N CYS A 1266 73.85 -1.49 32.63
CA CYS A 1266 74.08 -0.68 33.84
C CYS A 1266 75.53 -0.17 34.02
N THR A 1267 76.52 -0.70 33.28
CA THR A 1267 77.93 -0.26 33.38
C THR A 1267 78.33 0.81 32.36
N LYS A 1268 77.46 1.16 31.40
CA LYS A 1268 77.73 2.19 30.37
C LYS A 1268 76.96 3.52 30.52
N PHE A 1269 76.15 3.65 31.57
CA PHE A 1269 75.46 4.92 31.91
C PHE A 1269 76.09 5.69 33.08
N TRP A 1270 77.26 5.25 33.56
CA TRP A 1270 78.09 5.91 34.58
C TRP A 1270 79.58 6.00 34.13
N GLN A 1271 79.78 6.46 32.90
CA GLN A 1271 80.98 7.08 32.32
C GLN A 1271 80.50 8.13 31.32
#